data_AF-A0A3P7DHD8-F1
#
_entry.id   AF-A0A3P7DHD8-F1
#
_cell.length_a   1.000
_cell.length_b   1.000
_cell.length_c   1.000
_cell.angle_alpha   90.00
_cell.angle_beta   90.00
_cell.angle_gamma   90.00
#
_symmetry.space_group_name_H-M   'P 1'
#
loop_
_entity.id
_entity.type
_entity.pdbx_description
1 polymer ?
#
loop_
_entity_poly.entity_id
_entity_poly.type
_entity_poly.pdbx_seq_one_letter_code
_entity_poly.pdbx_strand_id
1 'polypeptide(L)'
;MKRKGDDALEQIDRKREKRRLICMQIDDHIEEIKLPDAERCKLEALAETVKSAIYAAKEAKIAHQMNDLQKLHLGKIRFPLSLPFSLELNSIKSTCDCRWVHPVKIDSLGSWRICHQTKMDPVLDLIIIIPQDYFGSRDYLNFAYFVKRAHYICQVARILIKTGLSVKFGLDHCDTLKPLLFVANRDGHENDGFLRIHFAPPREFIKISRLRPENNNLRPSFCSAHFGSLGIDTPTPVYNSKILIDMLREEIESRYEAFFRQKPNFLKAFIMIRSWMLQRNFIQRVDGFSDLLLAAWLIYISVQEISFAQASVFDIIIGFFSSIISVNWQQSRLGLCDNDALHSQFSSHFDFVFLDHTGYLNLAASLSITAMEQIRAAATSALTKIDTFNEFDHLFVKNHPFTTAFDQYIRIRLPQTYLQNIFQKTCSAECVSTCNDLLLIFKRRLTPLLKEAFADRIVNFDFFAPDQQVTLWDVCMEREKCTDEDLTLLIGFQLSSKWNNLLTRGPPAKSPDAVHFRQFWGDICELRKFPDNAICEAVVWGSNNVTTLICQHIIQRHLKLEANNIEERTLKMEEILPNAMDRYSTIGRAYDKLSQTLRMVQGLPLLITNIHPVSSYLRRTAPYPPLSTNAVIERYSAFVKDSVALPLSHISPPYLPTIEVQITMEQSGKWGDELGAIARLKTAFYIELSKILKEKHSMQAIPFDDYLIVHFNTVVFRLVINYPKEVHIMRKLNGGKTGILKDSPASKLKELELVLEPQIASLLHSVSQQFEAFANTCRLATYWLSSHALSDYLNEVILETIVASVFLKPLSVQPPRTPFIGFFHFLTLLSTHNWLVKPLLVDFDNDWTEEDVDEIEKEFIKMRPVLPVMVICTSVDRSGCRWTREEPQPLILKRIIVLAKASAALIEQHINNSLPLNLKGLFTTNVSTFCNVTIHIRRRHMVRQKVIYGKLINGPLPVIDYDPIRDYIKRLRQCFSSVALFFYNKYVGDVIGVVWKPAALIPRDASISSCLHRLKGSDNKLIVNTKAILDDFTILGHGIVHSVSEHCVTKDEKNTTKMDNLDDLAHLLAGSSVTIAPNSTVREHPRFSQYKYIGRAEVSQERRRQEFLQRQKEARFDYANHARKLAMSEFDEDEKDEEDEEMDSMPDKNSKKMNRKRNYNRYADELMLSEWLVDIPESLSKDWICIPCPVGKRCLVVASNGVTSAYSKSGYLITQFHSYLPGGNHPCRGTYTLLDCVFDAKSSTFYCLDMIAWNSLTVADSDFDCRLFMMNSRINENENFHEISKQIPYRFICLPYCRCEHSSMTEMMHRNFHFEIDGVLFYHASVHYLKGQSPLVGWLKPWMIPEILSVPVPAKLMNGNEIVAGGSQKFIETYNQKHKHVSMIGKTPESVSS
;
A
#
# COMPACT_ATOMS: atom_id res chain seq x y z
N MET A 1 -5.19 -0.11 51.09
CA MET A 1 -5.09 -1.37 50.31
C MET A 1 -6.17 -1.37 49.23
N LYS A 2 -5.90 -0.83 48.03
CA LYS A 2 -6.72 -1.17 46.86
C LYS A 2 -6.39 -2.63 46.53
N ARG A 3 -7.39 -3.49 46.45
CA ARG A 3 -7.23 -4.95 46.33
C ARG A 3 -6.44 -5.24 45.04
N LYS A 4 -5.28 -5.88 45.16
CA LYS A 4 -4.50 -6.48 44.04
C LYS A 4 -5.25 -7.59 43.27
N GLY A 5 -6.57 -7.73 43.45
CA GLY A 5 -7.40 -8.73 42.81
C GLY A 5 -8.18 -8.23 41.59
N ASP A 6 -8.38 -6.91 41.45
CA ASP A 6 -9.22 -6.35 40.38
C ASP A 6 -8.46 -6.24 39.04
N ASP A 7 -7.16 -5.93 39.06
CA ASP A 7 -6.33 -5.81 37.83
C ASP A 7 -6.31 -7.10 36.99
N ALA A 8 -6.32 -8.27 37.65
CA ALA A 8 -6.29 -9.56 36.96
C ALA A 8 -7.63 -9.86 36.26
N LEU A 9 -8.76 -9.52 36.90
CA LEU A 9 -10.08 -9.68 36.30
C LEU A 9 -10.24 -8.72 35.11
N GLU A 10 -9.79 -7.48 35.28
CA GLU A 10 -9.85 -6.46 34.22
C GLU A 10 -8.99 -6.84 33.01
N GLN A 11 -7.78 -7.39 33.23
CA GLN A 11 -6.95 -7.94 32.14
C GLN A 11 -7.60 -9.14 31.44
N ILE A 12 -8.25 -10.04 32.18
CA ILE A 12 -8.96 -11.20 31.61
C ILE A 12 -10.14 -10.72 30.76
N ASP A 13 -10.93 -9.78 31.26
CA ASP A 13 -12.08 -9.25 30.54
C ASP A 13 -11.66 -8.45 29.30
N ARG A 14 -10.58 -7.66 29.38
CA ARG A 14 -9.97 -7.00 28.20
C ARG A 14 -9.49 -8.01 27.15
N LYS A 15 -8.82 -9.10 27.56
CA LYS A 15 -8.42 -10.18 26.63
C LYS A 15 -9.63 -10.85 25.97
N ARG A 16 -10.71 -11.07 26.74
CA ARG A 16 -11.97 -11.60 26.20
C ARG A 16 -12.62 -10.65 25.21
N GLU A 17 -12.62 -9.35 25.49
CA GLU A 17 -13.17 -8.32 24.60
C GLU A 17 -12.38 -8.23 23.29
N LYS A 18 -11.04 -8.13 23.35
CA LYS A 18 -10.17 -8.18 22.16
C LYS A 18 -10.43 -9.42 21.32
N ARG A 19 -10.55 -10.57 21.98
CA ARG A 19 -10.84 -11.83 21.32
C ARG A 19 -12.22 -11.85 20.65
N ARG A 20 -13.24 -11.24 21.25
CA ARG A 20 -14.56 -11.06 20.61
C ARG A 20 -14.46 -10.18 19.37
N LEU A 21 -13.71 -9.08 19.43
CA LEU A 21 -13.49 -8.19 18.29
C LEU A 21 -12.77 -8.91 17.13
N ILE A 22 -11.76 -9.73 17.44
CA ILE A 22 -11.06 -10.53 16.41
C ILE A 22 -12.02 -11.56 15.80
N CYS A 23 -12.84 -12.24 16.62
CA CYS A 23 -13.86 -13.16 16.10
C CYS A 23 -14.87 -12.46 15.17
N MET A 24 -15.32 -11.26 15.52
CA MET A 24 -16.19 -10.44 14.66
C MET A 24 -15.48 -10.08 13.35
N GLN A 25 -14.23 -9.62 13.41
CA GLN A 25 -13.44 -9.30 12.21
C GLN A 25 -13.22 -10.51 11.30
N ILE A 26 -13.03 -11.70 11.88
CA ILE A 26 -12.96 -12.96 11.11
C ILE A 26 -14.29 -13.22 10.40
N ASP A 27 -15.41 -13.10 11.09
CA ASP A 27 -16.74 -13.34 10.51
C ASP A 27 -17.05 -12.32 9.41
N ASP A 28 -16.80 -11.03 9.64
CA ASP A 28 -16.97 -9.95 8.66
C ASP A 28 -16.09 -10.17 7.42
N HIS A 29 -14.82 -10.55 7.62
CA HIS A 29 -13.91 -10.83 6.51
C HIS A 29 -14.33 -12.07 5.71
N ILE A 30 -14.84 -13.12 6.37
CA ILE A 30 -15.39 -14.30 5.68
C ILE A 30 -16.59 -13.90 4.81
N GLU A 31 -17.50 -13.07 5.32
CA GLU A 31 -18.65 -12.56 4.55
C GLU A 31 -18.19 -11.68 3.38
N GLU A 32 -17.13 -10.90 3.56
CA GLU A 32 -16.53 -10.07 2.51
C GLU A 32 -15.93 -10.90 1.37
N ILE A 33 -15.18 -11.97 1.69
CA ILE A 33 -14.46 -12.76 0.68
C ILE A 33 -15.32 -13.86 0.05
N LYS A 34 -16.42 -14.26 0.67
CA LYS A 34 -17.32 -15.31 0.14
C LYS A 34 -17.88 -14.94 -1.22
N LEU A 35 -18.04 -15.97 -2.06
CA LEU A 35 -18.67 -15.81 -3.37
C LEU A 35 -20.19 -15.52 -3.19
N PRO A 36 -20.72 -14.42 -3.74
CA PRO A 36 -22.15 -14.09 -3.63
C PRO A 36 -23.07 -15.16 -4.23
N ASP A 37 -24.24 -15.38 -3.64
CA ASP A 37 -25.20 -16.40 -4.10
C ASP A 37 -25.66 -16.20 -5.54
N ALA A 38 -25.74 -14.96 -6.02
CA ALA A 38 -26.08 -14.65 -7.41
C ALA A 38 -25.02 -15.18 -8.40
N GLU A 39 -23.74 -15.08 -8.06
CA GLU A 39 -22.64 -15.62 -8.89
C GLU A 39 -22.61 -17.16 -8.81
N ARG A 40 -22.94 -17.73 -7.65
CA ARG A 40 -23.08 -19.18 -7.48
C ARG A 40 -24.18 -19.77 -8.34
N CYS A 41 -25.36 -19.15 -8.35
CA CYS A 41 -26.48 -19.57 -9.18
C CYS A 41 -26.11 -19.56 -10.69
N LYS A 42 -25.30 -18.58 -11.12
CA LYS A 42 -24.79 -18.54 -12.51
C LYS A 42 -23.87 -19.72 -12.81
N LEU A 43 -22.95 -20.06 -11.91
CA LEU A 43 -22.05 -21.21 -12.08
C LEU A 43 -22.80 -22.54 -12.03
N GLU A 44 -23.84 -22.68 -11.20
CA GLU A 44 -24.70 -23.86 -11.16
C GLU A 44 -25.51 -24.03 -12.46
N ALA A 45 -26.05 -22.94 -13.01
CA ALA A 45 -26.70 -22.95 -14.31
C ALA A 45 -25.74 -23.32 -15.45
N LEU A 46 -24.50 -22.82 -15.39
CA LEU A 46 -23.44 -23.21 -16.32
C LEU A 46 -23.09 -24.70 -16.18
N ALA A 47 -22.98 -25.21 -14.95
CA ALA A 47 -22.71 -26.62 -14.68
C ALA A 47 -23.84 -27.52 -15.20
N GLU A 48 -25.10 -27.11 -15.05
CA GLU A 48 -26.24 -27.87 -15.57
C GLU A 48 -26.29 -27.87 -17.11
N THR A 49 -25.91 -26.75 -17.74
CA THR A 49 -25.73 -26.66 -19.19
C THR A 49 -24.64 -27.61 -19.68
N VAL A 50 -23.50 -27.67 -18.99
CA VAL A 50 -22.38 -28.58 -19.29
C VAL A 50 -22.80 -30.04 -19.12
N LYS A 51 -23.47 -30.40 -18.01
CA LYS A 51 -23.99 -31.75 -17.77
C LYS A 51 -24.96 -32.18 -18.87
N SER A 52 -25.93 -31.32 -19.19
CA SER A 52 -26.93 -31.56 -20.23
C SER A 52 -26.28 -31.78 -21.60
N ALA A 53 -25.29 -30.95 -21.96
CA ALA A 53 -24.56 -31.11 -23.22
C ALA A 53 -23.80 -32.44 -23.32
N ILE A 54 -23.18 -32.87 -22.22
CA ILE A 54 -22.43 -34.14 -22.16
C ILE A 54 -23.38 -35.34 -22.27
N TYR A 55 -24.50 -35.35 -21.55
CA TYR A 55 -25.47 -36.43 -21.63
C TYR A 55 -26.29 -36.42 -22.94
N ALA A 56 -26.46 -35.28 -23.61
CA ALA A 56 -27.12 -35.21 -24.92
C ALA A 56 -26.24 -35.73 -26.08
N ALA A 57 -24.92 -35.85 -25.88
CA ALA A 57 -24.00 -36.28 -26.93
C ALA A 57 -24.10 -37.79 -27.20
N LYS A 58 -24.64 -38.17 -28.36
CA LYS A 58 -24.78 -39.57 -28.79
C LYS A 58 -23.46 -40.34 -28.73
N GLU A 59 -23.50 -41.54 -28.12
CA GLU A 59 -22.35 -42.45 -28.07
C GLU A 59 -21.79 -42.78 -29.46
N ALA A 60 -20.46 -42.93 -29.53
CA ALA A 60 -19.79 -43.33 -30.76
C ALA A 60 -19.88 -44.85 -30.95
N LYS A 61 -20.35 -45.27 -32.13
CA LYS A 61 -20.40 -46.70 -32.54
C LYS A 61 -19.05 -47.28 -32.93
N ILE A 62 -18.14 -46.43 -33.43
CA ILE A 62 -16.83 -46.84 -33.95
C ILE A 62 -15.80 -46.57 -32.85
N ALA A 63 -15.06 -47.62 -32.46
CA ALA A 63 -13.94 -47.52 -31.55
C ALA A 63 -12.62 -47.32 -32.32
N HIS A 64 -11.69 -46.60 -31.70
CA HIS A 64 -10.40 -46.23 -32.27
C HIS A 64 -9.28 -46.70 -31.37
N GLN A 65 -8.14 -47.05 -31.96
CA GLN A 65 -6.94 -47.27 -31.16
C GLN A 65 -6.57 -45.98 -30.42
N MET A 66 -5.98 -46.12 -29.24
CA MET A 66 -5.63 -44.99 -28.37
C MET A 66 -4.69 -43.96 -29.02
N ASN A 67 -3.84 -44.42 -29.94
CA ASN A 67 -2.90 -43.60 -30.69
C ASN A 67 -3.50 -42.94 -31.95
N ASP A 68 -4.69 -43.36 -32.38
CA ASP A 68 -5.38 -42.76 -33.52
C ASP A 68 -6.03 -41.42 -33.13
N LEU A 69 -5.21 -40.36 -33.19
CA LEU A 69 -5.66 -39.00 -32.91
C LEU A 69 -6.34 -38.33 -34.15
N GLN A 70 -6.51 -39.01 -35.29
CA GLN A 70 -6.98 -38.36 -36.52
C GLN A 70 -8.36 -37.72 -36.31
N LYS A 71 -9.29 -38.43 -35.66
CA LYS A 71 -10.64 -37.90 -35.36
C LYS A 71 -10.64 -36.72 -34.39
N LEU A 72 -9.69 -36.67 -33.46
CA LEU A 72 -9.53 -35.56 -32.53
C LEU A 72 -9.02 -34.30 -33.25
N HIS A 73 -8.05 -34.47 -34.14
CA HIS A 73 -7.50 -33.40 -34.97
C HIS A 73 -8.53 -32.84 -35.98
N LEU A 74 -9.38 -33.70 -36.57
CA LEU A 74 -10.51 -33.24 -37.39
C LEU A 74 -11.49 -32.36 -36.60
N GLY A 75 -11.57 -32.55 -35.27
CA GLY A 75 -12.37 -31.73 -34.36
C GLY A 75 -11.73 -30.40 -33.94
N LYS A 76 -10.56 -30.04 -34.52
CA LYS A 76 -9.72 -28.90 -34.13
C LYS A 76 -9.16 -28.97 -32.71
N ILE A 77 -9.20 -30.11 -32.01
CA ILE A 77 -8.69 -30.23 -30.63
C ILE A 77 -7.31 -30.85 -30.64
N ARG A 78 -6.39 -30.26 -29.89
CA ARG A 78 -5.02 -30.77 -29.70
C ARG A 78 -4.97 -31.64 -28.45
N PHE A 79 -4.18 -32.72 -28.52
CA PHE A 79 -4.03 -33.64 -27.41
C PHE A 79 -3.20 -32.98 -26.29
N PRO A 80 -3.72 -32.85 -25.04
CA PRO A 80 -3.10 -32.01 -24.01
C PRO A 80 -1.96 -32.69 -23.24
N LEU A 81 -1.87 -34.01 -23.29
CA LEU A 81 -0.90 -34.80 -22.54
C LEU A 81 0.43 -34.88 -23.28
N SER A 82 1.51 -34.48 -22.60
CA SER A 82 2.88 -34.73 -23.04
C SER A 82 3.45 -35.90 -22.24
N LEU A 83 3.89 -36.95 -22.92
CA LEU A 83 4.43 -38.14 -22.27
C LEU A 83 5.89 -37.91 -21.85
N PRO A 84 6.29 -38.36 -20.65
CA PRO A 84 7.68 -38.28 -20.22
C PRO A 84 8.58 -39.28 -20.97
N PHE A 85 9.90 -39.17 -20.75
CA PHE A 85 10.93 -40.04 -21.33
C PHE A 85 10.97 -40.09 -22.86
N SER A 86 10.46 -39.05 -23.54
CA SER A 86 10.36 -39.00 -25.00
C SER A 86 9.54 -40.16 -25.58
N LEU A 87 8.60 -40.70 -24.79
CA LEU A 87 7.72 -41.78 -25.24
C LEU A 87 6.73 -41.24 -26.28
N GLU A 88 6.59 -41.97 -27.38
CA GLU A 88 5.55 -41.71 -28.36
C GLU A 88 4.23 -42.36 -27.94
N LEU A 89 3.11 -41.76 -28.33
CA LEU A 89 1.78 -42.30 -28.05
C LEU A 89 1.60 -43.75 -28.57
N ASN A 90 2.25 -44.08 -29.70
CA ASN A 90 2.24 -45.42 -30.31
C ASN A 90 2.88 -46.50 -29.42
N SER A 91 3.76 -46.12 -28.50
CA SER A 91 4.41 -47.07 -27.59
C SER A 91 3.46 -47.58 -26.50
N ILE A 92 2.38 -46.85 -26.22
CA ILE A 92 1.42 -47.15 -25.16
C ILE A 92 0.36 -48.10 -25.69
N LYS A 93 0.19 -49.22 -24.99
CA LYS A 93 -0.71 -50.31 -25.38
C LYS A 93 -1.87 -50.42 -24.39
N SER A 94 -3.07 -50.58 -24.92
CA SER A 94 -4.26 -51.00 -24.17
C SER A 94 -4.97 -52.11 -24.92
N THR A 95 -5.65 -52.98 -24.17
CA THR A 95 -6.49 -54.05 -24.73
C THR A 95 -7.88 -53.56 -25.13
N CYS A 96 -8.23 -52.31 -24.81
CA CYS A 96 -9.54 -51.73 -25.08
C CYS A 96 -9.40 -50.47 -25.92
N ASP A 97 -10.11 -50.43 -27.04
CA ASP A 97 -10.16 -49.26 -27.91
C ASP A 97 -10.93 -48.10 -27.26
N CYS A 98 -10.66 -46.87 -27.72
CA CYS A 98 -11.25 -45.65 -27.21
C CYS A 98 -12.44 -45.23 -28.09
N ARG A 99 -13.61 -44.98 -27.48
CA ARG A 99 -14.79 -44.41 -28.13
C ARG A 99 -15.56 -43.52 -27.15
N TRP A 100 -16.28 -42.51 -27.65
CA TRP A 100 -17.16 -41.74 -26.76
C TRP A 100 -18.27 -42.63 -26.19
N VAL A 101 -18.32 -42.71 -24.87
CA VAL A 101 -19.36 -43.36 -24.04
C VAL A 101 -19.80 -42.38 -22.97
N HIS A 102 -21.07 -42.46 -22.56
CA HIS A 102 -21.55 -41.59 -21.50
C HIS A 102 -20.80 -41.84 -20.20
N PRO A 103 -20.52 -40.79 -19.41
CA PRO A 103 -19.93 -40.99 -18.08
C PRO A 103 -20.91 -41.72 -17.17
N VAL A 104 -20.36 -42.52 -16.24
CA VAL A 104 -21.18 -43.21 -15.21
C VAL A 104 -21.95 -42.18 -14.39
N LYS A 105 -21.27 -41.08 -14.06
CA LYS A 105 -21.79 -40.00 -13.25
C LYS A 105 -21.04 -38.71 -13.54
N ILE A 106 -21.75 -37.58 -13.48
CA ILE A 106 -21.17 -36.24 -13.40
C ILE A 106 -21.71 -35.59 -12.12
N ASP A 107 -20.83 -35.23 -11.19
CA ASP A 107 -21.25 -34.61 -9.92
C ASP A 107 -20.44 -33.36 -9.59
N SER A 108 -21.02 -32.48 -8.77
CA SER A 108 -20.28 -31.41 -8.10
C SER A 108 -19.47 -32.00 -6.95
N LEU A 109 -18.21 -31.64 -6.84
CA LEU A 109 -17.37 -32.06 -5.74
C LEU A 109 -17.79 -31.41 -4.41
N GLY A 110 -17.43 -32.05 -3.29
CA GLY A 110 -17.84 -31.64 -1.95
C GLY A 110 -17.38 -30.22 -1.59
N SER A 111 -16.26 -29.79 -2.18
CA SER A 111 -15.74 -28.41 -2.13
C SER A 111 -16.80 -27.35 -2.44
N TRP A 112 -17.62 -27.53 -3.48
CA TRP A 112 -18.68 -26.59 -3.88
C TRP A 112 -19.85 -26.59 -2.90
N ARG A 113 -20.25 -27.77 -2.44
CA ARG A 113 -21.45 -27.95 -1.59
C ARG A 113 -21.26 -27.40 -0.18
N ILE A 114 -20.02 -27.39 0.33
CA ILE A 114 -19.69 -26.73 1.60
C ILE A 114 -19.51 -25.21 1.47
N CYS A 115 -19.63 -24.65 0.28
CA CYS A 115 -19.62 -23.19 0.05
C CYS A 115 -18.34 -22.49 0.52
N HIS A 116 -17.16 -23.08 0.27
CA HIS A 116 -15.88 -22.48 0.69
C HIS A 116 -15.21 -21.57 -0.36
N GLN A 117 -15.83 -21.42 -1.53
CA GLN A 117 -15.34 -20.60 -2.64
C GLN A 117 -15.34 -19.11 -2.27
N THR A 118 -14.33 -18.40 -2.76
CA THR A 118 -14.16 -16.96 -2.51
C THR A 118 -14.21 -16.17 -3.82
N LYS A 119 -14.40 -14.86 -3.73
CA LYS A 119 -14.36 -13.92 -4.88
C LYS A 119 -13.02 -13.96 -5.63
N MET A 120 -11.94 -14.36 -4.95
CA MET A 120 -10.59 -14.48 -5.53
C MET A 120 -10.41 -15.79 -6.32
N ASP A 121 -11.29 -16.78 -6.09
CA ASP A 121 -11.23 -18.11 -6.71
C ASP A 121 -12.67 -18.61 -7.01
N PRO A 122 -13.41 -17.93 -7.92
CA PRO A 122 -14.79 -18.26 -8.26
C PRO A 122 -14.88 -19.53 -9.12
N VAL A 123 -14.70 -20.70 -8.49
CA VAL A 123 -14.57 -21.99 -9.18
C VAL A 123 -15.60 -23.00 -8.69
N LEU A 124 -16.33 -23.61 -9.63
CA LEU A 124 -17.16 -24.79 -9.37
C LEU A 124 -16.45 -26.04 -9.90
N ASP A 125 -16.09 -26.93 -9.00
CA ASP A 125 -15.46 -28.21 -9.31
C ASP A 125 -16.49 -29.28 -9.67
N LEU A 126 -16.42 -29.79 -10.91
CA LEU A 126 -17.16 -30.96 -11.36
C LEU A 126 -16.23 -32.17 -11.46
N ILE A 127 -16.74 -33.36 -11.20
CA ILE A 127 -16.04 -34.61 -11.44
C ILE A 127 -16.83 -35.48 -12.42
N ILE A 128 -16.14 -36.03 -13.41
CA ILE A 128 -16.67 -36.97 -14.39
C ILE A 128 -16.07 -38.34 -14.13
N ILE A 129 -16.93 -39.31 -13.82
CA ILE A 129 -16.55 -40.71 -13.63
C ILE A 129 -16.61 -41.43 -14.97
N ILE A 130 -15.43 -41.76 -15.50
CA ILE A 130 -15.26 -42.48 -16.76
C ILE A 130 -15.71 -43.93 -16.57
N PRO A 131 -16.47 -44.55 -17.49
CA PRO A 131 -16.93 -45.93 -17.35
C PRO A 131 -15.83 -46.98 -17.26
N GLN A 132 -16.12 -48.08 -16.56
CA GLN A 132 -15.18 -49.19 -16.35
C GLN A 132 -14.79 -49.86 -17.68
N ASP A 133 -15.74 -50.05 -18.59
CA ASP A 133 -15.56 -50.67 -19.90
C ASP A 133 -14.72 -49.81 -20.87
N TYR A 134 -14.52 -48.53 -20.54
CA TYR A 134 -13.60 -47.67 -21.26
C TYR A 134 -12.13 -48.04 -20.97
N PHE A 135 -11.83 -48.69 -19.85
CA PHE A 135 -10.49 -49.13 -19.47
C PHE A 135 -10.28 -50.64 -19.63
N GLY A 136 -9.12 -51.03 -20.12
CA GLY A 136 -8.64 -52.41 -20.12
C GLY A 136 -8.14 -52.85 -18.74
N SER A 137 -8.15 -54.17 -18.51
CA SER A 137 -7.81 -54.76 -17.21
C SER A 137 -6.37 -54.55 -16.74
N ARG A 138 -5.50 -53.98 -17.61
CA ARG A 138 -4.09 -53.67 -17.34
C ARG A 138 -3.74 -52.19 -17.59
N ASP A 139 -4.72 -51.33 -17.83
CA ASP A 139 -4.47 -49.92 -18.20
C ASP A 139 -3.87 -49.09 -17.04
N TYR A 140 -3.79 -49.64 -15.83
CA TYR A 140 -3.04 -49.03 -14.74
C TYR A 140 -1.51 -49.06 -14.96
N LEU A 141 -1.03 -49.87 -15.91
CA LEU A 141 0.39 -50.00 -16.23
C LEU A 141 0.85 -48.98 -17.28
N ASN A 142 2.11 -48.55 -17.18
CA ASN A 142 2.86 -47.91 -18.28
C ASN A 142 2.12 -46.74 -18.98
N PHE A 143 1.57 -45.81 -18.20
CA PHE A 143 0.86 -44.60 -18.65
C PHE A 143 -0.47 -44.79 -19.40
N ALA A 144 -0.94 -46.01 -19.63
CA ALA A 144 -2.18 -46.25 -20.39
C ALA A 144 -3.39 -45.53 -19.75
N TYR A 145 -3.48 -45.50 -18.42
CA TYR A 145 -4.52 -44.76 -17.69
C TYR A 145 -4.53 -43.27 -18.04
N PHE A 146 -3.38 -42.59 -17.92
CA PHE A 146 -3.28 -41.15 -18.16
C PHE A 146 -3.61 -40.78 -19.61
N VAL A 147 -3.18 -41.61 -20.56
CA VAL A 147 -3.52 -41.39 -21.97
C VAL A 147 -5.01 -41.58 -22.22
N LYS A 148 -5.64 -42.64 -21.71
CA LYS A 148 -7.08 -42.86 -21.89
C LYS A 148 -7.91 -41.79 -21.22
N ARG A 149 -7.49 -41.34 -20.02
CA ARG A 149 -8.06 -40.19 -19.33
C ARG A 149 -7.97 -38.95 -20.20
N ALA A 150 -6.80 -38.60 -20.74
CA ALA A 150 -6.61 -37.47 -21.65
C ALA A 150 -7.45 -37.60 -22.93
N HIS A 151 -7.56 -38.80 -23.51
CA HIS A 151 -8.44 -39.03 -24.66
C HIS A 151 -9.92 -38.77 -24.32
N TYR A 152 -10.37 -39.23 -23.15
CA TYR A 152 -11.75 -38.97 -22.69
C TYR A 152 -12.00 -37.48 -22.48
N ILE A 153 -11.03 -36.77 -21.89
CA ILE A 153 -11.04 -35.31 -21.74
C ILE A 153 -11.24 -34.61 -23.10
N CYS A 154 -10.48 -35.01 -24.13
CA CYS A 154 -10.63 -34.44 -25.47
C CYS A 154 -12.02 -34.70 -26.08
N GLN A 155 -12.64 -35.85 -25.81
CA GLN A 155 -14.00 -36.12 -26.27
C GLN A 155 -15.02 -35.20 -25.61
N VAL A 156 -14.88 -34.95 -24.30
CA VAL A 156 -15.72 -33.98 -23.57
C VAL A 156 -15.49 -32.56 -24.10
N ALA A 157 -14.24 -32.13 -24.27
CA ALA A 157 -13.93 -30.82 -24.87
C ALA A 157 -14.62 -30.63 -26.24
N ARG A 158 -14.61 -31.67 -27.09
CA ARG A 158 -15.28 -31.66 -28.40
C ARG A 158 -16.78 -31.48 -28.33
N ILE A 159 -17.42 -32.02 -27.28
CA ILE A 159 -18.84 -31.84 -27.04
C ILE A 159 -19.10 -30.40 -26.58
N LEU A 160 -18.30 -29.89 -25.65
CA LEU A 160 -18.49 -28.58 -25.06
C LEU A 160 -18.21 -27.42 -26.02
N ILE A 161 -17.22 -27.52 -26.91
CA ILE A 161 -16.96 -26.47 -27.93
C ILE A 161 -18.20 -26.22 -28.81
N LYS A 162 -19.00 -27.26 -29.10
CA LYS A 162 -20.22 -27.16 -29.92
C LYS A 162 -21.34 -26.37 -29.26
N THR A 163 -21.30 -26.23 -27.93
CA THR A 163 -22.31 -25.45 -27.17
C THR A 163 -22.06 -23.95 -27.22
N GLY A 164 -20.93 -23.50 -27.79
CA GLY A 164 -20.56 -22.09 -27.83
C GLY A 164 -19.82 -21.59 -26.59
N LEU A 165 -19.54 -22.45 -25.60
CA LEU A 165 -18.75 -22.11 -24.41
C LEU A 165 -17.26 -21.86 -24.74
N SER A 166 -16.56 -21.15 -23.85
CA SER A 166 -15.10 -21.08 -23.82
C SER A 166 -14.58 -22.31 -23.09
N VAL A 167 -13.72 -23.09 -23.75
CA VAL A 167 -13.17 -24.34 -23.21
C VAL A 167 -11.66 -24.28 -23.33
N LYS A 168 -10.97 -24.38 -22.19
CA LYS A 168 -9.51 -24.35 -22.09
C LYS A 168 -9.00 -25.58 -21.36
N PHE A 169 -7.79 -25.99 -21.68
CA PHE A 169 -7.06 -26.96 -20.88
C PHE A 169 -6.34 -26.24 -19.72
N GLY A 170 -6.17 -26.98 -18.63
CA GLY A 170 -5.26 -26.66 -17.52
C GLY A 170 -4.77 -27.94 -16.86
N LEU A 171 -4.04 -27.84 -15.76
CA LEU A 171 -3.43 -28.98 -15.06
C LEU A 171 -3.91 -29.05 -13.61
N ASP A 172 -4.03 -30.27 -13.08
CA ASP A 172 -4.23 -30.51 -11.64
C ASP A 172 -2.90 -30.31 -10.89
N HIS A 173 -2.79 -29.26 -10.06
CA HIS A 173 -1.57 -28.91 -9.31
C HIS A 173 -0.27 -28.91 -10.16
N CYS A 174 -0.35 -28.38 -11.39
CA CYS A 174 0.73 -28.37 -12.39
C CYS A 174 1.29 -29.76 -12.78
N ASP A 175 0.59 -30.85 -12.47
CA ASP A 175 0.97 -32.20 -12.88
C ASP A 175 0.72 -32.40 -14.38
N THR A 176 1.81 -32.56 -15.15
CA THR A 176 1.76 -32.70 -16.62
C THR A 176 0.99 -33.93 -17.09
N LEU A 177 0.83 -34.94 -16.23
CA LEU A 177 0.06 -36.15 -16.53
C LEU A 177 -1.44 -35.98 -16.26
N LYS A 178 -1.86 -34.87 -15.65
CA LYS A 178 -3.23 -34.64 -15.21
C LYS A 178 -3.85 -33.39 -15.81
N PRO A 179 -4.12 -33.39 -17.13
CA PRO A 179 -4.92 -32.34 -17.74
C PRO A 179 -6.33 -32.30 -17.15
N LEU A 180 -6.93 -31.11 -17.14
CA LEU A 180 -8.29 -30.78 -16.71
C LEU A 180 -8.96 -29.89 -17.78
N LEU A 181 -10.28 -29.73 -17.71
CA LEU A 181 -11.00 -28.72 -18.51
C LEU A 181 -11.46 -27.55 -17.65
N PHE A 182 -11.28 -26.35 -18.19
CA PHE A 182 -11.75 -25.10 -17.64
C PHE A 182 -12.80 -24.53 -18.59
N VAL A 183 -14.02 -24.31 -18.09
CA VAL A 183 -15.18 -23.92 -18.91
C VAL A 183 -15.79 -22.63 -18.40
N ALA A 184 -15.95 -21.65 -19.28
CA ALA A 184 -16.54 -20.36 -18.97
C ALA A 184 -17.46 -19.88 -20.12
N ASN A 185 -18.29 -18.87 -19.85
CA ASN A 185 -19.05 -18.19 -20.91
C ASN A 185 -18.10 -17.33 -21.76
N ARG A 186 -18.28 -17.30 -23.10
CA ARG A 186 -17.41 -16.52 -24.00
C ARG A 186 -17.47 -15.01 -23.76
N ASP A 187 -18.64 -14.51 -23.36
CA ASP A 187 -18.87 -13.09 -23.10
C ASP A 187 -18.44 -12.68 -21.68
N GLY A 188 -17.95 -13.63 -20.87
CA GLY A 188 -17.59 -13.37 -19.48
C GLY A 188 -16.26 -12.65 -19.32
N HIS A 189 -16.21 -11.68 -18.41
CA HIS A 189 -14.94 -11.16 -17.92
C HIS A 189 -14.22 -12.26 -17.11
N GLU A 190 -12.88 -12.19 -16.94
CA GLU A 190 -12.12 -13.19 -16.13
C GLU A 190 -12.67 -13.35 -14.71
N ASN A 191 -13.40 -12.35 -14.20
CA ASN A 191 -14.04 -12.34 -12.89
C ASN A 191 -15.41 -13.07 -12.82
N ASP A 192 -16.01 -13.49 -13.94
CA ASP A 192 -17.33 -14.15 -13.95
C ASP A 192 -17.30 -15.62 -13.49
N GLY A 193 -16.12 -16.12 -13.08
CA GLY A 193 -15.92 -17.49 -12.63
C GLY A 193 -15.85 -18.53 -13.74
N PHE A 194 -15.42 -19.74 -13.37
CA PHE A 194 -15.29 -20.85 -14.31
C PHE A 194 -15.58 -22.21 -13.65
N LEU A 195 -15.95 -23.19 -14.48
CA LEU A 195 -16.03 -24.58 -14.05
C LEU A 195 -14.67 -25.25 -14.23
N ARG A 196 -14.21 -25.99 -13.23
CA ARG A 196 -13.03 -26.86 -13.32
C ARG A 196 -13.50 -28.32 -13.30
N ILE A 197 -13.27 -29.04 -14.40
CA ILE A 197 -13.76 -30.40 -14.59
C ILE A 197 -12.63 -31.40 -14.39
N HIS A 198 -12.78 -32.22 -13.35
CA HIS A 198 -11.96 -33.36 -13.00
C HIS A 198 -12.46 -34.63 -13.66
N PHE A 199 -11.53 -35.54 -13.91
CA PHE A 199 -11.79 -36.82 -14.56
C PHE A 199 -11.17 -37.93 -13.74
N ALA A 200 -11.99 -38.91 -13.36
CA ALA A 200 -11.59 -40.03 -12.54
C ALA A 200 -12.13 -41.34 -13.12
N PRO A 201 -11.42 -42.46 -12.93
CA PRO A 201 -11.96 -43.78 -13.24
C PRO A 201 -12.90 -44.24 -12.12
N PRO A 202 -13.68 -45.32 -12.30
CA PRO A 202 -14.53 -45.85 -11.25
C PRO A 202 -13.70 -46.41 -10.09
N ARG A 203 -14.32 -46.53 -8.92
CA ARG A 203 -13.69 -47.07 -7.71
C ARG A 203 -13.17 -48.50 -7.90
N GLU A 204 -13.78 -49.25 -8.82
CA GLU A 204 -13.48 -50.63 -9.20
C GLU A 204 -12.43 -50.75 -10.31
N PHE A 205 -11.91 -49.64 -10.85
CA PHE A 205 -10.92 -49.62 -11.93
C PHE A 205 -9.77 -50.60 -11.70
N ILE A 206 -9.22 -50.57 -10.49
CA ILE A 206 -8.25 -51.54 -10.00
C ILE A 206 -8.46 -51.77 -8.50
N LYS A 207 -8.10 -52.96 -8.02
CA LYS A 207 -7.98 -53.18 -6.56
C LYS A 207 -6.93 -52.21 -5.99
N ILE A 208 -7.31 -51.36 -5.04
CA ILE A 208 -6.43 -50.36 -4.40
C ILE A 208 -5.13 -50.96 -3.85
N SER A 209 -5.16 -52.22 -3.41
CA SER A 209 -3.99 -52.95 -2.93
C SER A 209 -2.91 -53.20 -4.00
N ARG A 210 -3.23 -53.00 -5.29
CA ARG A 210 -2.25 -53.03 -6.39
C ARG A 210 -1.52 -51.70 -6.58
N LEU A 211 -1.96 -50.62 -5.96
CA LEU A 211 -1.35 -49.28 -6.03
C LEU A 211 -0.56 -48.94 -4.74
N ARG A 212 -0.09 -49.95 -4.00
CA ARG A 212 0.79 -49.74 -2.82
C ARG A 212 2.13 -49.10 -3.23
N PRO A 213 2.85 -48.46 -2.30
CA PRO A 213 4.17 -47.88 -2.57
C PRO A 213 5.17 -48.86 -3.18
N GLU A 214 5.22 -50.09 -2.65
CA GLU A 214 6.19 -51.13 -3.06
C GLU A 214 5.90 -51.74 -4.44
N ASN A 215 4.70 -51.57 -4.98
CA ASN A 215 4.33 -52.21 -6.24
C ASN A 215 4.91 -51.45 -7.44
N ASN A 216 5.51 -52.19 -8.38
CA ASN A 216 5.87 -51.65 -9.69
C ASN A 216 4.65 -51.68 -10.63
N ASN A 217 4.19 -50.51 -11.06
CA ASN A 217 3.20 -50.36 -12.15
C ASN A 217 3.74 -49.57 -13.35
N LEU A 218 4.94 -48.99 -13.24
CA LEU A 218 5.66 -48.38 -14.35
C LEU A 218 7.00 -49.09 -14.55
N ARG A 219 7.11 -49.86 -15.63
CA ARG A 219 8.27 -50.71 -15.87
C ARG A 219 9.49 -49.85 -16.27
N PRO A 220 10.65 -49.98 -15.61
CA PRO A 220 11.83 -49.19 -15.94
C PRO A 220 12.27 -49.32 -17.42
N SER A 221 12.30 -50.56 -17.93
CA SER A 221 12.64 -50.86 -19.33
C SER A 221 11.66 -50.27 -20.34
N PHE A 222 10.41 -50.01 -19.94
CA PHE A 222 9.43 -49.32 -20.77
C PHE A 222 9.72 -47.82 -20.87
N CYS A 223 10.19 -47.20 -19.77
CA CYS A 223 10.52 -45.78 -19.74
C CYS A 223 11.77 -45.45 -20.56
N SER A 224 12.83 -46.25 -20.41
CA SER A 224 14.06 -46.11 -21.21
C SER A 224 14.85 -47.41 -21.18
N ALA A 225 15.50 -47.76 -22.29
CA ALA A 225 16.44 -48.88 -22.33
C ALA A 225 17.54 -48.76 -21.25
N HIS A 226 17.96 -47.54 -20.93
CA HIS A 226 18.96 -47.25 -19.90
C HIS A 226 18.53 -47.67 -18.49
N PHE A 227 17.24 -47.72 -18.22
CA PHE A 227 16.70 -48.08 -16.91
C PHE A 227 16.43 -49.58 -16.77
N GLY A 228 16.70 -50.38 -17.81
CA GLY A 228 16.48 -51.82 -17.81
C GLY A 228 17.24 -52.56 -16.70
N SER A 229 18.36 -52.02 -16.23
CA SER A 229 19.16 -52.59 -15.13
C SER A 229 18.52 -52.51 -13.74
N LEU A 230 17.49 -51.67 -13.56
CA LEU A 230 16.80 -51.52 -12.27
C LEU A 230 15.93 -52.74 -11.89
N GLY A 231 15.59 -53.59 -12.88
CA GLY A 231 14.73 -54.76 -12.68
C GLY A 231 13.23 -54.45 -12.76
N ILE A 232 12.41 -55.50 -12.72
CA ILE A 232 10.93 -55.39 -12.79
C ILE A 232 10.27 -55.10 -11.45
N ASP A 233 11.01 -55.27 -10.35
CA ASP A 233 10.52 -55.14 -8.97
C ASP A 233 10.76 -53.74 -8.38
N THR A 234 11.30 -52.79 -9.15
CA THR A 234 11.56 -51.42 -8.68
C THR A 234 10.27 -50.73 -8.24
N PRO A 235 10.10 -50.28 -6.98
CA PRO A 235 8.87 -49.60 -6.55
C PRO A 235 8.55 -48.34 -7.35
N THR A 236 7.26 -48.08 -7.63
CA THR A 236 6.81 -46.87 -8.35
C THR A 236 5.76 -46.08 -7.55
N PRO A 237 6.09 -45.62 -6.34
CA PRO A 237 5.13 -45.05 -5.39
C PRO A 237 4.47 -43.76 -5.89
N VAL A 238 5.21 -42.84 -6.52
CA VAL A 238 4.66 -41.57 -6.99
C VAL A 238 3.69 -41.79 -8.16
N TYR A 239 4.06 -42.63 -9.14
CA TYR A 239 3.15 -43.06 -10.22
C TYR A 239 1.86 -43.69 -9.67
N ASN A 240 1.97 -44.57 -8.67
CA ASN A 240 0.82 -45.23 -8.05
C ASN A 240 -0.09 -44.22 -7.34
N SER A 241 0.48 -43.29 -6.57
CA SER A 241 -0.27 -42.22 -5.88
C SER A 241 -1.03 -41.32 -6.85
N LYS A 242 -0.45 -41.02 -8.03
CA LYS A 242 -1.12 -40.20 -9.06
C LYS A 242 -2.42 -40.85 -9.57
N ILE A 243 -2.47 -42.18 -9.71
CA ILE A 243 -3.69 -42.89 -10.10
C ILE A 243 -4.67 -42.97 -8.91
N LEU A 244 -4.14 -43.30 -7.73
CA LEU A 244 -4.96 -43.56 -6.55
C LEU A 244 -5.73 -42.32 -6.07
N ILE A 245 -5.13 -41.14 -6.14
CA ILE A 245 -5.82 -39.89 -5.76
C ILE A 245 -7.00 -39.59 -6.69
N ASP A 246 -6.91 -39.89 -7.99
CA ASP A 246 -8.02 -39.70 -8.92
C ASP A 246 -9.15 -40.70 -8.59
N MET A 247 -8.81 -41.95 -8.30
CA MET A 247 -9.77 -43.01 -7.92
C MET A 247 -10.54 -42.70 -6.64
N LEU A 248 -9.91 -42.05 -5.67
CA LEU A 248 -10.47 -41.82 -4.34
C LEU A 248 -11.04 -40.41 -4.14
N ARG A 249 -10.81 -39.47 -5.08
CA ARG A 249 -11.17 -38.05 -4.91
C ARG A 249 -12.63 -37.83 -4.51
N GLU A 250 -13.59 -38.43 -5.23
CA GLU A 250 -15.02 -38.30 -4.93
C GLU A 250 -15.36 -38.79 -3.51
N GLU A 251 -14.82 -39.95 -3.11
CA GLU A 251 -15.06 -40.53 -1.80
C GLU A 251 -14.46 -39.67 -0.68
N ILE A 252 -13.23 -39.20 -0.86
CA ILE A 252 -12.52 -38.33 0.10
C ILE A 252 -13.29 -37.03 0.31
N GLU A 253 -13.64 -36.33 -0.78
CA GLU A 253 -14.33 -35.04 -0.68
C GLU A 253 -15.74 -35.17 -0.12
N SER A 254 -16.46 -36.26 -0.42
CA SER A 254 -17.77 -36.55 0.19
C SER A 254 -17.69 -36.72 1.71
N ARG A 255 -16.63 -37.39 2.21
CA ARG A 255 -16.38 -37.50 3.65
C ARG A 255 -16.03 -36.16 4.29
N TYR A 256 -15.22 -35.35 3.61
CA TYR A 256 -14.86 -34.02 4.10
C TYR A 256 -16.07 -33.08 4.11
N GLU A 257 -16.94 -33.16 3.09
CA GLU A 257 -18.23 -32.47 3.06
C GLU A 257 -19.09 -32.83 4.28
N ALA A 258 -19.22 -34.12 4.60
CA ALA A 258 -19.98 -34.58 5.76
C ALA A 258 -19.41 -34.02 7.07
N PHE A 259 -18.08 -33.98 7.22
CA PHE A 259 -17.42 -33.40 8.38
C PHE A 259 -17.70 -31.89 8.53
N PHE A 260 -17.49 -31.11 7.47
CA PHE A 260 -17.67 -29.66 7.52
C PHE A 260 -19.13 -29.25 7.71
N ARG A 261 -20.09 -30.04 7.20
CA ARG A 261 -21.53 -29.86 7.49
C ARG A 261 -21.86 -30.08 8.96
N GLN A 262 -21.23 -31.06 9.60
CA GLN A 262 -21.42 -31.31 11.03
C GLN A 262 -20.71 -30.26 11.90
N LYS A 263 -19.60 -29.68 11.41
CA LYS A 263 -18.77 -28.72 12.16
C LYS A 263 -18.58 -27.40 11.40
N PRO A 264 -19.56 -26.48 11.42
CA PRO A 264 -19.48 -25.21 10.67
C PRO A 264 -18.34 -24.27 11.10
N ASN A 265 -17.92 -24.30 12.37
CA ASN A 265 -16.77 -23.50 12.82
C ASN A 265 -15.45 -23.96 12.17
N PHE A 266 -15.31 -25.27 11.90
CA PHE A 266 -14.16 -25.80 11.18
C PHE A 266 -14.17 -25.38 9.71
N LEU A 267 -15.35 -25.24 9.09
CA LEU A 267 -15.48 -24.71 7.74
C LEU A 267 -15.04 -23.23 7.68
N LYS A 268 -15.50 -22.41 8.62
CA LYS A 268 -15.05 -21.00 8.73
C LYS A 268 -13.53 -20.92 8.93
N ALA A 269 -12.98 -21.74 9.82
CA ALA A 269 -11.53 -21.81 10.05
C ALA A 269 -10.76 -22.28 8.81
N PHE A 270 -11.28 -23.29 8.09
CA PHE A 270 -10.70 -23.77 6.83
C PHE A 270 -10.60 -22.63 5.80
N ILE A 271 -11.67 -21.85 5.61
CA ILE A 271 -11.67 -20.70 4.68
C ILE A 271 -10.59 -19.68 5.07
N MET A 272 -10.45 -19.36 6.35
CA MET A 272 -9.44 -18.42 6.84
C MET A 272 -8.01 -18.92 6.70
N ILE A 273 -7.75 -20.17 7.09
CA ILE A 273 -6.42 -20.79 6.97
C ILE A 273 -6.04 -20.94 5.49
N ARG A 274 -6.99 -21.34 4.65
CA ARG A 274 -6.82 -21.40 3.20
C ARG A 274 -6.46 -20.02 2.63
N SER A 275 -7.17 -18.96 3.02
CA SER A 275 -6.83 -17.59 2.63
C SER A 275 -5.41 -17.22 3.06
N TRP A 276 -5.05 -17.48 4.32
CA TRP A 276 -3.70 -17.25 4.86
C TRP A 276 -2.61 -17.98 4.07
N MET A 277 -2.86 -19.23 3.66
CA MET A 277 -1.95 -20.03 2.83
C MET A 277 -1.87 -19.53 1.38
N LEU A 278 -2.99 -19.10 0.79
CA LEU A 278 -3.03 -18.54 -0.56
C LEU A 278 -2.20 -17.26 -0.65
N GLN A 279 -2.31 -16.36 0.32
CA GLN A 279 -1.51 -15.13 0.39
C GLN A 279 0.01 -15.37 0.50
N ARG A 280 0.44 -16.62 0.76
CA ARG A 280 1.85 -17.02 0.89
C ARG A 280 2.28 -18.08 -0.13
N ASN A 281 1.44 -18.36 -1.13
CA ASN A 281 1.69 -19.37 -2.16
C ASN A 281 1.89 -20.80 -1.58
N PHE A 282 1.34 -21.13 -0.42
CA PHE A 282 1.49 -22.46 0.19
C PHE A 282 0.55 -23.52 -0.40
N ILE A 283 -0.53 -23.11 -1.08
CA ILE A 283 -1.49 -24.01 -1.73
C ILE A 283 -1.31 -24.09 -3.26
N GLN A 284 -0.86 -22.99 -3.88
CA GLN A 284 -0.70 -22.90 -5.33
C GLN A 284 0.58 -23.57 -5.85
N ARG A 285 1.59 -23.77 -4.99
CA ARG A 285 2.84 -24.46 -5.32
C ARG A 285 2.66 -25.99 -5.39
N VAL A 286 3.40 -26.64 -6.27
CA VAL A 286 3.31 -28.10 -6.54
C VAL A 286 3.69 -28.95 -5.32
N ASP A 287 4.64 -28.47 -4.53
CA ASP A 287 5.22 -29.15 -3.37
C ASP A 287 4.65 -28.68 -2.02
N GLY A 288 3.50 -28.01 -2.04
CA GLY A 288 2.85 -27.40 -0.88
C GLY A 288 1.66 -28.21 -0.35
N PHE A 289 0.80 -27.54 0.43
CA PHE A 289 -0.45 -28.14 0.90
C PHE A 289 -1.48 -28.18 -0.23
N SER A 290 -2.11 -29.33 -0.45
CA SER A 290 -3.35 -29.39 -1.22
C SER A 290 -4.54 -29.04 -0.33
N ASP A 291 -5.66 -28.61 -0.94
CA ASP A 291 -6.92 -28.40 -0.20
C ASP A 291 -7.37 -29.70 0.51
N LEU A 292 -7.10 -30.87 -0.10
CA LEU A 292 -7.37 -32.17 0.51
C LEU A 292 -6.50 -32.42 1.75
N LEU A 293 -5.20 -32.15 1.68
CA LEU A 293 -4.30 -32.31 2.83
C LEU A 293 -4.68 -31.34 3.97
N LEU A 294 -5.03 -30.10 3.64
CA LEU A 294 -5.48 -29.11 4.62
C LEU A 294 -6.76 -29.56 5.33
N ALA A 295 -7.76 -30.03 4.58
CA ALA A 295 -9.00 -30.55 5.15
C ALA A 295 -8.74 -31.79 6.02
N ALA A 296 -7.90 -32.72 5.54
CA ALA A 296 -7.52 -33.92 6.27
C ALA A 296 -6.83 -33.59 7.61
N TRP A 297 -5.95 -32.58 7.59
CA TRP A 297 -5.25 -32.12 8.79
C TRP A 297 -6.21 -31.55 9.83
N LEU A 298 -7.17 -30.71 9.42
CA LEU A 298 -8.20 -30.18 10.32
C LEU A 298 -9.08 -31.28 10.91
N ILE A 299 -9.43 -32.30 10.11
CA ILE A 299 -10.18 -33.46 10.59
C ILE A 299 -9.37 -34.20 11.66
N TYR A 300 -8.08 -34.46 11.40
CA TYR A 300 -7.17 -35.13 12.33
C TYR A 300 -7.06 -34.38 13.66
N ILE A 301 -6.82 -33.06 13.64
CA ILE A 301 -6.79 -32.22 14.83
C ILE A 301 -8.10 -32.35 15.62
N SER A 302 -9.24 -32.32 14.92
CA SER A 302 -10.56 -32.39 15.56
C SER A 302 -10.87 -33.73 16.25
N VAL A 303 -10.18 -34.80 15.85
CA VAL A 303 -10.32 -36.14 16.43
C VAL A 303 -9.36 -36.32 17.60
N GLN A 304 -8.13 -35.80 17.50
CA GLN A 304 -7.11 -35.91 18.54
C GLN A 304 -7.42 -35.01 19.75
N GLU A 305 -7.92 -33.80 19.52
CA GLU A 305 -8.21 -32.83 20.59
C GLU A 305 -9.70 -32.75 20.88
N ILE A 306 -10.14 -33.47 21.93
CA ILE A 306 -11.54 -33.51 22.42
C ILE A 306 -12.07 -32.08 22.74
N SER A 307 -11.17 -31.14 23.04
CA SER A 307 -11.48 -29.73 23.36
C SER A 307 -12.14 -28.95 22.21
N PHE A 308 -12.00 -29.37 20.94
CA PHE A 308 -12.52 -28.59 19.81
C PHE A 308 -14.02 -28.73 19.53
N ALA A 309 -14.75 -29.58 20.26
CA ALA A 309 -16.19 -29.78 20.00
C ALA A 309 -17.01 -28.48 20.11
N GLN A 310 -16.61 -27.55 20.99
CA GLN A 310 -17.25 -26.23 21.18
C GLN A 310 -16.30 -25.06 20.92
N ALA A 311 -15.19 -25.29 20.21
CA ALA A 311 -14.20 -24.27 19.97
C ALA A 311 -14.70 -23.16 19.05
N SER A 312 -14.28 -21.94 19.34
CA SER A 312 -14.49 -20.80 18.44
C SER A 312 -13.64 -20.94 17.19
N VAL A 313 -14.01 -20.25 16.09
CA VAL A 313 -13.22 -20.24 14.85
C VAL A 313 -11.77 -19.84 15.12
N PHE A 314 -11.57 -18.85 16.00
CA PHE A 314 -10.26 -18.38 16.44
C PHE A 314 -9.43 -19.48 17.14
N ASP A 315 -10.03 -20.27 18.05
CA ASP A 315 -9.32 -21.37 18.71
C ASP A 315 -8.88 -22.45 17.72
N ILE A 316 -9.69 -22.73 16.70
CA ILE A 316 -9.36 -23.72 15.66
C ILE A 316 -8.18 -23.22 14.82
N ILE A 317 -8.13 -21.91 14.49
CA ILE A 317 -7.01 -21.30 13.77
C ILE A 317 -5.72 -21.36 14.62
N ILE A 318 -5.80 -21.02 15.91
CA ILE A 318 -4.65 -21.16 16.83
C ILE A 318 -4.21 -22.62 16.91
N GLY A 319 -5.16 -23.54 17.11
CA GLY A 319 -4.90 -24.98 17.16
C GLY A 319 -4.21 -25.48 15.90
N PHE A 320 -4.65 -25.02 14.72
CA PHE A 320 -3.97 -25.29 13.45
C PHE A 320 -2.50 -24.82 13.49
N PHE A 321 -2.23 -23.54 13.80
CA PHE A 321 -0.85 -23.04 13.82
C PHE A 321 0.02 -23.76 14.86
N SER A 322 -0.50 -23.96 16.09
CA SER A 322 0.21 -24.68 17.14
C SER A 322 0.54 -26.11 16.74
N SER A 323 -0.40 -26.82 16.10
CA SER A 323 -0.19 -28.20 15.63
C SER A 323 0.89 -28.30 14.54
N ILE A 324 0.94 -27.34 13.61
CA ILE A 324 1.97 -27.29 12.55
C ILE A 324 3.38 -27.10 13.12
N ILE A 325 3.48 -26.37 14.25
CA ILE A 325 4.76 -26.07 14.92
C ILE A 325 5.19 -27.24 15.81
N SER A 326 4.28 -27.79 16.61
CA SER A 326 4.62 -28.79 17.64
C SER A 326 4.77 -30.21 17.08
N VAL A 327 4.00 -30.58 16.06
CA VAL A 327 4.02 -31.94 15.51
C VAL A 327 5.22 -32.12 14.60
N ASN A 328 6.02 -33.16 14.86
CA ASN A 328 7.09 -33.57 13.96
C ASN A 328 6.52 -34.50 12.86
N TRP A 329 6.18 -33.94 11.71
CA TRP A 329 5.58 -34.68 10.59
C TRP A 329 6.46 -35.80 10.00
N GLN A 330 7.77 -35.79 10.25
CA GLN A 330 8.66 -36.85 9.76
C GLN A 330 8.68 -38.08 10.67
N GLN A 331 8.47 -37.88 11.98
CA GLN A 331 8.53 -38.94 12.99
C GLN A 331 7.15 -39.38 13.47
N SER A 332 6.16 -38.50 13.37
CA SER A 332 4.79 -38.76 13.82
C SER A 332 4.06 -39.66 12.84
N ARG A 333 3.24 -40.57 13.36
CA ARG A 333 2.38 -41.44 12.56
C ARG A 333 1.08 -40.70 12.24
N LEU A 334 0.99 -40.09 11.07
CA LEU A 334 -0.13 -39.21 10.72
C LEU A 334 -1.06 -39.87 9.70
N GLY A 335 -2.36 -39.74 9.93
CA GLY A 335 -3.39 -40.21 9.00
C GLY A 335 -4.78 -40.25 9.60
N LEU A 336 -5.77 -40.54 8.76
CA LEU A 336 -7.19 -40.72 9.13
C LEU A 336 -7.58 -42.20 9.30
N CYS A 337 -6.60 -43.11 9.24
CA CYS A 337 -6.76 -44.54 9.39
C CYS A 337 -5.55 -45.13 10.14
N ASP A 338 -5.81 -46.11 11.00
CA ASP A 338 -4.77 -46.83 11.72
C ASP A 338 -4.23 -47.99 10.84
N ASN A 339 -3.17 -47.72 10.07
CA ASN A 339 -2.49 -48.74 9.26
C ASN A 339 -0.96 -48.61 9.34
N ASP A 340 -0.39 -49.10 10.45
CA ASP A 340 1.04 -49.02 10.76
C ASP A 340 1.95 -49.64 9.68
N ALA A 341 1.50 -50.77 9.10
CA ALA A 341 2.27 -51.48 8.07
C ALA A 341 2.42 -50.61 6.81
N LEU A 342 1.32 -50.04 6.29
CA LEU A 342 1.39 -49.17 5.12
C LEU A 342 2.09 -47.85 5.42
N HIS A 343 1.87 -47.26 6.60
CA HIS A 343 2.58 -46.04 7.00
C HIS A 343 4.10 -46.23 6.89
N SER A 344 4.61 -47.34 7.41
CA SER A 344 6.03 -47.68 7.33
C SER A 344 6.53 -47.84 5.88
N GLN A 345 5.71 -48.41 4.99
CA GLN A 345 6.03 -48.52 3.55
C GLN A 345 6.07 -47.15 2.85
N PHE A 346 5.19 -46.22 3.23
CA PHE A 346 5.21 -44.86 2.70
C PHE A 346 6.42 -44.07 3.21
N SER A 347 6.77 -44.19 4.48
CA SER A 347 7.89 -43.48 5.11
C SER A 347 9.26 -43.84 4.51
N SER A 348 9.40 -45.01 3.86
CA SER A 348 10.64 -45.36 3.16
C SER A 348 10.81 -44.68 1.79
N HIS A 349 9.75 -44.08 1.23
CA HIS A 349 9.76 -43.49 -0.11
C HIS A 349 9.55 -41.97 -0.12
N PHE A 350 8.79 -41.45 0.84
CA PHE A 350 8.39 -40.04 0.94
C PHE A 350 8.95 -39.38 2.20
N ASP A 351 9.22 -38.08 2.11
CA ASP A 351 9.75 -37.31 3.24
C ASP A 351 8.67 -37.05 4.31
N PHE A 352 7.39 -36.99 3.90
CA PHE A 352 6.23 -36.85 4.78
C PHE A 352 5.12 -37.85 4.41
N VAL A 353 4.43 -38.34 5.43
CA VAL A 353 3.33 -39.31 5.28
C VAL A 353 2.12 -38.81 6.04
N PHE A 354 1.00 -38.68 5.33
CA PHE A 354 -0.32 -38.48 5.94
C PHE A 354 -1.30 -39.39 5.22
N LEU A 355 -1.72 -40.49 5.87
CA LEU A 355 -2.59 -41.48 5.24
C LEU A 355 -4.05 -41.02 5.19
N ASP A 356 -4.70 -41.25 4.06
CA ASP A 356 -6.15 -41.05 3.89
C ASP A 356 -6.97 -42.05 4.73
N HIS A 357 -8.30 -41.97 4.61
CA HIS A 357 -9.22 -42.86 5.34
C HIS A 357 -9.13 -44.33 4.91
N THR A 358 -8.62 -44.63 3.72
CA THR A 358 -8.37 -46.02 3.28
C THR A 358 -7.04 -46.58 3.78
N GLY A 359 -6.10 -45.71 4.15
CA GLY A 359 -4.71 -46.06 4.49
C GLY A 359 -3.81 -46.33 3.29
N TYR A 360 -4.33 -46.26 2.05
CA TYR A 360 -3.58 -46.59 0.84
C TYR A 360 -3.03 -45.36 0.11
N LEU A 361 -3.49 -44.14 0.42
CA LEU A 361 -3.05 -42.90 -0.23
C LEU A 361 -2.33 -42.00 0.77
N ASN A 362 -1.12 -41.58 0.41
CA ASN A 362 -0.41 -40.52 1.12
C ASN A 362 -0.82 -39.15 0.57
N LEU A 363 -1.59 -38.38 1.32
CA LEU A 363 -2.01 -37.02 0.96
C LEU A 363 -0.85 -35.99 1.02
N ALA A 364 0.24 -36.32 1.72
CA ALA A 364 1.45 -35.50 1.81
C ALA A 364 2.53 -35.92 0.80
N ALA A 365 2.19 -36.72 -0.22
CA ALA A 365 3.16 -37.28 -1.17
C ALA A 365 3.98 -36.24 -1.95
N SER A 366 3.44 -35.04 -2.19
CA SER A 366 4.15 -33.95 -2.89
C SER A 366 4.83 -32.96 -1.94
N LEU A 367 4.51 -32.99 -0.64
CA LEU A 367 4.99 -32.00 0.31
C LEU A 367 6.52 -32.06 0.44
N SER A 368 7.20 -30.94 0.19
CA SER A 368 8.67 -30.87 0.33
C SER A 368 9.10 -30.39 1.71
N ILE A 369 10.34 -30.74 2.08
CA ILE A 369 10.95 -30.29 3.35
C ILE A 369 11.01 -28.76 3.41
N THR A 370 11.40 -28.10 2.31
CA THR A 370 11.48 -26.63 2.26
C THR A 370 10.11 -25.99 2.41
N ALA A 371 9.08 -26.49 1.72
CA ALA A 371 7.71 -25.97 1.85
C ALA A 371 7.20 -26.12 3.29
N MET A 372 7.39 -27.28 3.92
CA MET A 372 6.95 -27.52 5.30
C MET A 372 7.69 -26.61 6.31
N GLU A 373 8.98 -26.35 6.10
CA GLU A 373 9.74 -25.42 6.95
C GLU A 373 9.28 -23.97 6.79
N GLN A 374 8.94 -23.53 5.57
CA GLN A 374 8.37 -22.21 5.32
C GLN A 374 6.98 -22.07 5.96
N ILE A 375 6.12 -23.08 5.84
CA ILE A 375 4.79 -23.11 6.46
C ILE A 375 4.93 -23.05 7.99
N ARG A 376 5.88 -23.80 8.56
CA ARG A 376 6.15 -23.78 10.01
C ARG A 376 6.66 -22.43 10.48
N ALA A 377 7.62 -21.83 9.78
CA ALA A 377 8.15 -20.51 10.12
C ALA A 377 7.05 -19.43 10.07
N ALA A 378 6.21 -19.47 9.03
CA ALA A 378 5.08 -18.56 8.88
C ALA A 378 4.02 -18.79 9.97
N ALA A 379 3.74 -20.03 10.36
CA ALA A 379 2.83 -20.36 11.45
C ALA A 379 3.35 -19.85 12.81
N THR A 380 4.65 -19.99 13.08
CA THR A 380 5.28 -19.43 14.29
C THR A 380 5.10 -17.92 14.34
N SER A 381 5.36 -17.22 13.22
CA SER A 381 5.13 -15.77 13.15
C SER A 381 3.64 -15.41 13.23
N ALA A 382 2.73 -16.27 12.79
CA ALA A 382 1.30 -16.01 12.89
C ALA A 382 0.85 -16.07 14.35
N LEU A 383 1.29 -17.08 15.12
CA LEU A 383 0.93 -17.20 16.54
C LEU A 383 1.40 -16.02 17.38
N THR A 384 2.55 -15.42 17.08
CA THR A 384 3.03 -14.24 17.83
C THR A 384 2.23 -12.97 17.53
N LYS A 385 1.49 -12.94 16.40
CA LYS A 385 0.77 -11.76 15.91
C LYS A 385 -0.75 -11.88 16.00
N ILE A 386 -1.30 -13.09 16.15
CA ILE A 386 -2.73 -13.37 16.01
C ILE A 386 -3.60 -12.67 17.07
N ASP A 387 -3.03 -12.41 18.25
CA ASP A 387 -3.72 -11.71 19.35
C ASP A 387 -3.76 -10.18 19.14
N THR A 388 -3.01 -9.64 18.18
CA THR A 388 -2.93 -8.20 17.91
C THR A 388 -3.89 -7.80 16.79
N PHE A 389 -4.91 -7.01 17.13
CA PHE A 389 -5.95 -6.54 16.19
C PHE A 389 -5.38 -5.87 14.93
N ASN A 390 -4.32 -5.07 15.08
CA ASN A 390 -3.68 -4.33 13.99
C ASN A 390 -2.87 -5.20 13.00
N GLU A 391 -2.64 -6.48 13.32
CA GLU A 391 -1.90 -7.42 12.47
C GLU A 391 -2.82 -8.30 11.61
N PHE A 392 -4.16 -8.19 11.75
CA PHE A 392 -5.12 -8.98 10.97
C PHE A 392 -4.90 -8.86 9.46
N ASP A 393 -4.75 -7.63 8.96
CA ASP A 393 -4.49 -7.37 7.53
C ASP A 393 -3.19 -8.04 7.06
N HIS A 394 -2.15 -8.03 7.89
CA HIS A 394 -0.86 -8.67 7.56
C HIS A 394 -0.98 -10.20 7.53
N LEU A 395 -1.83 -10.78 8.38
CA LEU A 395 -2.04 -12.22 8.45
C LEU A 395 -2.90 -12.73 7.28
N PHE A 396 -4.08 -12.14 7.06
CA PHE A 396 -5.11 -12.73 6.19
C PHE A 396 -5.36 -11.98 4.87
N VAL A 397 -4.97 -10.71 4.76
CA VAL A 397 -5.35 -9.85 3.63
C VAL A 397 -4.18 -9.55 2.69
N LYS A 398 -3.00 -9.19 3.23
CA LYS A 398 -1.83 -8.80 2.44
C LYS A 398 -1.14 -10.01 1.82
N ASN A 399 -0.78 -9.89 0.54
CA ASN A 399 0.01 -10.86 -0.20
C ASN A 399 1.49 -10.81 0.23
N HIS A 400 2.12 -11.97 0.34
CA HIS A 400 3.52 -12.17 0.72
C HIS A 400 4.28 -12.83 -0.44
N PRO A 401 4.67 -12.07 -1.48
CA PRO A 401 5.29 -12.62 -2.66
C PRO A 401 6.72 -13.13 -2.36
N PHE A 402 7.12 -14.18 -3.07
CA PHE A 402 8.44 -14.81 -2.95
C PHE A 402 9.60 -13.80 -3.06
N THR A 403 9.46 -12.77 -3.91
CA THR A 403 10.46 -11.72 -4.16
C THR A 403 10.73 -10.80 -2.96
N THR A 404 9.83 -10.75 -1.98
CA THR A 404 9.98 -9.92 -0.76
C THR A 404 10.36 -10.73 0.47
N ALA A 405 10.25 -12.06 0.41
CA ALA A 405 10.38 -12.93 1.58
C ALA A 405 11.83 -13.24 1.99
N PHE A 406 12.78 -13.11 1.06
CA PHE A 406 14.18 -13.52 1.26
C PHE A 406 15.18 -12.36 1.07
N ASP A 407 16.37 -12.54 1.62
CA ASP A 407 17.45 -11.53 1.64
C ASP A 407 18.37 -11.59 0.41
N GLN A 408 18.42 -12.74 -0.26
CA GLN A 408 19.25 -12.98 -1.43
C GLN A 408 18.60 -14.00 -2.36
N TYR A 409 18.77 -13.77 -3.67
CA TYR A 409 18.20 -14.62 -4.72
C TYR A 409 19.29 -15.16 -5.64
N ILE A 410 19.29 -16.48 -5.87
CA ILE A 410 20.19 -17.16 -6.80
C ILE A 410 19.36 -17.91 -7.84
N ARG A 411 19.64 -17.66 -9.12
CA ARG A 411 19.06 -18.37 -10.24
C ARG A 411 19.98 -19.49 -10.69
N ILE A 412 19.41 -20.65 -10.92
CA ILE A 412 20.06 -21.81 -11.52
C ILE A 412 19.36 -22.08 -12.85
N ARG A 413 20.15 -22.08 -13.93
CA ARG A 413 19.73 -22.59 -15.24
C ARG A 413 20.06 -24.06 -15.32
N LEU A 414 19.15 -24.87 -15.85
CA LEU A 414 19.31 -26.31 -15.98
C LEU A 414 19.20 -26.64 -17.48
N PRO A 415 20.34 -26.67 -18.18
CA PRO A 415 20.34 -26.97 -19.61
C PRO A 415 19.74 -28.34 -19.89
N GLN A 416 18.92 -28.43 -20.92
CA GLN A 416 18.24 -29.67 -21.25
C GLN A 416 19.23 -30.80 -21.61
N THR A 417 20.36 -30.43 -22.22
CA THR A 417 21.47 -31.34 -22.52
C THR A 417 22.08 -31.94 -21.25
N TYR A 418 22.25 -31.15 -20.18
CA TYR A 418 22.73 -31.61 -18.88
C TYR A 418 21.69 -32.53 -18.21
N LEU A 419 20.43 -32.11 -18.21
CA LEU A 419 19.33 -32.84 -17.58
C LEU A 419 19.18 -34.25 -18.18
N GLN A 420 19.17 -34.37 -19.50
CA GLN A 420 18.99 -35.64 -20.19
C GLN A 420 20.26 -36.51 -20.17
N ASN A 421 21.44 -35.94 -20.41
CA ASN A 421 22.64 -36.75 -20.61
C ASN A 421 23.38 -37.12 -19.32
N ILE A 422 23.26 -36.31 -18.27
CA ILE A 422 24.04 -36.45 -17.04
C ILE A 422 23.11 -36.69 -15.84
N PHE A 423 22.16 -35.78 -15.60
CA PHE A 423 21.35 -35.82 -14.38
C PHE A 423 20.40 -37.03 -14.35
N GLN A 424 19.65 -37.27 -15.43
CA GLN A 424 18.73 -38.41 -15.56
C GLN A 424 19.43 -39.77 -15.35
N LYS A 425 20.67 -39.92 -15.85
CA LYS A 425 21.45 -41.16 -15.68
C LYS A 425 21.90 -41.38 -14.24
N THR A 426 22.09 -40.29 -13.47
CA THR A 426 22.53 -40.33 -12.08
C THR A 426 21.39 -40.71 -11.12
N CYS A 427 20.13 -40.51 -11.54
CA CYS A 427 18.94 -40.63 -10.70
C CYS A 427 17.88 -41.58 -11.28
N SER A 428 18.28 -42.67 -11.91
CA SER A 428 17.42 -43.53 -12.73
C SER A 428 16.15 -44.04 -12.01
N ALA A 429 16.28 -44.60 -10.79
CA ALA A 429 15.13 -45.13 -10.04
C ALA A 429 14.13 -44.03 -9.66
N GLU A 430 14.62 -42.87 -9.23
CA GLU A 430 13.80 -41.70 -8.90
C GLU A 430 13.10 -41.14 -10.15
N CYS A 431 13.79 -41.14 -11.31
CA CYS A 431 13.21 -40.73 -12.59
C CYS A 431 12.00 -41.61 -12.95
N VAL A 432 12.13 -42.94 -12.83
CA VAL A 432 11.00 -43.85 -13.08
C VAL A 432 9.86 -43.57 -12.11
N SER A 433 10.11 -43.53 -10.81
CA SER A 433 9.07 -43.32 -9.79
C SER A 433 8.30 -42.00 -10.01
N THR A 434 9.02 -40.88 -10.18
CA THR A 434 8.46 -39.53 -10.33
C THR A 434 7.92 -39.22 -11.72
N CYS A 435 7.91 -40.20 -12.64
CA CYS A 435 7.49 -40.01 -14.03
C CYS A 435 8.33 -38.95 -14.77
N ASN A 436 9.63 -38.93 -14.52
CA ASN A 436 10.62 -38.01 -15.11
C ASN A 436 10.48 -36.53 -14.71
N ASP A 437 9.95 -36.23 -13.52
CA ASP A 437 9.97 -34.87 -12.97
C ASP A 437 11.39 -34.52 -12.46
N LEU A 438 12.25 -34.14 -13.41
CA LEU A 438 13.65 -33.85 -13.14
C LEU A 438 13.83 -32.66 -12.20
N LEU A 439 12.92 -31.69 -12.21
CA LEU A 439 13.01 -30.51 -11.34
C LEU A 439 12.70 -30.88 -9.88
N LEU A 440 11.69 -31.73 -9.64
CA LEU A 440 11.40 -32.27 -8.31
C LEU A 440 12.59 -33.05 -7.75
N ILE A 441 13.17 -33.94 -8.56
CA ILE A 441 14.37 -34.71 -8.19
C ILE A 441 15.55 -33.77 -7.88
N PHE A 442 15.77 -32.76 -8.72
CA PHE A 442 16.84 -31.78 -8.54
C PHE A 442 16.69 -31.02 -7.22
N LYS A 443 15.50 -30.50 -6.91
CA LYS A 443 15.20 -29.84 -5.62
C LYS A 443 15.45 -30.80 -4.44
N ARG A 444 14.96 -32.05 -4.53
CA ARG A 444 15.11 -33.05 -3.46
C ARG A 444 16.58 -33.39 -3.17
N ARG A 445 17.41 -33.51 -4.20
CA ARG A 445 18.87 -33.76 -4.04
C ARG A 445 19.66 -32.52 -3.62
N LEU A 446 19.26 -31.34 -4.09
CA LEU A 446 19.94 -30.09 -3.75
C LEU A 446 19.67 -29.65 -2.30
N THR A 447 18.48 -29.90 -1.77
CA THR A 447 18.07 -29.49 -0.42
C THR A 447 19.05 -29.90 0.68
N PRO A 448 19.43 -31.18 0.85
CA PRO A 448 20.38 -31.59 1.90
C PRO A 448 21.78 -31.00 1.67
N LEU A 449 22.22 -30.89 0.40
CA LEU A 449 23.52 -30.30 0.06
C LEU A 449 23.60 -28.83 0.46
N LEU A 450 22.54 -28.05 0.23
CA LEU A 450 22.49 -26.65 0.64
C LEU A 450 22.46 -26.51 2.17
N LYS A 451 21.68 -27.34 2.87
CA LYS A 451 21.64 -27.34 4.33
C LYS A 451 23.01 -27.61 4.95
N GLU A 452 23.72 -28.60 4.43
CA GLU A 452 25.07 -28.92 4.89
C GLU A 452 26.08 -27.82 4.54
N ALA A 453 26.06 -27.32 3.31
CA ALA A 453 27.04 -26.35 2.82
C ALA A 453 26.93 -24.96 3.47
N PHE A 454 25.69 -24.49 3.66
CA PHE A 454 25.47 -23.18 4.26
C PHE A 454 25.53 -23.20 5.78
N ALA A 455 25.24 -24.34 6.43
CA ALA A 455 25.33 -24.50 7.88
C ALA A 455 24.72 -23.30 8.64
N ASP A 456 25.53 -22.54 9.39
CA ASP A 456 25.08 -21.39 10.20
C ASP A 456 24.96 -20.06 9.43
N ARG A 457 25.14 -20.05 8.10
CA ARG A 457 25.05 -18.84 7.23
C ARG A 457 23.64 -18.49 6.81
N ILE A 458 22.72 -19.45 6.80
CA ILE A 458 21.32 -19.24 6.43
C ILE A 458 20.41 -19.74 7.55
N VAL A 459 19.27 -19.09 7.72
CA VAL A 459 18.22 -19.53 8.63
C VAL A 459 17.31 -20.53 7.93
N ASN A 460 16.92 -20.21 6.69
CA ASN A 460 16.11 -21.07 5.83
C ASN A 460 16.27 -20.66 4.35
N PHE A 461 15.72 -21.45 3.45
CA PHE A 461 15.63 -21.12 2.03
C PHE A 461 14.37 -21.74 1.41
N ASP A 462 14.04 -21.31 0.19
CA ASP A 462 12.96 -21.91 -0.58
C ASP A 462 13.20 -21.80 -2.09
N PHE A 463 12.47 -22.61 -2.83
CA PHE A 463 12.54 -22.71 -4.28
C PHE A 463 11.32 -22.07 -4.94
N PHE A 464 11.57 -21.31 -5.99
CA PHE A 464 10.54 -20.83 -6.91
C PHE A 464 10.91 -21.19 -8.34
N ALA A 465 9.98 -21.77 -9.09
CA ALA A 465 10.17 -22.12 -10.49
C ALA A 465 9.18 -21.28 -11.31
N PRO A 466 9.63 -20.19 -11.96
CA PRO A 466 8.75 -19.31 -12.73
C PRO A 466 8.00 -20.09 -13.83
N ASP A 467 8.70 -21.05 -14.45
CA ASP A 467 8.22 -21.85 -15.58
C ASP A 467 7.11 -22.85 -15.18
N GLN A 468 6.84 -23.05 -13.89
CA GLN A 468 5.76 -23.94 -13.42
C GLN A 468 4.39 -23.25 -13.33
N GLN A 469 4.29 -21.92 -13.47
CA GLN A 469 3.00 -21.23 -13.54
C GLN A 469 2.36 -21.44 -14.92
N VAL A 470 1.75 -22.61 -15.13
CA VAL A 470 1.07 -22.92 -16.38
C VAL A 470 -0.24 -22.13 -16.46
N THR A 471 -0.33 -21.22 -17.43
CA THR A 471 -1.57 -20.51 -17.77
C THR A 471 -2.55 -21.43 -18.48
N LEU A 472 -3.85 -21.14 -18.37
CA LEU A 472 -4.88 -21.88 -19.12
C LEU A 472 -4.69 -21.67 -20.63
N TRP A 473 -4.69 -22.74 -21.42
CA TRP A 473 -4.52 -22.66 -22.88
C TRP A 473 -5.74 -23.16 -23.64
N ASP A 474 -5.98 -22.61 -24.82
CA ASP A 474 -7.13 -23.02 -25.65
C ASP A 474 -7.01 -24.48 -26.09
N VAL A 475 -8.13 -25.21 -26.10
CA VAL A 475 -8.16 -26.62 -26.51
C VAL A 475 -7.76 -26.86 -27.96
N CYS A 476 -7.81 -25.83 -28.81
CA CYS A 476 -7.38 -25.87 -30.20
C CYS A 476 -5.87 -25.60 -30.37
N MET A 477 -5.21 -25.10 -29.32
CA MET A 477 -3.78 -24.84 -29.32
C MET A 477 -3.03 -26.03 -28.74
N GLU A 478 -1.89 -26.34 -29.34
CA GLU A 478 -0.96 -27.28 -28.72
C GLU A 478 -0.40 -26.62 -27.47
N ARG A 479 -0.27 -27.38 -26.38
CA ARG A 479 0.42 -26.88 -25.19
C ARG A 479 1.83 -26.47 -25.63
N GLU A 480 2.28 -25.28 -25.23
CA GLU A 480 3.67 -24.90 -25.38
C GLU A 480 4.52 -25.98 -24.71
N LYS A 481 5.19 -26.78 -25.53
CA LYS A 481 6.11 -27.78 -25.03
C LYS A 481 7.31 -27.00 -24.48
N CYS A 482 7.59 -27.11 -23.19
CA CYS A 482 8.88 -26.69 -22.60
C CYS A 482 10.05 -27.56 -23.12
N THR A 483 10.08 -27.90 -24.41
CA THR A 483 10.97 -28.95 -24.93
C THR A 483 12.32 -28.43 -25.40
N ASP A 484 12.50 -27.13 -25.61
CA ASP A 484 13.80 -26.55 -26.03
C ASP A 484 14.33 -25.42 -25.13
N GLU A 485 13.61 -25.01 -24.09
CA GLU A 485 14.09 -23.96 -23.17
C GLU A 485 14.69 -24.59 -21.91
N ASP A 486 15.85 -24.07 -21.49
CA ASP A 486 16.50 -24.45 -20.23
C ASP A 486 15.54 -24.26 -19.06
N LEU A 487 15.39 -25.27 -18.19
CA LEU A 487 14.58 -25.10 -16.98
C LEU A 487 15.26 -24.10 -16.06
N THR A 488 14.48 -23.25 -15.41
CA THR A 488 15.04 -22.29 -14.46
C THR A 488 14.48 -22.44 -13.05
N LEU A 489 15.39 -22.36 -12.09
CA LEU A 489 15.09 -22.49 -10.66
C LEU A 489 15.63 -21.26 -9.93
N LEU A 490 14.77 -20.57 -9.21
CA LEU A 490 15.15 -19.47 -8.34
C LEU A 490 15.18 -19.98 -6.89
N ILE A 491 16.23 -19.61 -6.16
CA ILE A 491 16.37 -19.92 -4.74
C ILE A 491 16.40 -18.60 -3.97
N GLY A 492 15.55 -18.48 -2.97
CA GLY A 492 15.55 -17.38 -2.00
C GLY A 492 16.21 -17.84 -0.71
N PHE A 493 17.23 -17.13 -0.24
CA PHE A 493 17.93 -17.42 1.01
C PHE A 493 17.58 -16.39 2.09
N GLN A 494 17.21 -16.89 3.26
CA GLN A 494 17.07 -16.10 4.47
C GLN A 494 18.40 -16.13 5.22
N LEU A 495 19.11 -15.00 5.26
CA LEU A 495 20.50 -14.96 5.72
C LEU A 495 20.60 -14.85 7.25
N SER A 496 21.61 -15.49 7.84
CA SER A 496 21.95 -15.33 9.25
C SER A 496 22.87 -14.12 9.48
N SER A 497 23.32 -13.86 10.72
CA SER A 497 24.31 -12.81 11.01
C SER A 497 25.73 -13.12 10.51
N LYS A 498 26.03 -14.38 10.15
CA LYS A 498 27.36 -14.86 9.76
C LYS A 498 27.51 -15.13 8.26
N TRP A 499 26.50 -14.74 7.48
CA TRP A 499 26.36 -15.10 6.08
C TRP A 499 27.56 -14.69 5.21
N ASN A 500 28.14 -13.53 5.49
CA ASN A 500 29.25 -12.91 4.75
C ASN A 500 30.66 -13.31 5.26
N ASN A 501 30.77 -14.26 6.20
CA ASN A 501 32.08 -14.71 6.70
C ASN A 501 32.94 -15.27 5.56
N LEU A 502 34.13 -14.72 5.34
CA LEU A 502 35.06 -15.18 4.29
C LEU A 502 35.70 -16.55 4.59
N LEU A 503 35.43 -17.13 5.75
CA LEU A 503 36.00 -18.40 6.21
C LEU A 503 34.89 -19.34 6.67
N THR A 504 34.84 -20.56 6.12
CA THR A 504 34.05 -21.67 6.66
C THR A 504 34.98 -22.55 7.49
N ARG A 505 34.81 -22.53 8.83
CA ARG A 505 35.58 -23.38 9.74
C ARG A 505 34.98 -24.79 9.75
N GLY A 506 35.78 -25.77 9.39
CA GLY A 506 35.47 -27.20 9.52
C GLY A 506 35.94 -27.80 10.85
N PRO A 507 35.85 -29.12 11.00
CA PRO A 507 36.19 -29.82 12.23
C PRO A 507 37.73 -29.94 12.42
N PRO A 508 38.20 -30.28 13.63
CA PRO A 508 39.62 -30.48 13.91
C PRO A 508 40.24 -31.54 12.99
N ALA A 509 41.47 -31.33 12.52
CA ALA A 509 42.12 -32.14 11.48
C ALA A 509 42.19 -33.65 11.79
N LYS A 510 42.17 -34.04 13.07
CA LYS A 510 42.23 -35.44 13.53
C LYS A 510 40.87 -36.06 13.86
N SER A 511 39.77 -35.30 13.72
CA SER A 511 38.43 -35.82 13.93
C SER A 511 38.00 -36.71 12.76
N PRO A 512 37.12 -37.71 12.98
CA PRO A 512 36.54 -38.50 11.88
C PRO A 512 35.77 -37.60 10.90
N ASP A 513 35.12 -36.55 11.40
CA ASP A 513 34.34 -35.59 10.61
C ASP A 513 35.21 -34.79 9.63
N ALA A 514 36.53 -34.66 9.88
CA ALA A 514 37.46 -34.01 8.95
C ALA A 514 37.59 -34.76 7.62
N VAL A 515 37.39 -36.08 7.62
CA VAL A 515 37.36 -36.87 6.37
C VAL A 515 36.11 -36.52 5.57
N HIS A 516 34.95 -36.50 6.23
CA HIS A 516 33.68 -36.13 5.61
C HIS A 516 33.74 -34.71 5.04
N PHE A 517 34.23 -33.76 5.83
CA PHE A 517 34.37 -32.36 5.43
C PHE A 517 35.27 -32.21 4.19
N ARG A 518 36.43 -32.88 4.16
CA ARG A 518 37.32 -32.89 2.99
C ARG A 518 36.67 -33.54 1.77
N GLN A 519 35.92 -34.61 1.94
CA GLN A 519 35.19 -35.25 0.84
C GLN A 519 34.09 -34.33 0.29
N PHE A 520 33.35 -33.66 1.17
CA PHE A 520 32.26 -32.77 0.81
C PHE A 520 32.74 -31.53 0.05
N TRP A 521 33.77 -30.83 0.55
CA TRP A 521 34.29 -29.61 -0.08
C TRP A 521 35.35 -29.89 -1.17
N GLY A 522 36.10 -30.97 -1.08
CA GLY A 522 37.14 -31.31 -2.06
C GLY A 522 38.32 -30.35 -2.04
N ASP A 523 38.77 -29.96 -3.23
CA ASP A 523 40.09 -29.35 -3.45
C ASP A 523 40.21 -27.92 -2.90
N ILE A 524 39.09 -27.27 -2.55
CA ILE A 524 39.09 -25.94 -1.90
C ILE A 524 39.24 -26.01 -0.37
N CYS A 525 39.28 -27.22 0.19
CA CYS A 525 39.50 -27.45 1.61
C CYS A 525 41.00 -27.40 1.94
N GLU A 526 41.38 -26.57 2.90
CA GLU A 526 42.74 -26.44 3.40
C GLU A 526 42.82 -26.61 4.91
N LEU A 527 43.98 -27.05 5.41
CA LEU A 527 44.26 -27.07 6.85
C LEU A 527 44.69 -25.69 7.33
N ARG A 528 44.00 -25.16 8.34
CA ARG A 528 44.30 -23.83 8.90
C ARG A 528 44.42 -23.88 10.42
N LYS A 529 45.41 -23.17 10.94
CA LYS A 529 45.59 -22.94 12.38
C LYS A 529 44.80 -21.70 12.81
N PHE A 530 43.96 -21.87 13.82
CA PHE A 530 43.10 -20.80 14.37
C PHE A 530 43.73 -20.14 15.62
N PRO A 531 43.23 -18.97 16.08
CA PRO A 531 43.78 -18.25 17.23
C PRO A 531 43.81 -19.06 18.55
N ASP A 532 42.94 -20.07 18.67
CA ASP A 532 42.91 -21.03 19.77
C ASP A 532 43.99 -22.14 19.65
N ASN A 533 44.92 -22.00 18.69
CA ASN A 533 45.90 -23.01 18.27
C ASN A 533 45.32 -24.30 17.69
N ALA A 534 44.00 -24.40 17.48
CA ALA A 534 43.40 -25.58 16.86
C ALA A 534 43.72 -25.62 15.36
N ILE A 535 44.14 -26.78 14.87
CA ILE A 535 44.30 -27.05 13.43
C ILE A 535 43.01 -27.71 12.96
N CYS A 536 42.24 -26.99 12.16
CA CYS A 536 40.97 -27.46 11.62
C CYS A 536 41.02 -27.45 10.09
N GLU A 537 40.19 -28.29 9.48
CA GLU A 537 39.83 -28.12 8.07
C GLU A 537 39.12 -26.77 7.89
N ALA A 538 39.30 -26.10 6.76
CA ALA A 538 38.68 -24.81 6.48
C ALA A 538 38.54 -24.55 4.98
N VAL A 539 37.59 -23.70 4.61
CA VAL A 539 37.43 -23.18 3.25
C VAL A 539 37.49 -21.67 3.28
N VAL A 540 38.35 -21.07 2.46
CA VAL A 540 38.54 -19.62 2.35
C VAL A 540 37.89 -19.12 1.06
N TRP A 541 37.00 -18.14 1.19
CA TRP A 541 36.28 -17.53 0.07
C TRP A 541 37.00 -16.25 -0.38
N GLY A 542 37.34 -16.17 -1.66
CA GLY A 542 38.10 -15.04 -2.23
C GLY A 542 37.29 -13.77 -2.49
N SER A 543 35.97 -13.77 -2.27
CA SER A 543 35.11 -12.62 -2.52
C SER A 543 34.00 -12.49 -1.46
N ASN A 544 33.42 -11.29 -1.34
CA ASN A 544 32.30 -11.03 -0.43
C ASN A 544 31.01 -11.77 -0.83
N ASN A 545 30.92 -12.29 -2.06
CA ASN A 545 29.75 -13.03 -2.55
C ASN A 545 29.82 -14.52 -2.17
N VAL A 546 30.03 -14.78 -0.88
CA VAL A 546 30.32 -16.11 -0.34
C VAL A 546 29.23 -17.11 -0.68
N THR A 547 27.96 -16.70 -0.58
CA THR A 547 26.80 -17.56 -0.80
C THR A 547 26.69 -18.03 -2.26
N THR A 548 26.93 -17.15 -3.23
CA THR A 548 26.95 -17.52 -4.66
C THR A 548 28.10 -18.48 -4.96
N LEU A 549 29.28 -18.23 -4.38
CA LEU A 549 30.43 -19.13 -4.52
C LEU A 549 30.18 -20.51 -3.91
N ILE A 550 29.50 -20.58 -2.76
CA ILE A 550 29.07 -21.85 -2.15
C ILE A 550 28.12 -22.59 -3.09
N CYS A 551 27.08 -21.93 -3.60
CA CYS A 551 26.14 -22.54 -4.54
C CYS A 551 26.85 -23.07 -5.80
N GLN A 552 27.71 -22.25 -6.40
CA GLN A 552 28.51 -22.61 -7.58
C GLN A 552 29.34 -23.87 -7.32
N HIS A 553 30.08 -23.89 -6.22
CA HIS A 553 30.95 -25.01 -5.88
C HIS A 553 30.18 -26.31 -5.62
N ILE A 554 29.13 -26.25 -4.78
CA ILE A 554 28.38 -27.43 -4.34
C ILE A 554 27.62 -28.06 -5.50
N ILE A 555 26.96 -27.24 -6.32
CA ILE A 555 26.21 -27.72 -7.48
C ILE A 555 27.15 -28.30 -8.54
N GLN A 556 28.30 -27.66 -8.79
CA GLN A 556 29.30 -28.18 -9.72
C GLN A 556 29.91 -29.50 -9.24
N ARG A 557 30.25 -29.59 -7.96
CA ARG A 557 30.91 -30.78 -7.40
C ARG A 557 29.98 -31.98 -7.28
N HIS A 558 28.80 -31.79 -6.69
CA HIS A 558 27.91 -32.90 -6.32
C HIS A 558 26.86 -33.20 -7.38
N LEU A 559 26.44 -32.20 -8.16
CA LEU A 559 25.43 -32.36 -9.22
C LEU A 559 26.02 -32.26 -10.63
N LYS A 560 27.32 -31.97 -10.79
CA LYS A 560 28.02 -31.90 -12.10
C LYS A 560 27.44 -30.84 -13.07
N LEU A 561 26.81 -29.80 -12.54
CA LEU A 561 26.31 -28.67 -13.34
C LEU A 561 27.36 -27.55 -13.34
N GLU A 562 27.70 -27.02 -14.51
CA GLU A 562 28.70 -25.97 -14.63
C GLU A 562 28.32 -24.70 -13.86
N ALA A 563 29.32 -24.06 -13.22
CA ALA A 563 29.12 -22.88 -12.36
C ALA A 563 28.57 -21.64 -13.10
N ASN A 564 28.76 -21.55 -14.42
CA ASN A 564 28.21 -20.48 -15.28
C ASN A 564 26.67 -20.46 -15.31
N ASN A 565 26.02 -21.56 -14.94
CA ASN A 565 24.57 -21.67 -14.89
C ASN A 565 23.97 -21.09 -13.59
N ILE A 566 24.81 -20.63 -12.68
CA ILE A 566 24.42 -20.16 -11.35
C ILE A 566 24.74 -18.66 -11.26
N GLU A 567 23.68 -17.87 -11.15
CA GLU A 567 23.71 -16.41 -11.23
C GLU A 567 22.98 -15.78 -10.05
N GLU A 568 23.61 -14.82 -9.37
CA GLU A 568 22.96 -14.04 -8.32
C GLU A 568 22.04 -12.96 -8.92
N ARG A 569 20.83 -12.81 -8.36
CA ARG A 569 19.90 -11.72 -8.67
C ARG A 569 19.97 -10.66 -7.57
N THR A 570 20.87 -9.69 -7.79
CA THR A 570 21.15 -8.62 -6.85
C THR A 570 21.49 -7.31 -7.56
N LEU A 571 21.49 -6.22 -6.79
CA LEU A 571 22.00 -4.92 -7.17
C LEU A 571 23.43 -4.75 -6.65
N LYS A 572 24.43 -4.80 -7.53
CA LYS A 572 25.83 -4.54 -7.16
C LYS A 572 26.01 -3.07 -6.78
N MET A 573 26.19 -2.81 -5.49
CA MET A 573 26.28 -1.44 -4.98
C MET A 573 27.47 -0.68 -5.57
N GLU A 574 28.58 -1.37 -5.84
CA GLU A 574 29.80 -0.79 -6.41
C GLU A 574 29.60 -0.23 -7.82
N GLU A 575 28.59 -0.73 -8.55
CA GLU A 575 28.25 -0.23 -9.88
C GLU A 575 27.47 1.09 -9.85
N ILE A 576 26.97 1.49 -8.68
CA ILE A 576 26.04 2.62 -8.50
C ILE A 576 26.66 3.68 -7.60
N LEU A 577 27.29 3.25 -6.51
CA LEU A 577 27.93 4.09 -5.51
C LEU A 577 29.37 3.63 -5.24
N PRO A 578 30.30 4.56 -5.01
CA PRO A 578 31.67 4.19 -4.68
C PRO A 578 31.73 3.44 -3.33
N ASN A 579 32.69 2.52 -3.22
CA ASN A 579 33.03 1.95 -1.93
C ASN A 579 33.55 3.08 -1.01
N ALA A 580 32.87 3.27 0.11
CA ALA A 580 33.05 4.38 1.03
C ALA A 580 33.50 3.92 2.43
N MET A 581 33.66 2.61 2.66
CA MET A 581 33.87 2.04 3.99
C MET A 581 35.13 2.58 4.67
N ASP A 582 36.25 2.64 3.95
CA ASP A 582 37.52 3.15 4.51
C ASP A 582 37.43 4.63 4.91
N ARG A 583 36.66 5.41 4.15
CA ARG A 583 36.44 6.84 4.43
C ARG A 583 35.56 7.02 5.66
N TYR A 584 34.47 6.27 5.77
CA TYR A 584 33.64 6.28 6.98
C TYR A 584 34.40 5.82 8.22
N SER A 585 35.27 4.81 8.11
CA SER A 585 36.16 4.39 9.19
C SER A 585 37.15 5.48 9.59
N THR A 586 37.69 6.22 8.63
CA THR A 586 38.59 7.36 8.89
C THR A 586 37.87 8.50 9.59
N ILE A 587 36.66 8.85 9.15
CA ILE A 587 35.78 9.84 9.77
C ILE A 587 35.43 9.44 11.20
N GLY A 588 35.00 8.19 11.42
CA GLY A 588 34.67 7.67 12.74
C GLY A 588 35.85 7.77 13.72
N ARG A 589 37.04 7.30 13.30
CA ARG A 589 38.26 7.42 14.11
C ARG A 589 38.66 8.86 14.43
N ALA A 590 38.46 9.79 13.48
CA ALA A 590 38.72 11.21 13.70
C ALA A 590 37.73 11.80 14.71
N TYR A 591 36.45 11.44 14.62
CA TYR A 591 35.40 11.86 15.55
C TYR A 591 35.64 11.30 16.97
N ASP A 592 36.01 10.03 17.10
CA ASP A 592 36.26 9.41 18.41
C ASP A 592 37.39 10.12 19.15
N LYS A 593 38.49 10.41 18.44
CA LYS A 593 39.62 11.18 18.98
C LYS A 593 39.23 12.61 19.35
N LEU A 594 38.50 13.31 18.47
CA LEU A 594 38.00 14.66 18.76
C LEU A 594 37.08 14.65 19.99
N SER A 595 36.18 13.68 20.09
CA SER A 595 35.25 13.54 21.21
C SER A 595 35.97 13.27 22.53
N GLN A 596 37.00 12.41 22.51
CA GLN A 596 37.87 12.20 23.67
C GLN A 596 38.61 13.48 24.07
N THR A 597 39.16 14.21 23.11
CA THR A 597 39.83 15.50 23.37
C THR A 597 38.87 16.52 23.98
N LEU A 598 37.67 16.70 23.40
CA LEU A 598 36.68 17.65 23.89
C LEU A 598 36.22 17.33 25.32
N ARG A 599 36.09 16.06 25.70
CA ARG A 599 35.79 15.65 27.09
C ARG A 599 36.91 15.96 28.07
N MET A 600 38.16 16.04 27.60
CA MET A 600 39.34 16.35 28.41
C MET A 600 39.69 17.85 28.43
N VAL A 601 38.94 18.70 27.72
CA VAL A 601 39.20 20.14 27.69
C VAL A 601 39.06 20.73 29.09
N GLN A 602 40.17 21.23 29.63
CA GLN A 602 40.24 21.97 30.88
C GLN A 602 40.56 23.44 30.60
N GLY A 603 39.89 24.35 31.33
CA GLY A 603 40.08 25.80 31.23
C GLY A 603 38.86 26.57 30.71
N LEU A 604 37.82 25.88 30.24
CA LEU A 604 36.54 26.51 29.93
C LEU A 604 35.75 26.82 31.22
N PRO A 605 34.98 27.93 31.27
CA PRO A 605 34.21 28.29 32.46
C PRO A 605 33.02 27.37 32.74
N LEU A 606 32.59 26.59 31.74
CA LEU A 606 31.61 25.51 31.86
C LEU A 606 32.19 24.26 31.19
N LEU A 607 31.94 23.09 31.76
CA LEU A 607 32.38 21.82 31.20
C LEU A 607 31.53 21.43 29.99
N ILE A 608 32.12 20.71 29.02
CA ILE A 608 31.38 20.06 27.94
C ILE A 608 30.77 18.77 28.50
N THR A 609 29.44 18.69 28.59
CA THR A 609 28.73 17.56 29.19
C THR A 609 28.45 16.46 28.18
N ASN A 610 27.89 16.79 27.01
CA ASN A 610 27.60 15.81 25.97
C ASN A 610 28.09 16.30 24.60
N ILE A 611 28.43 15.33 23.75
CA ILE A 611 28.89 15.52 22.38
C ILE A 611 28.01 14.64 21.50
N HIS A 612 27.22 15.26 20.62
CA HIS A 612 26.19 14.60 19.83
C HIS A 612 26.62 14.47 18.36
N PRO A 613 26.71 13.23 17.83
CA PRO A 613 27.04 12.98 16.42
C PRO A 613 25.81 13.17 15.53
N VAL A 614 25.48 14.41 15.15
CA VAL A 614 24.24 14.71 14.41
C VAL A 614 24.38 14.52 12.89
N SER A 615 25.59 14.55 12.36
CA SER A 615 25.84 14.44 10.92
C SER A 615 25.53 13.05 10.33
N SER A 616 24.87 13.00 9.16
CA SER A 616 24.64 11.77 8.37
C SER A 616 25.94 11.04 7.97
N TYR A 617 27.07 11.76 7.93
CA TYR A 617 28.39 11.14 7.68
C TYR A 617 28.85 10.25 8.84
N LEU A 618 28.48 10.56 10.08
CA LEU A 618 28.79 9.74 11.26
C LEU A 618 27.88 8.51 11.36
N ARG A 619 26.64 8.60 10.84
CA ARG A 619 25.72 7.46 10.65
C ARG A 619 26.03 6.63 9.41
N ARG A 620 26.97 7.06 8.58
CA ARG A 620 27.39 6.38 7.34
C ARG A 620 26.28 6.30 6.28
N THR A 621 25.25 7.13 6.37
CA THR A 621 24.03 7.07 5.53
C THR A 621 24.12 7.93 4.27
N ALA A 622 25.05 8.89 4.21
CA ALA A 622 25.21 9.75 3.05
C ALA A 622 25.75 8.97 1.82
N PRO A 623 25.25 9.20 0.58
CA PRO A 623 25.74 8.48 -0.60
C PRO A 623 27.25 8.60 -0.83
N TYR A 624 27.81 9.80 -0.63
CA TYR A 624 29.22 10.13 -0.77
C TYR A 624 29.79 10.69 0.53
N PRO A 625 30.77 10.02 1.18
CA PRO A 625 31.48 10.60 2.32
C PRO A 625 32.36 11.78 1.87
N PRO A 626 32.63 12.76 2.77
CA PRO A 626 33.54 13.87 2.52
C PRO A 626 34.87 13.41 1.92
N LEU A 627 35.42 14.21 1.02
CA LEU A 627 36.80 14.03 0.56
C LEU A 627 37.76 14.29 1.72
N SER A 628 38.91 13.60 1.73
CA SER A 628 40.00 13.96 2.64
C SER A 628 40.45 15.38 2.31
N THR A 629 40.64 16.24 3.32
CA THR A 629 41.08 17.63 3.09
C THR A 629 42.42 17.72 2.38
N ASN A 630 43.28 16.71 2.56
CA ASN A 630 44.52 16.58 1.81
C ASN A 630 44.28 16.57 0.29
N ALA A 631 43.11 16.15 -0.19
CA ALA A 631 42.81 15.99 -1.60
C ALA A 631 42.13 17.21 -2.27
N VAL A 632 41.83 18.32 -1.56
CA VAL A 632 40.79 19.30 -1.99
C VAL A 632 41.30 20.56 -2.72
N ILE A 633 42.59 20.90 -2.67
CA ILE A 633 43.07 22.21 -3.17
C ILE A 633 43.74 22.11 -4.55
N GLU A 634 43.00 22.38 -5.63
CA GLU A 634 43.56 22.73 -6.94
C GLU A 634 43.90 24.23 -6.98
N ARG A 635 45.15 24.59 -7.33
CA ARG A 635 45.58 26.00 -7.52
C ARG A 635 44.69 26.80 -8.49
N TYR A 636 43.99 26.12 -9.40
CA TYR A 636 43.11 26.75 -10.39
C TYR A 636 41.66 26.91 -9.91
N SER A 637 41.26 26.33 -8.77
CA SER A 637 39.88 26.37 -8.29
C SER A 637 39.67 27.23 -7.05
N ALA A 638 40.75 27.49 -6.32
CA ALA A 638 40.76 28.35 -5.16
C ALA A 638 42.08 29.12 -5.12
N PHE A 639 42.03 30.35 -4.62
CA PHE A 639 43.22 31.10 -4.25
C PHE A 639 43.37 31.07 -2.73
N VAL A 640 44.59 30.99 -2.24
CA VAL A 640 44.87 30.96 -0.80
C VAL A 640 45.26 32.36 -0.36
N LYS A 641 44.55 32.89 0.64
CA LYS A 641 44.87 34.14 1.32
C LYS A 641 44.88 33.86 2.82
N ASP A 642 45.93 34.29 3.52
CA ASP A 642 46.04 34.16 4.99
C ASP A 642 45.77 32.73 5.52
N SER A 643 46.30 31.70 4.83
CA SER A 643 46.07 30.28 5.15
C SER A 643 44.61 29.80 5.03
N VAL A 644 43.77 30.51 4.27
CA VAL A 644 42.39 30.11 3.95
C VAL A 644 42.22 30.07 2.43
N ALA A 645 41.62 29.00 1.93
CA ALA A 645 41.27 28.87 0.52
C ALA A 645 39.92 29.55 0.24
N LEU A 646 39.86 30.34 -0.83
CA LEU A 646 38.66 31.04 -1.28
C LEU A 646 38.29 30.58 -2.71
N PRO A 647 37.00 30.33 -3.01
CA PRO A 647 36.59 29.85 -4.32
C PRO A 647 36.79 30.91 -5.40
N LEU A 648 37.12 30.48 -6.61
CA LEU A 648 37.18 31.37 -7.78
C LEU A 648 35.80 31.48 -8.45
N SER A 649 35.53 32.61 -9.11
CA SER A 649 34.23 32.88 -9.75
C SER A 649 33.96 32.02 -10.99
N HIS A 650 35.00 31.66 -11.73
CA HIS A 650 34.88 30.96 -13.01
C HIS A 650 34.94 29.43 -12.90
N ILE A 651 35.29 28.88 -11.73
CA ILE A 651 35.37 27.44 -11.49
C ILE A 651 35.23 27.16 -9.99
N SER A 652 34.47 26.13 -9.64
CA SER A 652 34.23 25.79 -8.24
C SER A 652 35.14 24.64 -7.76
N PRO A 653 35.65 24.71 -6.52
CA PRO A 653 36.38 23.59 -5.91
C PRO A 653 35.41 22.42 -5.64
N PRO A 654 35.90 21.18 -5.46
CA PRO A 654 35.04 20.07 -5.07
C PRO A 654 34.31 20.33 -3.75
N TYR A 655 33.14 19.74 -3.61
CA TYR A 655 32.33 19.91 -2.43
C TYR A 655 32.96 19.21 -1.24
N LEU A 656 33.38 19.99 -0.26
CA LEU A 656 33.87 19.50 1.02
C LEU A 656 32.87 19.89 2.12
N PRO A 657 31.97 18.98 2.50
CA PRO A 657 31.02 19.23 3.58
C PRO A 657 31.70 19.20 4.95
N THR A 658 31.22 20.03 5.86
CA THR A 658 31.58 19.91 7.28
C THR A 658 30.81 18.76 7.95
N ILE A 659 31.44 18.14 8.93
CA ILE A 659 30.80 17.13 9.78
C ILE A 659 30.31 17.83 11.03
N GLU A 660 29.00 18.10 11.11
CA GLU A 660 28.40 18.73 12.27
C GLU A 660 28.44 17.82 13.50
N VAL A 661 28.89 18.40 14.62
CA VAL A 661 28.89 17.81 15.95
C VAL A 661 28.35 18.86 16.91
N GLN A 662 27.30 18.52 17.64
CA GLN A 662 26.73 19.44 18.62
C GLN A 662 27.32 19.17 20.01
N ILE A 663 27.68 20.23 20.73
CA ILE A 663 28.19 20.14 22.11
C ILE A 663 27.19 20.79 23.06
N THR A 664 26.90 20.12 24.17
CA THR A 664 26.14 20.70 25.29
C THR A 664 27.11 21.07 26.39
N MET A 665 26.89 22.24 26.96
CA MET A 665 27.66 22.74 28.10
C MET A 665 26.94 22.41 29.39
N GLU A 666 27.68 22.38 30.48
CA GLU A 666 27.15 22.25 31.84
C GLU A 666 26.03 23.27 32.11
N GLN A 667 24.96 22.81 32.75
CA GLN A 667 23.82 23.65 33.07
C GLN A 667 24.26 24.77 34.01
N SER A 668 24.04 26.02 33.59
CA SER A 668 24.37 27.21 34.36
C SER A 668 23.19 28.18 34.39
N GLY A 669 23.00 28.85 35.52
CA GLY A 669 22.08 29.98 35.63
C GLY A 669 22.61 31.26 34.96
N LYS A 670 23.90 31.28 34.56
CA LYS A 670 24.60 32.48 34.10
C LYS A 670 24.49 32.77 32.60
N TRP A 671 23.76 31.96 31.82
CA TRP A 671 23.56 32.19 30.39
C TRP A 671 22.71 33.44 30.08
N GLY A 672 21.88 33.88 31.03
CA GLY A 672 20.94 35.01 30.85
C GLY A 672 19.68 34.63 30.07
N ASP A 673 18.81 35.62 29.86
CA ASP A 673 17.50 35.49 29.19
C ASP A 673 17.45 36.20 27.81
N GLU A 674 18.52 36.87 27.40
CA GLU A 674 18.58 37.60 26.12
C GLU A 674 19.27 36.78 25.03
N LEU A 675 18.56 36.51 23.93
CA LEU A 675 19.09 35.71 22.80
C LEU A 675 20.38 36.29 22.20
N GLY A 676 20.48 37.62 22.07
CA GLY A 676 21.68 38.28 21.56
C GLY A 676 22.88 38.14 22.50
N ALA A 677 22.66 38.16 23.82
CA ALA A 677 23.70 37.93 24.81
C ALA A 677 24.15 36.47 24.81
N ILE A 678 23.21 35.52 24.68
CA ILE A 678 23.50 34.09 24.56
C ILE A 678 24.34 33.81 23.30
N ALA A 679 23.99 34.40 22.15
CA ALA A 679 24.76 34.25 20.92
C ALA A 679 26.21 34.73 21.11
N ARG A 680 26.42 35.94 21.67
CA ARG A 680 27.76 36.46 21.98
C ARG A 680 28.52 35.59 22.99
N LEU A 681 27.82 35.03 23.96
CA LEU A 681 28.41 34.12 24.94
C LEU A 681 28.88 32.82 24.27
N LYS A 682 28.08 32.24 23.35
CA LYS A 682 28.53 31.11 22.52
C LYS A 682 29.76 31.46 21.71
N THR A 683 29.80 32.63 21.06
CA THR A 683 30.98 33.12 20.35
C THR A 683 32.22 33.18 21.26
N ALA A 684 32.07 33.68 22.48
CA ALA A 684 33.16 33.70 23.47
C ALA A 684 33.63 32.29 23.84
N PHE A 685 32.70 31.33 24.01
CA PHE A 685 33.05 29.91 24.19
C PHE A 685 33.80 29.33 22.99
N TYR A 686 33.41 29.66 21.75
CA TYR A 686 34.11 29.21 20.55
C TYR A 686 35.53 29.76 20.47
N ILE A 687 35.75 31.03 20.85
CA ILE A 687 37.07 31.65 20.87
C ILE A 687 37.99 30.95 21.88
N GLU A 688 37.51 30.75 23.11
CA GLU A 688 38.32 30.12 24.16
C GLU A 688 38.58 28.64 23.85
N LEU A 689 37.56 27.90 23.37
CA LEU A 689 37.73 26.52 22.94
C LEU A 689 38.70 26.42 21.75
N SER A 690 38.64 27.35 20.79
CA SER A 690 39.59 27.42 19.68
C SER A 690 41.03 27.59 20.19
N LYS A 691 41.24 28.46 21.17
CA LYS A 691 42.56 28.69 21.78
C LYS A 691 43.09 27.43 22.44
N ILE A 692 42.28 26.76 23.26
CA ILE A 692 42.67 25.52 23.94
C ILE A 692 43.02 24.41 22.93
N LEU A 693 42.20 24.21 21.89
CA LEU A 693 42.44 23.20 20.87
C LEU A 693 43.71 23.47 20.05
N LYS A 694 44.02 24.74 19.76
CA LYS A 694 45.27 25.15 19.10
C LYS A 694 46.49 24.94 19.97
N GLU A 695 46.47 25.45 21.21
CA GLU A 695 47.63 25.50 22.08
C GLU A 695 47.96 24.14 22.73
N LYS A 696 46.94 23.39 23.18
CA LYS A 696 47.15 22.15 23.94
C LYS A 696 47.10 20.88 23.07
N HIS A 697 46.37 20.93 21.95
CA HIS A 697 46.09 19.73 21.13
C HIS A 697 46.59 19.83 19.69
N SER A 698 47.27 20.92 19.32
CA SER A 698 47.81 21.16 17.98
C SER A 698 46.77 20.98 16.86
N MET A 699 45.50 21.31 17.13
CA MET A 699 44.41 21.24 16.16
C MET A 699 44.16 22.62 15.52
N GLN A 700 43.88 22.63 14.22
CA GLN A 700 43.49 23.87 13.54
C GLN A 700 42.02 24.16 13.84
N ALA A 701 41.77 25.10 14.76
CA ALA A 701 40.44 25.50 15.18
C ALA A 701 40.14 26.96 14.77
N ILE A 702 39.01 27.26 14.14
CA ILE A 702 38.67 28.60 13.62
C ILE A 702 37.27 28.99 14.11
N PRO A 703 37.15 29.94 15.04
CA PRO A 703 35.85 30.35 15.58
C PRO A 703 35.11 31.26 14.59
N PHE A 704 33.81 31.03 14.45
CA PHE A 704 32.83 31.89 13.79
C PHE A 704 31.80 32.33 14.84
N ASP A 705 30.90 33.24 14.49
CA ASP A 705 29.89 33.77 15.42
C ASP A 705 28.98 32.66 15.98
N ASP A 706 28.54 31.74 15.10
CA ASP A 706 27.54 30.72 15.42
C ASP A 706 28.10 29.29 15.59
N TYR A 707 29.39 29.07 15.27
CA TYR A 707 30.01 27.75 15.31
C TYR A 707 31.54 27.82 15.38
N LEU A 708 32.19 26.68 15.67
CA LEU A 708 33.63 26.52 15.64
C LEU A 708 34.03 25.45 14.61
N ILE A 709 34.86 25.82 13.64
CA ILE A 709 35.44 24.86 12.70
C ILE A 709 36.67 24.22 13.31
N VAL A 710 36.75 22.89 13.27
CA VAL A 710 37.94 22.12 13.69
C VAL A 710 38.40 21.24 12.54
N HIS A 711 39.57 21.56 12.00
CA HIS A 711 40.25 20.74 11.00
C HIS A 711 41.26 19.81 11.70
N PHE A 712 40.98 18.51 11.64
CA PHE A 712 41.74 17.48 12.37
C PHE A 712 41.73 16.14 11.61
N ASN A 713 42.88 15.46 11.54
CA ASN A 713 43.03 14.15 10.87
C ASN A 713 42.42 14.09 9.46
N THR A 714 42.61 15.14 8.66
CA THR A 714 42.09 15.28 7.29
C THR A 714 40.57 15.41 7.15
N VAL A 715 39.89 15.72 8.26
CA VAL A 715 38.44 15.89 8.35
C VAL A 715 38.13 17.28 8.91
N VAL A 716 37.07 17.92 8.42
CA VAL A 716 36.60 19.21 8.95
C VAL A 716 35.31 18.99 9.74
N PHE A 717 35.35 19.29 11.03
CA PHE A 717 34.20 19.26 11.92
C PHE A 717 33.64 20.67 12.11
N ARG A 718 32.32 20.78 12.21
CA ARG A 718 31.61 21.99 12.62
C ARG A 718 31.02 21.76 14.00
N LEU A 719 31.60 22.39 15.01
CA LEU A 719 31.13 22.33 16.39
C LEU A 719 30.08 23.41 16.63
N VAL A 720 28.89 23.02 17.06
CA VAL A 720 27.77 23.94 17.38
C VAL A 720 27.39 23.75 18.85
N ILE A 721 27.18 24.84 19.58
CA ILE A 721 26.77 24.78 20.99
C ILE A 721 25.26 24.66 21.00
N ASN A 722 24.78 23.51 21.45
CA ASN A 722 23.38 23.24 21.63
C ASN A 722 22.93 23.72 23.01
N TYR A 723 22.05 24.73 23.03
CA TYR A 723 21.47 25.30 24.23
C TYR A 723 19.94 25.37 24.11
N PRO A 724 19.22 24.31 24.52
CA PRO A 724 17.77 24.17 24.29
C PRO A 724 16.91 25.30 24.89
N LYS A 725 17.40 26.01 25.91
CA LYS A 725 16.70 27.14 26.53
C LYS A 725 16.45 28.31 25.55
N GLU A 726 17.21 28.43 24.45
CA GLU A 726 16.91 29.39 23.38
C GLU A 726 15.48 29.25 22.87
N VAL A 727 14.99 28.01 22.70
CA VAL A 727 13.61 27.74 22.24
C VAL A 727 12.60 28.28 23.23
N HIS A 728 12.84 28.08 24.53
CA HIS A 728 11.98 28.58 25.60
C HIS A 728 11.94 30.12 25.63
N ILE A 729 13.11 30.76 25.49
CA ILE A 729 13.22 32.23 25.42
C ILE A 729 12.48 32.77 24.19
N MET A 730 12.63 32.13 23.02
CA MET A 730 11.90 32.53 21.80
C MET A 730 10.39 32.44 21.99
N ARG A 731 9.88 31.38 22.65
CA ARG A 731 8.46 31.24 22.97
C ARG A 731 7.96 32.30 23.94
N LYS A 732 8.77 32.65 24.95
CA LYS A 732 8.47 33.70 25.92
C LYS A 732 8.41 35.08 25.26
N LEU A 733 9.37 35.39 24.39
CA LEU A 733 9.41 36.65 23.63
C LEU A 733 8.20 36.78 22.69
N ASN A 734 7.82 35.70 22.01
CA ASN A 734 6.67 35.69 21.11
C ASN A 734 5.32 35.76 21.85
N GLY A 735 5.28 35.43 23.14
CA GLY A 735 4.12 35.62 24.03
C GLY A 735 3.81 37.08 24.39
N GLY A 736 4.76 38.00 24.12
CA GLY A 736 4.62 39.42 24.43
C GLY A 736 4.31 39.68 25.91
N LYS A 737 3.37 40.61 26.17
CA LYS A 737 2.97 41.02 27.53
C LYS A 737 2.17 39.97 28.30
N THR A 738 1.59 38.98 27.62
CA THR A 738 0.70 37.98 28.26
C THR A 738 1.47 36.98 29.12
N GLY A 739 2.78 36.83 28.89
CA GLY A 739 3.61 35.80 29.53
C GLY A 739 3.32 34.37 29.06
N ILE A 740 2.34 34.17 28.17
CA ILE A 740 1.98 32.85 27.64
C ILE A 740 3.00 32.45 26.59
N LEU A 741 3.62 31.28 26.75
CA LEU A 741 4.57 30.74 25.77
C LEU A 741 3.84 30.47 24.44
N LYS A 742 4.23 31.21 23.38
CA LYS A 742 3.62 31.09 22.06
C LYS A 742 4.65 30.66 21.02
N ASP A 743 4.36 29.64 20.22
CA ASP A 743 5.25 29.25 19.13
C ASP A 743 5.22 30.24 17.97
N SER A 744 6.39 30.47 17.36
CA SER A 744 6.58 31.14 16.07
C SER A 744 7.18 30.16 15.06
N PRO A 745 7.13 30.44 13.74
CA PRO A 745 7.85 29.65 12.74
C PRO A 745 9.34 29.51 13.06
N ALA A 746 9.96 30.60 13.56
CA ALA A 746 11.35 30.60 13.98
C ALA A 746 11.60 29.72 15.21
N SER A 747 10.73 29.75 16.23
CA SER A 747 10.90 28.91 17.43
C SER A 747 10.74 27.42 17.12
N LYS A 748 9.82 27.08 16.21
CA LYS A 748 9.62 25.69 15.75
C LYS A 748 10.82 25.17 14.96
N LEU A 749 11.39 25.99 14.08
CA LEU A 749 12.62 25.63 13.36
C LEU A 749 13.80 25.46 14.32
N LYS A 750 13.93 26.35 15.31
CA LYS A 750 15.00 26.25 16.32
C LYS A 750 14.84 25.03 17.23
N GLU A 751 13.61 24.66 17.59
CA GLU A 751 13.31 23.42 18.31
C GLU A 751 13.69 22.18 17.51
N LEU A 752 13.39 22.16 16.21
CA LEU A 752 13.76 21.07 15.31
C LEU A 752 15.29 20.88 15.28
N GLU A 753 16.05 21.96 15.11
CA GLU A 753 17.52 21.95 15.02
C GLU A 753 18.21 21.57 16.35
N LEU A 754 17.76 22.14 17.47
CA LEU A 754 18.45 22.00 18.76
C LEU A 754 17.94 20.84 19.62
N VAL A 755 16.69 20.42 19.47
CA VAL A 755 16.08 19.42 20.36
C VAL A 755 15.80 18.14 19.60
N LEU A 756 15.05 18.22 18.51
CA LEU A 756 14.50 17.03 17.86
C LEU A 756 15.52 16.32 16.95
N GLU A 757 16.30 17.08 16.17
CA GLU A 757 17.31 16.52 15.26
C GLU A 757 18.41 15.74 16.00
N PRO A 758 19.00 16.21 17.12
CA PRO A 758 19.99 15.44 17.87
C PRO A 758 19.42 14.15 18.47
N GLN A 759 18.16 14.19 18.92
CA GLN A 759 17.47 13.01 19.46
C GLN A 759 17.25 11.96 18.38
N ILE A 760 16.66 12.34 17.24
CA ILE A 760 16.44 11.41 16.12
C ILE A 760 17.78 10.93 15.53
N ALA A 761 18.78 11.79 15.40
CA ALA A 761 20.10 11.40 14.93
C ALA A 761 20.74 10.32 15.83
N SER A 762 20.53 10.41 17.14
CA SER A 762 20.98 9.38 18.09
C SER A 762 20.26 8.04 17.88
N LEU A 763 18.94 8.07 17.70
CA LEU A 763 18.13 6.87 17.44
C LEU A 763 18.52 6.22 16.11
N LEU A 764 18.65 7.00 15.03
CA LEU A 764 19.11 6.53 13.73
C LEU A 764 20.55 5.99 13.77
N HIS A 765 21.41 6.58 14.60
CA HIS A 765 22.74 6.04 14.82
C HIS A 765 22.67 4.66 15.51
N SER A 766 21.80 4.49 16.51
CA SER A 766 21.55 3.20 17.15
C SER A 766 21.11 2.14 16.14
N VAL A 767 20.13 2.45 15.29
CA VAL A 767 19.66 1.58 14.20
C VAL A 767 20.80 1.21 13.25
N SER A 768 21.69 2.15 12.92
CA SER A 768 22.85 1.89 12.07
C SER A 768 23.88 0.91 12.66
N GLN A 769 23.96 0.82 14.00
CA GLN A 769 24.80 -0.16 14.69
C GLN A 769 24.08 -1.51 14.82
N GLN A 770 22.76 -1.50 15.02
CA GLN A 770 21.95 -2.71 15.15
C GLN A 770 21.83 -3.48 13.82
N PHE A 771 21.72 -2.77 12.69
CA PHE A 771 21.50 -3.37 11.37
C PHE A 771 22.59 -2.96 10.38
N GLU A 772 23.47 -3.89 10.04
CA GLU A 772 24.62 -3.67 9.14
C GLU A 772 24.19 -3.12 7.75
N ALA A 773 23.05 -3.58 7.22
CA ALA A 773 22.54 -3.16 5.91
C ALA A 773 21.85 -1.78 5.91
N PHE A 774 21.51 -1.22 7.09
CA PHE A 774 20.75 0.03 7.19
C PHE A 774 21.46 1.20 6.52
N ALA A 775 22.73 1.43 6.86
CA ALA A 775 23.48 2.58 6.35
C ALA A 775 23.55 2.58 4.82
N ASN A 776 23.88 1.42 4.21
CA ASN A 776 23.94 1.28 2.76
C ASN A 776 22.56 1.34 2.09
N THR A 777 21.50 0.94 2.80
CA THR A 777 20.11 1.12 2.32
C THR A 777 19.75 2.60 2.25
N CYS A 778 20.06 3.38 3.28
CA CYS A 778 19.86 4.83 3.26
C CYS A 778 20.64 5.51 2.13
N ARG A 779 21.86 5.04 1.85
CA ARG A 779 22.68 5.53 0.73
C ARG A 779 21.98 5.29 -0.61
N LEU A 780 21.48 4.08 -0.84
CA LEU A 780 20.73 3.75 -2.07
C LEU A 780 19.44 4.57 -2.17
N ALA A 781 18.65 4.66 -1.09
CA ALA A 781 17.40 5.42 -1.07
C ALA A 781 17.61 6.92 -1.35
N THR A 782 18.62 7.53 -0.72
CA THR A 782 18.96 8.95 -0.90
C THR A 782 19.45 9.22 -2.34
N TYR A 783 20.29 8.32 -2.85
CA TYR A 783 20.81 8.43 -4.21
C TYR A 783 19.70 8.21 -5.26
N TRP A 784 18.80 7.26 -5.04
CA TRP A 784 17.62 7.00 -5.87
C TRP A 784 16.70 8.21 -5.95
N LEU A 785 16.32 8.78 -4.80
CA LEU A 785 15.47 9.98 -4.77
C LEU A 785 16.10 11.15 -5.53
N SER A 786 17.40 11.38 -5.31
CA SER A 786 18.14 12.42 -6.03
C SER A 786 18.22 12.14 -7.53
N SER A 787 18.40 10.87 -7.92
CA SER A 787 18.42 10.43 -9.32
C SER A 787 17.12 10.68 -10.08
N HIS A 788 16.00 10.78 -9.34
CA HIS A 788 14.70 11.19 -9.85
C HIS A 788 14.45 12.70 -9.85
N ALA A 789 15.51 13.49 -9.65
CA ALA A 789 15.49 14.94 -9.56
C ALA A 789 14.60 15.48 -8.42
N LEU A 790 14.43 14.67 -7.36
CA LEU A 790 13.62 14.98 -6.17
C LEU A 790 14.48 15.38 -4.97
N SER A 791 15.67 15.93 -5.21
CA SER A 791 16.54 16.41 -4.14
C SER A 791 15.88 17.56 -3.35
N ASP A 792 16.01 17.47 -2.03
CA ASP A 792 15.43 18.36 -1.00
C ASP A 792 13.89 18.35 -0.87
N TYR A 793 13.16 17.58 -1.67
CA TYR A 793 11.70 17.44 -1.55
C TYR A 793 11.27 16.42 -0.48
N LEU A 794 12.22 15.64 0.04
CA LEU A 794 12.04 14.79 1.20
C LEU A 794 13.23 15.04 2.12
N ASN A 795 12.96 15.37 3.38
CA ASN A 795 14.02 15.60 4.36
C ASN A 795 14.88 14.33 4.55
N GLU A 796 16.20 14.46 4.61
CA GLU A 796 17.12 13.32 4.73
C GLU A 796 16.87 12.52 6.02
N VAL A 797 16.56 13.18 7.14
CA VAL A 797 16.21 12.53 8.42
C VAL A 797 14.92 11.72 8.27
N ILE A 798 13.94 12.24 7.53
CA ILE A 798 12.67 11.56 7.27
C ILE A 798 12.87 10.36 6.34
N LEU A 799 13.70 10.48 5.31
CA LEU A 799 14.08 9.36 4.46
C LEU A 799 14.77 8.25 5.28
N GLU A 800 15.73 8.62 6.13
CA GLU A 800 16.39 7.67 7.04
C GLU A 800 15.41 7.04 8.03
N THR A 801 14.41 7.78 8.51
CA THR A 801 13.35 7.29 9.41
C THR A 801 12.41 6.31 8.71
N ILE A 802 12.04 6.57 7.46
CA ILE A 802 11.26 5.62 6.63
C ILE A 802 12.08 4.34 6.41
N VAL A 803 13.38 4.47 6.09
CA VAL A 803 14.26 3.30 5.97
C VAL A 803 14.36 2.57 7.31
N ALA A 804 14.46 3.26 8.44
CA ALA A 804 14.52 2.63 9.76
C ALA A 804 13.27 1.78 10.03
N SER A 805 12.09 2.27 9.63
CA SER A 805 10.83 1.52 9.78
C SER A 805 10.85 0.16 9.06
N VAL A 806 11.59 0.03 7.94
CA VAL A 806 11.75 -1.24 7.22
C VAL A 806 12.55 -2.27 8.02
N PHE A 807 13.49 -1.82 8.84
CA PHE A 807 14.30 -2.71 9.69
C PHE A 807 13.63 -2.98 11.04
N LEU A 808 12.90 -2.00 11.58
CA LEU A 808 12.21 -2.11 12.87
C LEU A 808 10.90 -2.91 12.76
N LYS A 809 10.14 -2.72 11.66
CA LYS A 809 8.91 -3.46 11.33
C LYS A 809 9.01 -4.07 9.93
N PRO A 810 9.74 -5.19 9.78
CA PRO A 810 10.00 -5.79 8.47
C PRO A 810 8.74 -6.31 7.79
N LEU A 811 8.74 -6.24 6.45
CA LEU A 811 7.72 -6.87 5.60
C LEU A 811 7.83 -8.41 5.63
N SER A 812 9.05 -8.91 5.77
CA SER A 812 9.39 -10.32 5.94
C SER A 812 9.40 -10.73 7.42
N VAL A 813 9.58 -12.03 7.69
CA VAL A 813 9.69 -12.59 9.05
C VAL A 813 10.87 -11.98 9.83
N GLN A 814 11.94 -11.60 9.14
CA GLN A 814 13.13 -10.98 9.73
C GLN A 814 13.51 -9.67 9.03
N PRO A 815 14.28 -8.78 9.69
CA PRO A 815 14.80 -7.55 9.08
C PRO A 815 15.76 -7.83 7.93
N PRO A 816 15.79 -6.97 6.89
CA PRO A 816 16.68 -7.16 5.75
C PRO A 816 18.15 -7.26 6.14
N ARG A 817 18.87 -8.22 5.55
CA ARG A 817 20.31 -8.41 5.77
C ARG A 817 21.19 -7.87 4.66
N THR A 818 20.62 -7.57 3.49
CA THR A 818 21.35 -6.99 2.36
C THR A 818 20.81 -5.59 2.02
N PRO A 819 21.67 -4.65 1.59
CA PRO A 819 21.22 -3.31 1.18
C PRO A 819 20.24 -3.33 0.01
N PHE A 820 20.36 -4.32 -0.89
CA PHE A 820 19.46 -4.50 -2.02
C PHE A 820 18.03 -4.77 -1.57
N ILE A 821 17.82 -5.71 -0.63
CA ILE A 821 16.49 -6.03 -0.12
C ILE A 821 15.96 -4.95 0.81
N GLY A 822 16.82 -4.33 1.63
CA GLY A 822 16.43 -3.14 2.39
C GLY A 822 15.90 -2.02 1.48
N PHE A 823 16.56 -1.80 0.34
CA PHE A 823 16.12 -0.81 -0.66
C PHE A 823 14.82 -1.23 -1.36
N PHE A 824 14.68 -2.51 -1.71
CA PHE A 824 13.45 -3.02 -2.31
C PHE A 824 12.24 -2.92 -1.37
N HIS A 825 12.42 -3.26 -0.09
CA HIS A 825 11.39 -3.11 0.94
C HIS A 825 11.04 -1.64 1.20
N PHE A 826 12.01 -0.72 1.16
CA PHE A 826 11.76 0.72 1.21
C PHE A 826 10.87 1.21 0.04
N LEU A 827 11.14 0.78 -1.19
CA LEU A 827 10.30 1.11 -2.35
C LEU A 827 8.90 0.50 -2.23
N THR A 828 8.81 -0.73 -1.71
CA THR A 828 7.54 -1.42 -1.47
C THR A 828 6.72 -0.69 -0.41
N LEU A 829 7.34 -0.26 0.69
CA LEU A 829 6.69 0.53 1.73
C LEU A 829 6.17 1.87 1.19
N LEU A 830 7.01 2.62 0.47
CA LEU A 830 6.60 3.88 -0.15
C LEU A 830 5.40 3.72 -1.08
N SER A 831 5.36 2.63 -1.86
CA SER A 831 4.34 2.40 -2.88
C SER A 831 3.03 1.81 -2.34
N THR A 832 3.07 1.04 -1.24
CA THR A 832 1.91 0.31 -0.71
C THR A 832 1.31 0.95 0.55
N HIS A 833 2.06 1.79 1.27
CA HIS A 833 1.56 2.47 2.46
C HIS A 833 0.54 3.56 2.09
N ASN A 834 -0.63 3.52 2.72
CA ASN A 834 -1.65 4.55 2.52
C ASN A 834 -1.39 5.76 3.43
N TRP A 835 -0.59 6.69 2.93
CA TRP A 835 -0.21 7.94 3.60
C TRP A 835 -1.40 8.83 4.00
N LEU A 836 -2.56 8.69 3.34
CA LEU A 836 -3.75 9.48 3.66
C LEU A 836 -4.53 8.95 4.85
N VAL A 837 -4.51 7.64 5.08
CA VAL A 837 -5.42 6.95 6.02
C VAL A 837 -4.69 6.43 7.25
N LYS A 838 -3.37 6.18 7.15
CA LYS A 838 -2.58 5.62 8.24
C LYS A 838 -1.27 6.38 8.45
N PRO A 839 -0.94 6.84 9.67
CA PRO A 839 0.39 7.38 9.95
C PRO A 839 1.43 6.26 9.88
N LEU A 840 2.66 6.59 9.47
CA LEU A 840 3.77 5.64 9.60
C LEU A 840 4.31 5.73 11.03
N LEU A 841 4.12 4.66 11.81
CA LEU A 841 4.59 4.57 13.18
C LEU A 841 6.00 3.97 13.19
N VAL A 842 6.98 4.70 13.71
CA VAL A 842 8.38 4.26 13.83
C VAL A 842 8.80 4.27 15.29
N ASP A 843 8.69 3.10 15.91
CA ASP A 843 9.14 2.86 17.27
C ASP A 843 10.60 2.38 17.27
N PHE A 844 11.52 3.26 17.64
CA PHE A 844 12.95 2.96 17.64
C PHE A 844 13.37 2.07 18.80
N ASP A 845 12.69 2.18 19.94
CA ASP A 845 13.10 1.58 21.22
C ASP A 845 12.16 0.42 21.64
N ASN A 846 11.08 0.17 20.90
CA ASN A 846 9.97 -0.72 21.26
C ASN A 846 9.28 -0.31 22.58
N ASP A 847 9.17 1.00 22.79
CA ASP A 847 8.62 1.58 24.03
C ASP A 847 7.09 1.73 23.96
N TRP A 848 6.48 1.72 22.78
CA TRP A 848 5.05 1.94 22.63
C TRP A 848 4.24 0.70 22.96
N THR A 849 3.29 0.88 23.88
CA THR A 849 2.25 -0.13 24.12
C THR A 849 1.18 -0.08 23.02
N GLU A 850 0.35 -1.12 22.91
CA GLU A 850 -0.81 -1.08 22.01
C GLU A 850 -1.76 0.09 22.33
N GLU A 851 -1.88 0.49 23.61
CA GLU A 851 -2.68 1.63 24.04
C GLU A 851 -2.09 2.95 23.52
N ASP A 852 -0.77 3.12 23.58
CA ASP A 852 -0.09 4.29 23.00
C ASP A 852 -0.32 4.37 21.48
N VAL A 853 -0.23 3.23 20.78
CA VAL A 853 -0.46 3.15 19.33
C VAL A 853 -1.90 3.55 18.98
N ASP A 854 -2.88 3.02 19.72
CA ASP A 854 -4.30 3.33 19.52
C ASP A 854 -4.60 4.81 19.81
N GLU A 855 -3.97 5.42 20.82
CA GLU A 855 -4.08 6.85 21.10
C GLU A 855 -3.52 7.71 19.97
N ILE A 856 -2.33 7.37 19.45
CA ILE A 856 -1.72 8.06 18.30
C ILE A 856 -2.61 7.95 17.07
N GLU A 857 -3.16 6.76 16.77
CA GLU A 857 -4.05 6.58 15.63
C GLU A 857 -5.38 7.35 15.79
N LYS A 858 -5.96 7.38 17.01
CA LYS A 858 -7.16 8.19 17.31
C LYS A 858 -6.89 9.68 17.14
N GLU A 859 -5.76 10.17 17.62
CA GLU A 859 -5.37 11.58 17.47
C GLU A 859 -5.11 11.92 16.00
N PHE A 860 -4.44 11.03 15.25
CA PHE A 860 -4.25 11.18 13.81
C PHE A 860 -5.58 11.32 13.07
N ILE A 861 -6.57 10.46 13.35
CA ILE A 861 -7.90 10.52 12.72
C ILE A 861 -8.58 11.85 13.07
N LYS A 862 -8.53 12.26 14.34
CA LYS A 862 -9.10 13.53 14.82
C LYS A 862 -8.46 14.74 14.13
N MET A 863 -7.15 14.74 13.94
CA MET A 863 -6.37 15.86 13.41
C MET A 863 -6.16 15.80 11.90
N ARG A 864 -6.59 14.73 11.21
CA ARG A 864 -6.34 14.50 9.78
C ARG A 864 -6.59 15.70 8.87
N PRO A 865 -7.67 16.50 9.04
CA PRO A 865 -7.95 17.64 8.16
C PRO A 865 -6.87 18.74 8.16
N VAL A 866 -6.08 18.85 9.23
CA VAL A 866 -5.02 19.87 9.38
C VAL A 866 -3.60 19.29 9.28
N LEU A 867 -3.48 17.96 9.14
CA LEU A 867 -2.19 17.28 9.03
C LEU A 867 -1.70 17.23 7.58
N PRO A 868 -0.37 17.23 7.35
CA PRO A 868 0.20 17.06 6.01
C PRO A 868 -0.16 15.70 5.41
N VAL A 869 0.18 15.51 4.13
CA VAL A 869 -0.11 14.25 3.42
C VAL A 869 0.76 13.10 3.94
N MET A 870 2.01 13.39 4.30
CA MET A 870 2.92 12.43 4.91
C MET A 870 3.00 12.69 6.41
N VAL A 871 2.60 11.72 7.23
CA VAL A 871 2.70 11.78 8.69
C VAL A 871 3.50 10.58 9.19
N ILE A 872 4.60 10.85 9.89
CA ILE A 872 5.50 9.83 10.43
C ILE A 872 5.72 10.07 11.91
N CYS A 873 5.04 9.29 12.75
CA CYS A 873 5.14 9.41 14.19
C CYS A 873 6.37 8.66 14.70
N THR A 874 7.12 9.29 15.60
CA THR A 874 8.27 8.69 16.31
C THR A 874 8.16 8.96 17.80
N SER A 875 8.95 8.30 18.64
CA SER A 875 9.00 8.56 20.10
C SER A 875 9.33 10.03 20.42
N VAL A 876 10.05 10.70 19.52
CA VAL A 876 10.45 12.12 19.60
C VAL A 876 9.39 13.07 19.04
N ASP A 877 8.66 12.66 18.00
CA ASP A 877 7.58 13.44 17.37
C ASP A 877 6.30 12.59 17.26
N ARG A 878 5.51 12.55 18.33
CA ARG A 878 4.20 11.88 18.34
C ARG A 878 3.21 12.48 17.34
N SER A 879 3.31 13.78 17.02
CA SER A 879 2.45 14.44 16.04
C SER A 879 2.75 14.04 14.59
N GLY A 880 3.97 13.55 14.35
CA GLY A 880 4.49 13.07 13.09
C GLY A 880 4.53 14.08 11.94
N CYS A 881 4.46 15.38 12.25
CA CYS A 881 4.38 16.46 11.27
C CYS A 881 5.52 17.47 11.35
N ARG A 882 6.47 17.34 12.28
CA ARG A 882 7.49 18.38 12.53
C ARG A 882 8.46 18.56 11.36
N TRP A 883 8.80 17.48 10.65
CA TRP A 883 9.61 17.54 9.43
C TRP A 883 8.81 17.48 8.13
N THR A 884 7.56 17.01 8.17
CA THR A 884 6.75 16.75 6.96
C THR A 884 5.66 17.79 6.71
N ARG A 885 5.58 18.85 7.53
CA ARG A 885 4.58 19.91 7.40
C ARG A 885 4.61 20.62 6.04
N GLU A 886 5.80 20.96 5.55
CA GLU A 886 5.97 21.71 4.30
C GLU A 886 6.22 20.78 3.09
N GLU A 887 7.03 19.74 3.27
CA GLU A 887 7.41 18.78 2.21
C GLU A 887 7.40 17.34 2.74
N PRO A 888 7.02 16.34 1.92
CA PRO A 888 6.64 16.47 0.52
C PRO A 888 5.21 17.01 0.34
N GLN A 889 5.03 17.93 -0.59
CA GLN A 889 3.70 18.34 -1.06
C GLN A 889 2.92 17.13 -1.63
N PRO A 890 1.57 17.14 -1.61
CA PRO A 890 0.73 16.04 -2.11
C PRO A 890 1.14 15.52 -3.49
N LEU A 891 1.45 16.43 -4.42
CA LEU A 891 1.87 16.13 -5.78
C LEU A 891 3.25 15.46 -5.85
N ILE A 892 4.17 15.95 -5.04
CA ILE A 892 5.53 15.43 -4.94
C ILE A 892 5.50 14.03 -4.34
N LEU A 893 4.68 13.82 -3.30
CA LEU A 893 4.48 12.50 -2.72
C LEU A 893 3.85 11.52 -3.72
N LYS A 894 2.80 11.94 -4.44
CA LYS A 894 2.19 11.12 -5.51
C LYS A 894 3.23 10.69 -6.54
N ARG A 895 4.14 11.60 -6.93
CA ARG A 895 5.25 11.29 -7.83
C ARG A 895 6.24 10.29 -7.22
N ILE A 896 6.64 10.47 -5.96
CA ILE A 896 7.51 9.51 -5.24
C ILE A 896 6.89 8.11 -5.21
N ILE A 897 5.59 8.01 -4.91
CA ILE A 897 4.84 6.75 -4.85
C ILE A 897 4.85 6.04 -6.22
N VAL A 898 4.57 6.77 -7.30
CA VAL A 898 4.57 6.21 -8.67
C VAL A 898 5.96 5.71 -9.07
N LEU A 899 7.01 6.47 -8.77
CA LEU A 899 8.39 6.07 -9.04
C LEU A 899 8.80 4.86 -8.19
N ALA A 900 8.41 4.83 -6.91
CA ALA A 900 8.69 3.71 -6.03
C ALA A 900 8.02 2.44 -6.53
N LYS A 901 6.74 2.53 -6.96
CA LYS A 901 5.99 1.41 -7.53
C LYS A 901 6.63 0.88 -8.82
N ALA A 902 7.01 1.76 -9.75
CA ALA A 902 7.69 1.37 -10.98
C ALA A 902 9.06 0.73 -10.70
N SER A 903 9.81 1.28 -9.74
CA SER A 903 11.13 0.77 -9.35
C SER A 903 11.03 -0.60 -8.68
N ALA A 904 10.05 -0.78 -7.79
CA ALA A 904 9.75 -2.07 -7.16
C ALA A 904 9.38 -3.13 -8.21
N ALA A 905 8.50 -2.80 -9.15
CA ALA A 905 8.10 -3.71 -10.23
C ALA A 905 9.29 -4.15 -11.11
N LEU A 906 10.24 -3.25 -11.40
CA LEU A 906 11.46 -3.61 -12.13
C LEU A 906 12.39 -4.52 -11.34
N ILE A 907 12.47 -4.35 -10.02
CA ILE A 907 13.23 -5.26 -9.15
C ILE A 907 12.57 -6.64 -9.13
N GLU A 908 11.25 -6.71 -9.00
CA GLU A 908 10.51 -7.98 -9.08
C GLU A 908 10.73 -8.68 -10.43
N GLN A 909 10.67 -7.93 -11.54
CA GLN A 909 10.99 -8.45 -12.86
C GLN A 909 12.45 -8.90 -12.97
N HIS A 910 13.41 -8.17 -12.40
CA HIS A 910 14.82 -8.59 -12.40
C HIS A 910 15.03 -9.92 -11.67
N ILE A 911 14.33 -10.13 -10.57
CA ILE A 911 14.39 -11.38 -9.79
C ILE A 911 13.74 -12.54 -10.57
N ASN A 912 12.57 -12.31 -11.17
CA ASN A 912 11.78 -13.36 -11.82
C ASN A 912 12.22 -13.68 -13.28
N ASN A 913 12.60 -12.68 -14.09
CA ASN A 913 12.86 -12.82 -15.52
C ASN A 913 14.09 -13.68 -15.84
N SER A 914 14.02 -14.42 -16.96
CA SER A 914 15.12 -15.29 -17.47
C SER A 914 16.46 -14.58 -17.60
N LEU A 915 16.45 -13.37 -18.13
CA LEU A 915 17.63 -12.52 -18.28
C LEU A 915 17.69 -11.48 -17.16
N PRO A 916 18.90 -11.19 -16.62
CA PRO A 916 19.07 -10.12 -15.66
C PRO A 916 18.76 -8.77 -16.31
N LEU A 917 17.95 -7.95 -15.64
CA LEU A 917 17.72 -6.56 -16.05
C LEU A 917 18.86 -5.66 -15.56
N ASN A 918 19.24 -4.68 -16.36
CA ASN A 918 20.18 -3.64 -15.94
C ASN A 918 19.48 -2.65 -14.99
N LEU A 919 19.75 -2.78 -13.70
CA LEU A 919 19.14 -1.95 -12.66
C LEU A 919 19.74 -0.54 -12.55
N LYS A 920 20.76 -0.19 -13.35
CA LYS A 920 21.27 1.21 -13.42
C LYS A 920 20.19 2.19 -13.85
N GLY A 921 19.23 1.73 -14.65
CA GLY A 921 18.07 2.51 -15.09
C GLY A 921 17.23 3.05 -13.92
N LEU A 922 17.21 2.36 -12.77
CA LEU A 922 16.51 2.81 -11.55
C LEU A 922 17.08 4.13 -11.00
N PHE A 923 18.33 4.46 -11.32
CA PHE A 923 19.05 5.64 -10.84
C PHE A 923 19.26 6.66 -11.96
N THR A 924 18.39 6.66 -12.97
CA THR A 924 18.45 7.60 -14.08
C THR A 924 17.07 8.17 -14.36
N THR A 925 17.00 9.47 -14.66
CA THR A 925 15.76 10.13 -15.08
C THR A 925 16.05 11.12 -16.18
N ASN A 926 15.27 11.05 -17.26
CA ASN A 926 15.29 12.09 -18.26
C ASN A 926 14.38 13.25 -17.84
N VAL A 927 14.97 14.29 -17.27
CA VAL A 927 14.24 15.47 -16.77
C VAL A 927 13.46 16.19 -17.88
N SER A 928 13.94 16.16 -19.13
CA SER A 928 13.28 16.80 -20.27
C SER A 928 11.94 16.17 -20.65
N THR A 929 11.65 14.94 -20.21
CA THR A 929 10.40 14.23 -20.56
C THR A 929 9.17 14.80 -19.88
N PHE A 930 9.32 15.44 -18.72
CA PHE A 930 8.20 15.96 -17.93
C PHE A 930 8.34 17.45 -17.58
N CYS A 931 9.48 18.07 -17.86
CA CYS A 931 9.71 19.48 -17.57
C CYS A 931 9.31 20.38 -18.74
N ASN A 932 8.73 21.54 -18.42
CA ASN A 932 8.43 22.55 -19.42
C ASN A 932 9.69 23.31 -19.84
N VAL A 933 10.64 23.46 -18.91
CA VAL A 933 11.87 24.23 -19.12
C VAL A 933 13.03 23.47 -18.46
N THR A 934 14.21 23.56 -19.07
CA THR A 934 15.43 22.90 -18.63
C THR A 934 16.54 23.94 -18.54
N ILE A 935 17.10 24.11 -17.33
CA ILE A 935 18.25 24.98 -17.07
C ILE A 935 19.51 24.11 -17.12
N HIS A 936 20.38 24.36 -18.09
CA HIS A 936 21.66 23.67 -18.23
C HIS A 936 22.72 24.40 -17.42
N ILE A 937 23.40 23.67 -16.55
CA ILE A 937 24.45 24.17 -15.66
C ILE A 937 25.82 23.86 -16.26
N ARG A 938 26.77 24.79 -16.13
CA ARG A 938 28.14 24.53 -16.58
C ARG A 938 28.79 23.49 -15.66
N ARG A 939 29.25 22.38 -16.25
CA ARG A 939 29.87 21.24 -15.53
C ARG A 939 30.96 21.61 -14.53
N ARG A 940 31.68 22.72 -14.75
CA ARG A 940 32.71 23.24 -13.84
C ARG A 940 32.20 23.72 -12.46
N HIS A 941 30.88 23.80 -12.28
CA HIS A 941 30.21 24.10 -11.01
C HIS A 941 29.54 22.85 -10.39
N MET A 942 29.66 21.67 -11.02
CA MET A 942 29.22 20.38 -10.46
C MET A 942 30.24 19.87 -9.44
N VAL A 943 30.07 20.24 -8.17
CA VAL A 943 31.12 20.10 -7.16
C VAL A 943 31.16 18.75 -6.42
N ARG A 944 30.04 18.01 -6.33
CA ARG A 944 29.92 16.82 -5.45
C ARG A 944 30.59 15.54 -5.95
N GLN A 945 30.78 15.38 -7.26
CA GLN A 945 31.51 14.25 -7.85
C GLN A 945 32.87 14.64 -8.45
N LYS A 946 33.30 15.90 -8.28
CA LYS A 946 34.57 16.36 -8.87
C LYS A 946 35.76 15.63 -8.24
N VAL A 947 36.50 14.88 -9.06
CA VAL A 947 37.76 14.21 -8.68
C VAL A 947 38.93 15.14 -9.04
N ILE A 948 39.89 15.30 -8.12
CA ILE A 948 41.06 16.17 -8.31
C ILE A 948 42.24 15.39 -8.86
N TYR A 949 42.93 15.98 -9.84
CA TYR A 949 44.23 15.57 -10.34
C TYR A 949 45.22 16.74 -10.16
N GLY A 950 46.09 16.71 -9.13
CA GLY A 950 47.04 17.81 -8.93
C GLY A 950 47.91 17.74 -7.67
N LYS A 951 48.97 18.57 -7.63
CA LYS A 951 49.83 18.74 -6.44
C LYS A 951 49.08 19.49 -5.34
N LEU A 952 48.90 18.80 -4.22
CA LEU A 952 48.15 19.21 -3.05
C LEU A 952 48.92 20.27 -2.24
N ILE A 953 48.22 21.25 -1.67
CA ILE A 953 48.80 22.23 -0.73
C ILE A 953 48.37 21.81 0.68
N ASN A 954 49.31 21.34 1.49
CA ASN A 954 49.08 21.11 2.92
C ASN A 954 49.14 22.44 3.68
N GLY A 955 48.21 22.66 4.62
CA GLY A 955 48.24 23.81 5.53
C GLY A 955 46.98 24.69 5.53
N PRO A 956 46.51 25.22 4.38
CA PRO A 956 45.39 26.15 4.40
C PRO A 956 44.04 25.45 4.62
N LEU A 957 43.10 26.14 5.27
CA LEU A 957 41.73 25.66 5.40
C LEU A 957 41.09 25.60 3.99
N PRO A 958 40.59 24.43 3.53
CA PRO A 958 39.93 24.32 2.24
C PRO A 958 38.60 25.09 2.19
N VAL A 959 38.06 25.31 0.99
CA VAL A 959 36.70 25.83 0.82
C VAL A 959 35.71 24.76 1.31
N ILE A 960 34.92 25.09 2.33
CA ILE A 960 33.98 24.17 3.00
C ILE A 960 32.53 24.57 2.73
N ASP A 961 31.62 23.59 2.75
CA ASP A 961 30.16 23.76 2.62
C ASP A 961 29.66 24.54 1.38
N TYR A 962 30.53 24.78 0.40
CA TYR A 962 30.22 25.56 -0.80
C TYR A 962 29.65 24.70 -1.93
N ASP A 963 28.33 24.79 -2.14
CA ASP A 963 27.61 24.14 -3.23
C ASP A 963 26.83 25.18 -4.05
N PRO A 964 27.42 25.76 -5.11
CA PRO A 964 26.82 26.87 -5.84
C PRO A 964 25.49 26.50 -6.49
N ILE A 965 25.27 25.21 -6.81
CA ILE A 965 24.03 24.74 -7.42
C ILE A 965 22.91 24.69 -6.38
N ARG A 966 23.21 24.18 -5.18
CA ARG A 966 22.26 24.21 -4.06
C ARG A 966 21.85 25.64 -3.72
N ASP A 967 22.81 26.57 -3.66
CA ASP A 967 22.53 27.98 -3.36
C ASP A 967 21.71 28.63 -4.47
N TYR A 968 22.01 28.32 -5.74
CA TYR A 968 21.23 28.78 -6.88
C TYR A 968 19.79 28.24 -6.86
N ILE A 969 19.58 26.94 -6.61
CA ILE A 969 18.24 26.35 -6.43
C ILE A 969 17.49 26.99 -5.28
N LYS A 970 18.16 27.23 -4.14
CA LYS A 970 17.56 27.91 -2.99
C LYS A 970 17.06 29.30 -3.38
N ARG A 971 17.86 30.06 -4.14
CA ARG A 971 17.47 31.38 -4.66
C ARG A 971 16.31 31.30 -5.66
N LEU A 972 16.34 30.35 -6.58
CA LEU A 972 15.24 30.12 -7.53
C LEU A 972 13.92 29.80 -6.82
N ARG A 973 13.94 28.89 -5.85
CA ARG A 973 12.75 28.54 -5.07
C ARG A 973 12.24 29.73 -4.24
N GLN A 974 13.11 30.53 -3.64
CA GLN A 974 12.72 31.76 -2.94
C GLN A 974 12.01 32.77 -3.86
N CYS A 975 12.50 32.94 -5.09
CA CYS A 975 11.93 33.93 -6.02
C CYS A 975 10.70 33.42 -6.79
N PHE A 976 10.62 32.11 -7.11
CA PHE A 976 9.68 31.59 -8.12
C PHE A 976 8.87 30.36 -7.69
N SER A 977 8.94 29.94 -6.41
CA SER A 977 8.13 28.81 -5.92
C SER A 977 6.61 29.04 -6.08
N SER A 978 6.16 30.28 -6.19
CA SER A 978 4.76 30.63 -6.47
C SER A 978 4.29 30.23 -7.88
N VAL A 979 5.21 30.21 -8.85
CA VAL A 979 4.91 29.98 -10.28
C VAL A 979 5.45 28.66 -10.84
N ALA A 980 6.53 28.13 -10.27
CA ALA A 980 7.24 26.98 -10.80
C ALA A 980 7.75 26.01 -9.71
N LEU A 981 7.93 24.75 -10.10
CA LEU A 981 8.62 23.71 -9.34
C LEU A 981 9.98 23.44 -9.96
N PHE A 982 11.00 23.24 -9.13
CA PHE A 982 12.40 23.03 -9.55
C PHE A 982 12.86 21.63 -9.17
N PHE A 983 13.21 20.81 -10.15
CA PHE A 983 13.63 19.42 -10.01
C PHE A 983 15.10 19.31 -10.40
N TYR A 984 15.93 18.80 -9.52
CA TYR A 984 17.35 18.62 -9.81
C TYR A 984 17.92 17.44 -9.03
N ASN A 985 19.01 16.90 -9.54
CA ASN A 985 19.75 15.83 -8.87
C ASN A 985 20.97 16.43 -8.18
N LYS A 986 20.99 16.35 -6.86
CA LYS A 986 22.06 16.88 -5.99
C LYS A 986 23.42 16.25 -6.27
N TYR A 987 23.50 15.01 -6.77
CA TYR A 987 24.78 14.31 -6.93
C TYR A 987 25.28 14.27 -8.37
N VAL A 988 24.38 14.08 -9.34
CA VAL A 988 24.71 13.82 -10.75
C VAL A 988 23.82 14.64 -11.66
N GLY A 989 24.37 15.14 -12.76
CA GLY A 989 23.59 15.79 -13.82
C GLY A 989 23.73 17.31 -13.81
N ASP A 990 23.97 17.86 -15.00
CA ASP A 990 24.18 19.27 -15.26
C ASP A 990 22.88 19.99 -15.65
N VAL A 991 21.75 19.51 -15.13
CA VAL A 991 20.41 19.92 -15.57
C VAL A 991 19.48 20.12 -14.37
N ILE A 992 18.78 21.27 -14.37
CA ILE A 992 17.66 21.56 -13.48
C ILE A 992 16.39 21.64 -14.32
N GLY A 993 15.42 20.78 -14.03
CA GLY A 993 14.10 20.79 -14.63
C GLY A 993 13.16 21.76 -13.95
N VAL A 994 12.36 22.46 -14.73
CA VAL A 994 11.37 23.42 -14.27
C VAL A 994 10.00 23.03 -14.82
N VAL A 995 9.02 22.92 -13.93
CA VAL A 995 7.62 22.65 -14.26
C VAL A 995 6.76 23.82 -13.82
N TRP A 996 5.98 24.38 -14.73
CA TRP A 996 5.04 25.45 -14.43
C TRP A 996 3.86 24.89 -13.62
N LYS A 997 3.48 25.60 -12.55
CA LYS A 997 2.26 25.26 -11.81
C LYS A 997 1.05 25.59 -12.69
N PRO A 998 0.11 24.66 -12.98
CA PRO A 998 -1.03 24.97 -13.84
C PRO A 998 -1.86 26.15 -13.34
N ALA A 999 -2.08 26.21 -12.02
CA ALA A 999 -2.79 27.32 -11.38
C ALA A 999 -2.10 28.69 -11.56
N ALA A 1000 -0.78 28.71 -11.80
CA ALA A 1000 -0.05 29.92 -12.13
C ALA A 1000 -0.27 30.33 -13.59
N LEU A 1001 -0.48 29.39 -14.52
CA LEU A 1001 -0.70 29.71 -15.94
C LEU A 1001 -2.10 30.28 -16.23
N ILE A 1002 -3.07 30.09 -15.34
CA ILE A 1002 -4.43 30.62 -15.49
C ILE A 1002 -4.40 32.17 -15.51
N PRO A 1003 -5.01 32.83 -16.52
CA PRO A 1003 -5.14 34.29 -16.56
C PRO A 1003 -5.97 34.81 -15.38
N ARG A 1004 -5.50 35.85 -14.68
CA ARG A 1004 -6.18 36.46 -13.52
C ARG A 1004 -6.58 37.90 -13.81
N ASP A 1005 -7.63 38.36 -13.13
CA ASP A 1005 -7.97 39.79 -13.13
C ASP A 1005 -6.91 40.57 -12.34
N ALA A 1006 -6.71 41.85 -12.68
CA ALA A 1006 -5.65 42.65 -12.07
C ALA A 1006 -5.93 42.97 -10.59
N SER A 1007 -5.02 42.54 -9.72
CA SER A 1007 -4.93 42.90 -8.29
C SER A 1007 -3.46 43.00 -7.88
N ILE A 1008 -3.15 43.74 -6.80
CA ILE A 1008 -1.77 43.87 -6.28
C ILE A 1008 -1.14 42.48 -6.05
N SER A 1009 -1.88 41.57 -5.40
CA SER A 1009 -1.46 40.19 -5.12
C SER A 1009 -1.26 39.32 -6.38
N SER A 1010 -1.89 39.67 -7.50
CA SER A 1010 -1.79 38.93 -8.76
C SER A 1010 -0.85 39.57 -9.78
N CYS A 1011 -0.20 40.69 -9.47
CA CYS A 1011 0.76 41.32 -10.39
C CYS A 1011 2.13 40.63 -10.40
N LEU A 1012 2.48 39.87 -9.37
CA LEU A 1012 3.80 39.23 -9.26
C LEU A 1012 4.04 38.25 -10.43
N HIS A 1013 5.14 38.45 -11.16
CA HIS A 1013 5.55 37.70 -12.36
C HIS A 1013 4.56 37.72 -13.55
N ARG A 1014 3.57 38.62 -13.57
CA ARG A 1014 2.53 38.67 -14.61
C ARG A 1014 2.55 39.97 -15.40
N LEU A 1015 2.11 39.91 -16.66
CA LEU A 1015 1.98 41.03 -17.58
C LEU A 1015 0.55 41.12 -18.13
N LYS A 1016 0.15 42.30 -18.60
CA LYS A 1016 -1.18 42.53 -19.16
C LYS A 1016 -1.32 41.89 -20.55
N GLY A 1017 -2.17 40.88 -20.68
CA GLY A 1017 -2.53 40.23 -21.94
C GLY A 1017 -3.54 41.03 -22.79
N SER A 1018 -3.90 40.48 -23.95
CA SER A 1018 -4.84 41.10 -24.91
C SER A 1018 -6.21 41.40 -24.32
N ASP A 1019 -6.69 40.54 -23.42
CA ASP A 1019 -8.06 40.59 -22.89
C ASP A 1019 -8.15 41.42 -21.60
N ASN A 1020 -7.19 42.33 -21.35
CA ASN A 1020 -6.99 43.03 -20.07
C ASN A 1020 -6.73 42.13 -18.84
N LYS A 1021 -6.57 40.81 -19.02
CA LYS A 1021 -6.20 39.87 -17.95
C LYS A 1021 -4.70 39.76 -17.79
N LEU A 1022 -4.24 39.50 -16.57
CA LEU A 1022 -2.84 39.27 -16.24
C LEU A 1022 -2.43 37.82 -16.56
N ILE A 1023 -1.45 37.66 -17.45
CA ILE A 1023 -0.85 36.39 -17.85
C ILE A 1023 0.58 36.30 -17.32
N VAL A 1024 1.08 35.10 -17.02
CA VAL A 1024 2.45 34.92 -16.51
C VAL A 1024 3.47 35.31 -17.57
N ASN A 1025 4.46 36.13 -17.19
CA ASN A 1025 5.55 36.54 -18.06
C ASN A 1025 6.64 35.48 -18.10
N THR A 1026 6.38 34.38 -18.80
CA THR A 1026 7.35 33.27 -18.90
C THR A 1026 8.69 33.74 -19.46
N LYS A 1027 8.70 34.61 -20.48
CA LYS A 1027 9.93 35.17 -21.07
C LYS A 1027 10.81 35.88 -20.05
N ALA A 1028 10.25 36.81 -19.27
CA ALA A 1028 11.01 37.51 -18.24
C ALA A 1028 11.51 36.56 -17.13
N ILE A 1029 10.69 35.57 -16.74
CA ILE A 1029 11.13 34.57 -15.75
C ILE A 1029 12.33 33.75 -16.27
N LEU A 1030 12.34 33.39 -17.56
CA LEU A 1030 13.47 32.66 -18.17
C LEU A 1030 14.74 33.51 -18.22
N ASP A 1031 14.60 34.81 -18.52
CA ASP A 1031 15.71 35.76 -18.43
C ASP A 1031 16.21 35.87 -16.99
N ASP A 1032 15.32 35.96 -16.01
CA ASP A 1032 15.66 36.01 -14.58
C ASP A 1032 16.39 34.75 -14.11
N PHE A 1033 16.05 33.56 -14.61
CA PHE A 1033 16.82 32.34 -14.35
C PHE A 1033 18.27 32.51 -14.81
N THR A 1034 18.46 33.05 -16.02
CA THR A 1034 19.80 33.27 -16.58
C THR A 1034 20.57 34.36 -15.80
N ILE A 1035 19.88 35.44 -15.39
CA ILE A 1035 20.46 36.55 -14.62
C ILE A 1035 20.88 36.10 -13.21
N LEU A 1036 19.99 35.44 -12.46
CA LEU A 1036 20.28 34.94 -11.12
C LEU A 1036 21.38 33.87 -11.14
N GLY A 1037 21.43 33.08 -12.21
CA GLY A 1037 22.42 32.03 -12.42
C GLY A 1037 23.68 32.49 -13.16
N HIS A 1038 23.92 33.80 -13.29
CA HIS A 1038 25.03 34.33 -14.09
C HIS A 1038 26.37 33.68 -13.69
N GLY A 1039 27.11 33.18 -14.68
CA GLY A 1039 28.37 32.46 -14.48
C GLY A 1039 28.22 30.95 -14.29
N ILE A 1040 27.12 30.51 -13.68
CA ILE A 1040 26.79 29.10 -13.38
C ILE A 1040 25.97 28.47 -14.51
N VAL A 1041 24.93 29.16 -14.97
CA VAL A 1041 24.03 28.70 -16.04
C VAL A 1041 24.74 28.80 -17.39
N HIS A 1042 24.65 27.73 -18.18
CA HIS A 1042 25.11 27.67 -19.56
C HIS A 1042 24.04 28.18 -20.52
N SER A 1043 22.83 27.64 -20.41
CA SER A 1043 21.67 27.99 -21.23
C SER A 1043 20.37 27.58 -20.52
N VAL A 1044 19.27 28.19 -20.93
CA VAL A 1044 17.92 27.80 -20.52
C VAL A 1044 17.15 27.42 -21.79
N SER A 1045 16.60 26.21 -21.82
CA SER A 1045 15.85 25.68 -22.97
C SER A 1045 14.39 25.44 -22.58
N GLU A 1046 13.46 25.89 -23.41
CA GLU A 1046 12.02 25.63 -23.24
C GLU A 1046 11.61 24.44 -24.11
N HIS A 1047 10.78 23.54 -23.57
CA HIS A 1047 10.27 22.35 -24.22
C HIS A 1047 8.76 22.47 -24.43
N CYS A 1048 8.31 22.28 -25.68
CA CYS A 1048 6.90 22.01 -25.95
C CYS A 1048 6.61 20.57 -25.51
N VAL A 1049 6.04 20.38 -24.32
CA VAL A 1049 5.47 19.08 -23.95
C VAL A 1049 4.42 18.74 -25.00
N THR A 1050 4.61 17.64 -25.72
CA THR A 1050 3.73 17.15 -26.78
C THR A 1050 2.30 17.14 -26.28
N LYS A 1051 1.47 18.06 -26.80
CA LYS A 1051 0.03 18.02 -26.64
C LYS A 1051 -0.43 16.79 -27.41
N ASP A 1052 -0.80 15.72 -26.74
CA ASP A 1052 -1.64 14.71 -27.36
C ASP A 1052 -2.92 15.44 -27.83
N GLU A 1053 -3.04 15.64 -29.14
CA GLU A 1053 -4.05 16.53 -29.75
C GLU A 1053 -5.50 16.12 -29.50
N LYS A 1054 -5.75 14.98 -28.82
CA LYS A 1054 -7.10 14.49 -28.53
C LYS A 1054 -7.75 15.01 -27.24
N ASN A 1055 -7.04 15.75 -26.38
CA ASN A 1055 -7.63 16.38 -25.19
C ASN A 1055 -7.35 17.89 -25.14
N THR A 1056 -7.87 18.64 -26.11
CA THR A 1056 -7.58 20.09 -26.28
C THR A 1056 -8.54 21.04 -25.57
N THR A 1057 -9.45 20.58 -24.71
CA THR A 1057 -10.38 21.49 -24.01
C THR A 1057 -10.63 21.11 -22.54
N LYS A 1058 -9.65 21.40 -21.68
CA LYS A 1058 -9.71 21.67 -20.20
C LYS A 1058 -8.38 21.23 -19.55
N MET A 1059 -7.44 22.14 -19.31
CA MET A 1059 -6.18 21.90 -18.56
C MET A 1059 -6.17 22.68 -17.23
N ASP A 1060 -7.22 22.56 -16.41
CA ASP A 1060 -7.44 23.43 -15.25
C ASP A 1060 -7.18 22.77 -13.87
N ASN A 1061 -6.77 21.48 -13.78
CA ASN A 1061 -6.78 20.75 -12.49
C ASN A 1061 -5.44 20.17 -12.01
N LEU A 1062 -5.36 19.89 -10.70
CA LEU A 1062 -4.24 19.24 -9.99
C LEU A 1062 -3.87 17.87 -10.60
N ASP A 1063 -4.87 17.16 -11.12
CA ASP A 1063 -4.70 15.85 -11.75
C ASP A 1063 -3.89 15.93 -13.06
N ASP A 1064 -3.96 17.04 -13.79
CA ASP A 1064 -3.22 17.24 -15.04
C ASP A 1064 -1.72 17.37 -14.77
N LEU A 1065 -1.35 18.12 -13.72
CA LEU A 1065 0.04 18.19 -13.25
C LEU A 1065 0.51 16.81 -12.76
N ALA A 1066 -0.35 16.07 -12.07
CA ALA A 1066 -0.01 14.71 -11.65
C ALA A 1066 0.22 13.77 -12.85
N HIS A 1067 -0.58 13.88 -13.91
CA HIS A 1067 -0.38 13.13 -15.16
C HIS A 1067 0.91 13.55 -15.88
N LEU A 1068 1.18 14.85 -15.99
CA LEU A 1068 2.41 15.40 -16.57
C LEU A 1068 3.66 14.91 -15.83
N LEU A 1069 3.62 14.91 -14.49
CA LEU A 1069 4.70 14.42 -13.65
C LEU A 1069 4.80 12.89 -13.63
N ALA A 1070 3.72 12.16 -13.95
CA ALA A 1070 3.69 10.70 -14.01
C ALA A 1070 4.18 10.12 -15.34
N GLY A 1071 4.12 10.90 -16.44
CA GLY A 1071 4.58 10.49 -17.78
C GLY A 1071 6.05 10.08 -17.88
N SER A 1072 6.86 10.37 -16.84
CA SER A 1072 8.26 9.96 -16.72
C SER A 1072 8.47 8.68 -15.90
N SER A 1073 7.43 7.86 -15.68
CA SER A 1073 7.62 6.52 -15.10
C SER A 1073 8.63 5.74 -15.95
N VAL A 1074 9.49 4.95 -15.31
CA VAL A 1074 10.27 3.94 -16.05
C VAL A 1074 9.26 3.10 -16.83
N THR A 1075 9.42 3.01 -18.14
CA THR A 1075 8.41 2.49 -19.07
C THR A 1075 7.96 1.10 -18.66
N ILE A 1076 6.69 0.96 -18.26
CA ILE A 1076 6.00 -0.32 -18.05
C ILE A 1076 4.80 -0.33 -19.00
N ALA A 1077 4.62 -1.43 -19.74
CA ALA A 1077 3.58 -1.58 -20.74
C ALA A 1077 2.16 -1.33 -20.18
N PRO A 1078 1.22 -0.82 -21.01
CA PRO A 1078 -0.06 -0.27 -20.53
C PRO A 1078 -1.07 -1.25 -19.91
N ASN A 1079 -0.86 -2.58 -19.97
CA ASN A 1079 -1.82 -3.59 -19.50
C ASN A 1079 -1.31 -4.38 -18.27
N SER A 1080 -1.16 -3.71 -17.11
CA SER A 1080 -0.77 -4.38 -15.85
C SER A 1080 -1.96 -4.58 -14.90
N THR A 1081 -2.13 -5.81 -14.43
CA THR A 1081 -3.12 -6.23 -13.42
C THR A 1081 -2.83 -5.73 -11.99
N VAL A 1082 -1.76 -4.95 -11.79
CA VAL A 1082 -1.34 -4.42 -10.46
C VAL A 1082 -1.94 -3.05 -10.14
N ARG A 1083 -2.99 -2.61 -10.87
CA ARG A 1083 -3.79 -1.44 -10.47
C ARG A 1083 -4.87 -1.86 -9.47
N GLU A 1084 -4.99 -1.12 -8.37
CA GLU A 1084 -6.16 -1.25 -7.50
C GLU A 1084 -7.43 -0.90 -8.29
N HIS A 1085 -8.40 -1.81 -8.27
CA HIS A 1085 -9.66 -1.64 -8.99
C HIS A 1085 -10.49 -0.50 -8.33
N PRO A 1086 -11.11 0.41 -9.09
CA PRO A 1086 -11.86 1.55 -8.54
C PRO A 1086 -12.92 1.17 -7.48
N ARG A 1087 -13.58 0.00 -7.63
CA ARG A 1087 -14.54 -0.52 -6.63
C ARG A 1087 -13.92 -0.82 -5.26
N PHE A 1088 -12.65 -1.25 -5.17
CA PHE A 1088 -12.03 -1.58 -3.89
C PHE A 1088 -11.87 -0.33 -3.01
N SER A 1089 -11.62 0.81 -3.64
CA SER A 1089 -11.64 2.09 -2.94
C SER A 1089 -13.05 2.35 -2.37
N GLN A 1090 -14.10 2.20 -3.18
CA GLN A 1090 -15.49 2.49 -2.77
C GLN A 1090 -16.00 1.60 -1.61
N TYR A 1091 -15.73 0.29 -1.61
CA TYR A 1091 -16.26 -0.63 -0.58
C TYR A 1091 -15.68 -0.37 0.82
N LYS A 1092 -14.37 -0.08 0.92
CA LYS A 1092 -13.73 0.24 2.22
C LYS A 1092 -14.13 1.62 2.76
N TYR A 1093 -14.70 2.48 1.91
CA TYR A 1093 -15.20 3.80 2.29
C TYR A 1093 -16.64 3.82 2.77
N ILE A 1094 -17.52 2.87 2.40
CA ILE A 1094 -18.95 2.93 2.81
C ILE A 1094 -19.10 2.86 4.33
N GLY A 1095 -18.59 1.81 4.98
CA GLY A 1095 -18.69 1.68 6.45
C GLY A 1095 -17.92 2.77 7.21
N ARG A 1096 -16.84 3.33 6.64
CA ARG A 1096 -16.09 4.44 7.24
C ARG A 1096 -16.75 5.81 7.02
N ALA A 1097 -17.44 5.98 5.88
CA ALA A 1097 -18.22 7.17 5.57
C ALA A 1097 -19.47 7.22 6.45
N GLU A 1098 -20.17 6.10 6.65
CA GLU A 1098 -21.30 6.00 7.58
C GLU A 1098 -20.90 6.40 9.01
N VAL A 1099 -19.81 5.83 9.54
CA VAL A 1099 -19.27 6.21 10.87
C VAL A 1099 -18.81 7.66 10.90
N SER A 1100 -18.19 8.14 9.82
CA SER A 1100 -17.78 9.55 9.70
C SER A 1100 -18.97 10.49 9.66
N GLN A 1101 -20.07 10.12 9.00
CA GLN A 1101 -21.26 10.95 8.85
C GLN A 1101 -22.07 10.97 10.15
N GLU A 1102 -22.21 9.83 10.83
CA GLU A 1102 -22.82 9.75 12.16
C GLU A 1102 -22.06 10.61 13.18
N ARG A 1103 -20.73 10.52 13.17
CA ARG A 1103 -19.88 11.38 14.00
C ARG A 1103 -20.04 12.86 13.64
N ARG A 1104 -20.10 13.22 12.35
CA ARG A 1104 -20.37 14.61 11.93
C ARG A 1104 -21.70 15.13 12.45
N ARG A 1105 -22.76 14.31 12.46
CA ARG A 1105 -24.08 14.67 13.01
C ARG A 1105 -24.01 14.90 14.52
N GLN A 1106 -23.33 14.01 15.26
CA GLN A 1106 -23.14 14.17 16.71
C GLN A 1106 -22.29 15.39 17.06
N GLU A 1107 -21.19 15.64 16.33
CA GLU A 1107 -20.36 16.83 16.51
C GLU A 1107 -21.13 18.11 16.19
N PHE A 1108 -21.99 18.10 15.18
CA PHE A 1108 -22.85 19.24 14.85
C PHE A 1108 -23.88 19.51 15.98
N LEU A 1109 -24.55 18.46 16.48
CA LEU A 1109 -25.45 18.53 17.64
C LEU A 1109 -24.75 18.97 18.94
N GLN A 1110 -23.47 18.63 19.12
CA GLN A 1110 -22.69 19.07 20.27
C GLN A 1110 -22.25 20.53 20.12
N ARG A 1111 -21.77 20.94 18.94
CA ARG A 1111 -21.40 22.34 18.66
C ARG A 1111 -22.56 23.29 18.84
N GLN A 1112 -23.76 22.94 18.38
CA GLN A 1112 -24.93 23.80 18.61
C GLN A 1112 -25.26 23.99 20.10
N LYS A 1113 -24.96 23.00 20.96
CA LYS A 1113 -25.13 23.09 22.43
C LYS A 1113 -24.06 23.97 23.07
N GLU A 1114 -22.84 23.93 22.55
CA GLU A 1114 -21.69 24.68 23.08
C GLU A 1114 -21.63 26.13 22.58
N ALA A 1115 -22.24 26.43 21.43
CA ALA A 1115 -22.20 27.73 20.79
C ALA A 1115 -23.14 28.74 21.48
N ARG A 1116 -22.58 29.79 22.12
CA ARG A 1116 -23.30 30.94 22.71
C ARG A 1116 -23.32 32.14 21.76
N PHE A 1117 -23.93 32.01 20.58
CA PHE A 1117 -24.02 33.10 19.59
C PHE A 1117 -25.17 34.08 19.86
N ASP A 1118 -24.98 35.34 19.43
CA ASP A 1118 -26.01 36.40 19.47
C ASP A 1118 -26.98 36.27 18.27
N TYR A 1119 -27.78 35.19 18.26
CA TYR A 1119 -28.80 34.96 17.22
C TYR A 1119 -29.78 36.12 17.12
N ALA A 1120 -30.10 36.75 18.26
CA ALA A 1120 -30.99 37.91 18.33
C ALA A 1120 -30.43 39.10 17.54
N ASN A 1121 -29.15 39.41 17.71
CA ASN A 1121 -28.51 40.48 16.96
C ASN A 1121 -28.37 40.14 15.47
N HIS A 1122 -28.03 38.90 15.10
CA HIS A 1122 -28.01 38.49 13.68
C HIS A 1122 -29.37 38.64 13.00
N ALA A 1123 -30.44 38.19 13.63
CA ALA A 1123 -31.80 38.35 13.11
C ALA A 1123 -32.20 39.84 13.03
N ARG A 1124 -31.83 40.65 14.03
CA ARG A 1124 -32.04 42.11 14.00
C ARG A 1124 -31.28 42.77 12.85
N LYS A 1125 -30.02 42.40 12.63
CA LYS A 1125 -29.17 42.87 11.51
C LYS A 1125 -29.81 42.54 10.16
N LEU A 1126 -30.26 41.29 9.96
CA LEU A 1126 -31.01 40.87 8.78
C LEU A 1126 -32.28 41.70 8.55
N ALA A 1127 -33.05 41.94 9.61
CA ALA A 1127 -34.33 42.66 9.53
C ALA A 1127 -34.19 44.18 9.34
N MET A 1128 -33.16 44.79 9.93
CA MET A 1128 -32.90 46.23 9.84
C MET A 1128 -31.98 46.60 8.68
N SER A 1129 -31.39 45.62 7.98
CA SER A 1129 -30.32 45.84 7.01
C SER A 1129 -29.10 46.55 7.62
N GLU A 1130 -28.86 46.36 8.92
CA GLU A 1130 -27.69 46.83 9.66
C GLU A 1130 -26.61 45.73 9.59
N PHE A 1131 -25.76 45.72 8.57
CA PHE A 1131 -24.56 44.88 8.56
C PHE A 1131 -23.38 45.78 8.89
N ASP A 1132 -22.57 45.42 9.88
CA ASP A 1132 -21.36 46.18 10.23
C ASP A 1132 -20.47 46.24 8.99
N GLU A 1133 -20.21 47.45 8.49
CA GLU A 1133 -19.23 47.64 7.40
C GLU A 1133 -17.80 47.35 7.90
N ASP A 1134 -17.60 47.25 9.23
CA ASP A 1134 -16.28 47.24 9.87
C ASP A 1134 -15.67 45.85 10.13
N GLU A 1135 -16.42 44.74 10.05
CA GLU A 1135 -15.87 43.40 10.39
C GLU A 1135 -15.03 42.74 9.27
N LYS A 1136 -14.82 43.41 8.12
CA LYS A 1136 -13.85 42.97 7.10
C LYS A 1136 -12.82 44.03 6.71
N ASP A 1137 -12.85 45.21 7.32
CA ASP A 1137 -11.80 46.22 7.14
C ASP A 1137 -10.60 46.00 8.09
N GLU A 1138 -10.70 45.13 9.12
CA GLU A 1138 -9.55 44.79 9.99
C GLU A 1138 -8.47 43.88 9.33
N GLU A 1139 -8.71 43.28 8.16
CA GLU A 1139 -7.65 42.55 7.44
C GLU A 1139 -6.91 43.39 6.38
N ASP A 1140 -7.39 44.60 6.07
CA ASP A 1140 -6.77 45.48 5.06
C ASP A 1140 -6.30 46.84 5.62
N GLU A 1141 -6.36 47.08 6.94
CA GLU A 1141 -5.82 48.27 7.61
C GLU A 1141 -4.44 48.05 8.27
N GLU A 1142 -3.44 47.62 7.50
CA GLU A 1142 -2.03 47.96 7.79
C GLU A 1142 -1.28 48.12 6.47
N MET A 1143 -1.25 49.35 5.91
CA MET A 1143 -0.06 49.98 5.31
C MET A 1143 -0.42 51.32 4.63
N ASP A 1144 0.08 52.38 5.25
CA ASP A 1144 -0.14 53.80 4.99
C ASP A 1144 0.34 54.38 3.65
N SER A 1145 -0.34 55.47 3.27
CA SER A 1145 0.17 56.75 2.70
C SER A 1145 0.61 56.87 1.22
N MET A 1146 -0.22 57.50 0.38
CA MET A 1146 -0.19 58.95 0.04
C MET A 1146 -1.17 59.26 -1.13
N PRO A 1147 -1.74 60.47 -1.21
CA PRO A 1147 -2.89 60.75 -2.05
C PRO A 1147 -2.49 61.34 -3.40
N ASP A 1148 -2.84 60.68 -4.50
CA ASP A 1148 -2.80 61.32 -5.82
C ASP A 1148 -4.20 61.76 -6.25
N LYS A 1149 -4.37 63.08 -6.31
CA LYS A 1149 -5.58 63.76 -6.75
C LYS A 1149 -5.69 63.60 -8.27
N ASN A 1150 -6.91 63.38 -8.74
CA ASN A 1150 -7.34 63.39 -10.16
C ASN A 1150 -7.22 62.08 -10.94
N SER A 1151 -8.06 61.10 -10.60
CA SER A 1151 -8.83 60.43 -11.65
C SER A 1151 -10.20 60.00 -11.13
N LYS A 1152 -11.24 60.72 -11.56
CA LYS A 1152 -12.64 60.29 -11.44
C LYS A 1152 -12.84 59.06 -12.34
N LYS A 1153 -12.57 57.87 -11.83
CA LYS A 1153 -13.14 56.63 -12.35
C LYS A 1153 -13.88 55.97 -11.21
N MET A 1154 -15.22 55.96 -11.33
CA MET A 1154 -16.14 55.27 -10.44
C MET A 1154 -15.69 53.82 -10.25
N ASN A 1155 -14.97 53.54 -9.16
CA ASN A 1155 -14.82 52.20 -8.65
C ASN A 1155 -16.22 51.77 -8.19
N ARG A 1156 -16.90 50.99 -9.03
CA ARG A 1156 -18.02 50.17 -8.60
C ARG A 1156 -17.48 49.22 -7.52
N LYS A 1157 -17.54 49.65 -6.24
CA LYS A 1157 -17.45 48.74 -5.10
C LYS A 1157 -18.38 47.57 -5.43
N ARG A 1158 -17.86 46.34 -5.40
CA ARG A 1158 -18.66 45.14 -5.60
C ARG A 1158 -19.73 45.16 -4.50
N ASN A 1159 -20.96 45.51 -4.85
CA ASN A 1159 -22.11 45.32 -3.96
C ASN A 1159 -22.22 43.81 -3.73
N TYR A 1160 -21.58 43.31 -2.68
CA TYR A 1160 -21.89 42.00 -2.15
C TYR A 1160 -23.39 42.02 -1.80
N ASN A 1161 -24.16 41.09 -2.36
CA ASN A 1161 -25.58 40.99 -2.06
C ASN A 1161 -25.71 40.60 -0.58
N ARG A 1162 -26.05 41.58 0.28
CA ARG A 1162 -26.07 41.45 1.74
C ARG A 1162 -26.95 40.31 2.29
N TYR A 1163 -27.91 39.81 1.49
CA TYR A 1163 -28.79 38.70 1.84
C TYR A 1163 -28.37 37.35 1.21
N ALA A 1164 -27.21 37.28 0.56
CA ALA A 1164 -26.71 36.05 -0.05
C ALA A 1164 -26.28 35.04 1.02
N ASP A 1165 -26.56 33.76 0.77
CA ASP A 1165 -26.10 32.63 1.59
C ASP A 1165 -26.57 32.64 3.05
N GLU A 1166 -27.65 33.38 3.36
CA GLU A 1166 -28.25 33.47 4.70
C GLU A 1166 -29.24 32.33 5.02
N LEU A 1167 -29.48 31.43 4.07
CA LEU A 1167 -30.41 30.30 4.23
C LEU A 1167 -29.68 29.03 4.69
N MET A 1168 -30.34 28.24 5.55
CA MET A 1168 -29.90 26.88 5.86
C MET A 1168 -30.17 25.95 4.66
N LEU A 1169 -29.17 25.16 4.27
CA LEU A 1169 -29.20 24.31 3.08
C LEU A 1169 -29.06 22.83 3.47
N SER A 1170 -29.70 21.96 2.71
CA SER A 1170 -29.67 20.51 2.90
C SER A 1170 -28.51 19.83 2.18
N GLU A 1171 -28.01 18.73 2.73
CA GLU A 1171 -27.20 17.73 2.02
C GLU A 1171 -28.11 16.64 1.40
N TRP A 1172 -27.57 15.79 0.52
CA TRP A 1172 -28.28 14.59 0.08
C TRP A 1172 -28.39 13.59 1.24
N LEU A 1173 -29.57 13.01 1.49
CA LEU A 1173 -29.74 11.98 2.51
C LEU A 1173 -29.32 10.60 1.95
N VAL A 1174 -28.02 10.38 1.80
CA VAL A 1174 -27.47 9.10 1.32
C VAL A 1174 -27.29 8.11 2.47
N ASP A 1175 -26.72 8.57 3.60
CA ASP A 1175 -26.52 7.75 4.79
C ASP A 1175 -27.73 7.86 5.73
N ILE A 1176 -28.48 6.77 5.88
CA ILE A 1176 -29.71 6.73 6.67
C ILE A 1176 -29.35 6.63 8.16
N PRO A 1177 -29.71 7.63 9.00
CA PRO A 1177 -29.47 7.54 10.43
C PRO A 1177 -30.37 6.46 11.07
N GLU A 1178 -29.84 5.71 12.04
CA GLU A 1178 -30.64 4.73 12.79
C GLU A 1178 -31.83 5.38 13.53
N SER A 1179 -31.65 6.64 13.96
CA SER A 1179 -32.69 7.43 14.60
C SER A 1179 -33.70 8.06 13.65
N LEU A 1180 -33.61 7.81 12.33
CA LEU A 1180 -34.47 8.47 11.32
C LEU A 1180 -35.94 8.45 11.74
N SER A 1181 -36.47 7.29 12.13
CA SER A 1181 -37.89 7.13 12.49
C SER A 1181 -38.32 7.92 13.74
N LYS A 1182 -37.41 8.16 14.69
CA LYS A 1182 -37.71 8.80 15.97
C LYS A 1182 -37.47 10.30 15.96
N ASP A 1183 -36.28 10.70 15.49
CA ASP A 1183 -35.73 12.03 15.72
C ASP A 1183 -35.81 12.94 14.49
N TRP A 1184 -36.36 12.46 13.37
CA TRP A 1184 -36.44 13.24 12.13
C TRP A 1184 -37.88 13.52 11.70
N ILE A 1185 -38.06 14.68 11.07
CA ILE A 1185 -39.32 15.19 10.54
C ILE A 1185 -39.14 15.36 9.03
N CYS A 1186 -40.06 14.82 8.24
CA CYS A 1186 -40.05 14.97 6.78
C CYS A 1186 -41.10 15.98 6.30
N ILE A 1187 -40.73 16.78 5.30
CA ILE A 1187 -41.56 17.86 4.75
C ILE A 1187 -41.55 17.78 3.20
N PRO A 1188 -42.66 17.42 2.55
CA PRO A 1188 -42.80 17.52 1.10
C PRO A 1188 -42.76 18.99 0.66
N CYS A 1189 -41.84 19.30 -0.24
CA CYS A 1189 -41.58 20.66 -0.71
C CYS A 1189 -42.13 20.87 -2.13
N PRO A 1190 -42.78 22.01 -2.41
CA PRO A 1190 -43.31 22.34 -3.71
C PRO A 1190 -42.20 22.74 -4.69
N VAL A 1191 -42.50 22.63 -5.99
CA VAL A 1191 -41.69 23.28 -7.04
C VAL A 1191 -41.81 24.80 -6.90
N GLY A 1192 -40.70 25.47 -6.58
CA GLY A 1192 -40.68 26.93 -6.43
C GLY A 1192 -39.28 27.47 -6.17
N LYS A 1193 -39.18 28.80 -5.99
CA LYS A 1193 -37.91 29.48 -5.71
C LYS A 1193 -37.72 29.59 -4.20
N ARG A 1194 -36.65 28.98 -3.68
CA ARG A 1194 -36.29 29.14 -2.28
C ARG A 1194 -35.84 30.57 -1.97
N CYS A 1195 -36.40 31.18 -0.94
CA CYS A 1195 -36.17 32.58 -0.62
C CYS A 1195 -36.30 32.90 0.88
N LEU A 1196 -35.50 33.86 1.34
CA LEU A 1196 -35.62 34.51 2.64
C LEU A 1196 -36.67 35.61 2.55
N VAL A 1197 -37.73 35.52 3.35
CA VAL A 1197 -38.76 36.56 3.48
C VAL A 1197 -38.47 37.41 4.70
N VAL A 1198 -38.33 38.72 4.49
CA VAL A 1198 -38.06 39.73 5.50
C VAL A 1198 -39.23 40.69 5.57
N ALA A 1199 -40.05 40.61 6.61
CA ALA A 1199 -41.10 41.57 6.92
C ALA A 1199 -40.58 42.55 7.98
N SER A 1200 -40.32 43.79 7.60
CA SER A 1200 -39.75 44.82 8.48
C SER A 1200 -40.13 46.21 7.96
N ASN A 1201 -40.19 47.21 8.86
CA ASN A 1201 -40.48 48.61 8.52
C ASN A 1201 -41.77 48.85 7.72
N GLY A 1202 -42.77 47.98 7.89
CA GLY A 1202 -44.07 48.07 7.25
C GLY A 1202 -44.13 47.49 5.84
N VAL A 1203 -43.11 46.74 5.41
CA VAL A 1203 -43.05 46.09 4.10
C VAL A 1203 -42.47 44.67 4.20
N THR A 1204 -42.85 43.80 3.28
CA THR A 1204 -42.36 42.43 3.15
C THR A 1204 -41.54 42.27 1.87
N SER A 1205 -40.28 41.87 2.00
CA SER A 1205 -39.33 41.68 0.91
C SER A 1205 -38.86 40.23 0.86
N ALA A 1206 -38.89 39.60 -0.32
CA ALA A 1206 -38.40 38.23 -0.51
C ALA A 1206 -37.08 38.23 -1.29
N TYR A 1207 -36.04 37.59 -0.77
CA TYR A 1207 -34.70 37.51 -1.36
C TYR A 1207 -34.34 36.08 -1.75
N SER A 1208 -33.77 35.90 -2.94
CA SER A 1208 -33.25 34.60 -3.42
C SER A 1208 -32.06 34.11 -2.59
N LYS A 1209 -31.66 32.83 -2.75
CA LYS A 1209 -30.42 32.28 -2.15
C LYS A 1209 -29.17 33.14 -2.38
N SER A 1210 -29.06 33.73 -3.58
CA SER A 1210 -27.98 34.65 -3.97
C SER A 1210 -28.15 36.10 -3.46
N GLY A 1211 -29.15 36.35 -2.61
CA GLY A 1211 -29.43 37.65 -2.02
C GLY A 1211 -30.14 38.67 -2.94
N TYR A 1212 -30.45 38.32 -4.19
CA TYR A 1212 -31.24 39.21 -5.07
C TYR A 1212 -32.70 39.27 -4.62
N LEU A 1213 -33.25 40.49 -4.56
CA LEU A 1213 -34.66 40.75 -4.29
C LEU A 1213 -35.54 40.13 -5.41
N ILE A 1214 -36.48 39.27 -5.02
CA ILE A 1214 -37.45 38.61 -5.89
C ILE A 1214 -38.69 39.50 -6.05
N THR A 1215 -39.25 39.96 -4.93
CA THR A 1215 -40.47 40.79 -4.89
C THR A 1215 -40.56 41.52 -3.56
N GLN A 1216 -41.30 42.64 -3.54
CA GLN A 1216 -41.58 43.44 -2.36
C GLN A 1216 -43.06 43.82 -2.34
N PHE A 1217 -43.74 43.63 -1.21
CA PHE A 1217 -45.19 43.77 -1.06
C PHE A 1217 -45.60 44.01 0.39
N HIS A 1218 -46.86 44.36 0.65
CA HIS A 1218 -47.41 44.40 2.01
C HIS A 1218 -48.00 43.03 2.37
N SER A 1219 -47.80 42.59 3.61
CA SER A 1219 -48.36 41.31 4.09
C SER A 1219 -48.94 41.45 5.50
N TYR A 1220 -49.73 40.46 5.92
CA TYR A 1220 -50.22 40.36 7.30
C TYR A 1220 -49.14 39.93 8.31
N LEU A 1221 -47.90 39.70 7.87
CA LEU A 1221 -46.81 39.32 8.79
C LEU A 1221 -46.51 40.49 9.73
N PRO A 1222 -46.16 40.22 11.01
CA PRO A 1222 -45.68 41.27 11.91
C PRO A 1222 -44.47 41.99 11.32
N GLY A 1223 -44.55 43.32 11.20
CA GLY A 1223 -43.55 44.16 10.51
C GLY A 1223 -43.78 44.35 9.01
N GLY A 1224 -44.70 43.59 8.39
CA GLY A 1224 -44.93 43.55 6.94
C GLY A 1224 -45.96 44.54 6.40
N ASN A 1225 -46.63 45.29 7.27
CA ASN A 1225 -47.61 46.33 6.91
C ASN A 1225 -47.43 47.59 7.77
N HIS A 1226 -47.88 48.73 7.24
CA HIS A 1226 -47.70 50.07 7.80
C HIS A 1226 -48.13 50.27 9.28
N PRO A 1227 -49.20 49.61 9.82
CA PRO A 1227 -49.57 49.76 11.23
C PRO A 1227 -48.60 49.06 12.22
N CYS A 1228 -47.70 48.19 11.74
CA CYS A 1228 -46.79 47.40 12.59
C CYS A 1228 -45.33 47.87 12.49
N ARG A 1229 -45.09 49.19 12.49
CA ARG A 1229 -43.72 49.74 12.51
C ARG A 1229 -43.06 49.48 13.87
N GLY A 1230 -41.93 48.79 13.88
CA GLY A 1230 -41.14 48.46 15.08
C GLY A 1230 -40.95 46.96 15.34
N THR A 1231 -41.69 46.10 14.65
CA THR A 1231 -41.48 44.64 14.73
C THR A 1231 -41.00 44.07 13.40
N TYR A 1232 -40.39 42.89 13.44
CA TYR A 1232 -39.93 42.20 12.24
C TYR A 1232 -40.19 40.69 12.29
N THR A 1233 -40.31 40.08 11.11
CA THR A 1233 -40.50 38.64 10.91
C THR A 1233 -39.59 38.15 9.79
N LEU A 1234 -38.86 37.06 10.05
CA LEU A 1234 -37.93 36.42 9.13
C LEU A 1234 -38.35 34.96 8.90
N LEU A 1235 -38.72 34.63 7.67
CA LEU A 1235 -39.17 33.30 7.29
C LEU A 1235 -38.32 32.73 6.14
N ASP A 1236 -38.07 31.44 6.20
CA ASP A 1236 -37.50 30.69 5.09
C ASP A 1236 -38.64 30.02 4.30
N CYS A 1237 -38.83 30.46 3.07
CA CYS A 1237 -39.99 30.10 2.26
C CYS A 1237 -39.60 29.53 0.89
N VAL A 1238 -40.52 28.76 0.32
CA VAL A 1238 -40.52 28.42 -1.11
C VAL A 1238 -41.60 29.24 -1.79
N PHE A 1239 -41.19 30.15 -2.68
CA PHE A 1239 -42.12 30.97 -3.45
C PHE A 1239 -42.58 30.24 -4.71
N ASP A 1240 -43.88 29.98 -4.80
CA ASP A 1240 -44.54 29.53 -6.02
C ASP A 1240 -45.27 30.71 -6.69
N ALA A 1241 -44.70 31.18 -7.79
CA ALA A 1241 -45.25 32.27 -8.57
C ALA A 1241 -46.59 31.91 -9.24
N LYS A 1242 -46.86 30.62 -9.54
CA LYS A 1242 -48.10 30.20 -10.21
C LYS A 1242 -49.31 30.35 -9.30
N SER A 1243 -49.18 29.93 -8.05
CA SER A 1243 -50.26 30.01 -7.06
C SER A 1243 -50.26 31.32 -6.24
N SER A 1244 -49.29 32.21 -6.46
CA SER A 1244 -49.05 33.42 -5.64
C SER A 1244 -48.96 33.10 -4.14
N THR A 1245 -48.21 32.04 -3.82
CA THR A 1245 -48.12 31.47 -2.47
C THR A 1245 -46.66 31.42 -2.01
N PHE A 1246 -46.41 31.90 -0.79
CA PHE A 1246 -45.18 31.62 -0.05
C PHE A 1246 -45.43 30.42 0.86
N TYR A 1247 -44.80 29.30 0.53
CA TYR A 1247 -44.83 28.11 1.37
C TYR A 1247 -43.77 28.24 2.46
N CYS A 1248 -44.21 28.42 3.70
CA CYS A 1248 -43.33 28.59 4.85
C CYS A 1248 -42.72 27.24 5.22
N LEU A 1249 -41.39 27.15 5.17
CA LEU A 1249 -40.68 25.93 5.55
C LEU A 1249 -40.08 26.05 6.94
N ASP A 1250 -39.47 27.18 7.27
CA ASP A 1250 -38.82 27.38 8.56
C ASP A 1250 -38.91 28.85 9.01
N MET A 1251 -38.73 29.09 10.30
CA MET A 1251 -38.88 30.39 10.94
C MET A 1251 -37.60 30.77 11.69
N ILE A 1252 -37.08 31.97 11.41
CA ILE A 1252 -35.87 32.51 12.02
C ILE A 1252 -36.24 33.48 13.14
N ALA A 1253 -37.21 34.36 12.89
CA ALA A 1253 -37.73 35.31 13.85
C ALA A 1253 -39.21 35.62 13.58
N TRP A 1254 -39.99 35.85 14.63
CA TRP A 1254 -41.41 36.21 14.53
C TRP A 1254 -41.75 37.32 15.52
N ASN A 1255 -42.30 38.43 15.01
CA ASN A 1255 -42.65 39.59 15.84
C ASN A 1255 -41.51 40.06 16.76
N SER A 1256 -40.30 40.18 16.21
CA SER A 1256 -39.04 40.50 16.91
C SER A 1256 -38.54 39.48 17.94
N LEU A 1257 -39.22 38.34 18.12
CA LEU A 1257 -38.69 37.21 18.87
C LEU A 1257 -37.88 36.33 17.92
N THR A 1258 -36.56 36.30 18.11
CA THR A 1258 -35.69 35.35 17.41
C THR A 1258 -35.90 33.96 18.00
N VAL A 1259 -36.13 32.99 17.12
CA VAL A 1259 -36.30 31.57 17.50
C VAL A 1259 -35.25 30.68 16.86
N ALA A 1260 -34.32 31.23 16.07
CA ALA A 1260 -33.30 30.50 15.31
C ALA A 1260 -32.46 29.51 16.14
N ASP A 1261 -32.28 29.79 17.43
CA ASP A 1261 -31.57 28.98 18.42
C ASP A 1261 -32.41 27.87 19.05
N SER A 1262 -33.70 27.79 18.72
CA SER A 1262 -34.61 26.74 19.19
C SER A 1262 -34.56 25.51 18.28
N ASP A 1263 -34.83 24.34 18.87
CA ASP A 1263 -35.07 23.08 18.15
C ASP A 1263 -36.05 23.27 16.98
N PHE A 1264 -35.76 22.65 15.84
CA PHE A 1264 -36.61 22.72 14.65
C PHE A 1264 -38.06 22.30 14.92
N ASP A 1265 -38.29 21.29 15.76
CA ASP A 1265 -39.65 20.86 16.14
C ASP A 1265 -40.43 21.98 16.82
N CYS A 1266 -39.77 22.76 17.69
CA CYS A 1266 -40.35 23.94 18.33
C CYS A 1266 -40.62 25.06 17.31
N ARG A 1267 -39.66 25.35 16.42
CA ARG A 1267 -39.81 26.38 15.38
C ARG A 1267 -40.94 26.04 14.40
N LEU A 1268 -41.04 24.78 14.01
CA LEU A 1268 -42.08 24.25 13.13
C LEU A 1268 -43.46 24.33 13.79
N PHE A 1269 -43.58 23.93 15.07
CA PHE A 1269 -44.82 24.05 15.84
C PHE A 1269 -45.26 25.51 15.99
N MET A 1270 -44.34 26.41 16.36
CA MET A 1270 -44.64 27.83 16.51
C MET A 1270 -45.06 28.47 15.18
N MET A 1271 -44.35 28.19 14.08
CA MET A 1271 -44.68 28.70 12.75
C MET A 1271 -46.08 28.26 12.32
N ASN A 1272 -46.39 26.96 12.47
CA ASN A 1272 -47.71 26.42 12.15
C ASN A 1272 -48.82 27.03 13.02
N SER A 1273 -48.58 27.15 14.33
CA SER A 1273 -49.56 27.75 15.24
C SER A 1273 -49.85 29.20 14.87
N ARG A 1274 -48.82 30.01 14.58
CA ARG A 1274 -48.97 31.44 14.29
C ARG A 1274 -49.60 31.74 12.93
N ILE A 1275 -49.25 30.97 11.90
CA ILE A 1275 -49.79 31.19 10.55
C ILE A 1275 -51.21 30.62 10.43
N ASN A 1276 -51.49 29.46 11.02
CA ASN A 1276 -52.83 28.85 10.94
C ASN A 1276 -53.85 29.49 11.90
N GLU A 1277 -53.41 30.16 12.98
CA GLU A 1277 -54.30 30.90 13.91
C GLU A 1277 -54.99 32.09 13.23
N ASN A 1278 -54.39 32.67 12.19
CA ASN A 1278 -54.92 33.85 11.52
C ASN A 1278 -55.29 33.54 10.06
N GLU A 1279 -56.59 33.35 9.81
CA GLU A 1279 -57.14 32.99 8.49
C GLU A 1279 -56.74 33.99 7.38
N ASN A 1280 -56.45 35.24 7.74
CA ASN A 1280 -56.02 36.29 6.80
C ASN A 1280 -54.74 35.91 6.03
N PHE A 1281 -53.87 35.06 6.59
CA PHE A 1281 -52.67 34.61 5.88
C PHE A 1281 -52.97 33.75 4.64
N HIS A 1282 -54.16 33.16 4.56
CA HIS A 1282 -54.59 32.31 3.45
C HIS A 1282 -55.31 33.07 2.33
N GLU A 1283 -55.75 34.30 2.58
CA GLU A 1283 -56.51 35.12 1.64
C GLU A 1283 -55.62 35.98 0.74
N ILE A 1284 -56.05 36.14 -0.52
CA ILE A 1284 -55.43 37.07 -1.47
C ILE A 1284 -56.37 38.26 -1.64
N SER A 1285 -55.87 39.47 -1.39
CA SER A 1285 -56.61 40.71 -1.62
C SER A 1285 -55.85 41.63 -2.59
N LYS A 1286 -56.49 42.70 -3.07
CA LYS A 1286 -55.81 43.71 -3.90
C LYS A 1286 -54.64 44.38 -3.18
N GLN A 1287 -54.69 44.48 -1.85
CA GLN A 1287 -53.64 45.11 -1.04
C GLN A 1287 -52.54 44.12 -0.63
N ILE A 1288 -52.90 42.85 -0.44
CA ILE A 1288 -52.00 41.78 0.02
C ILE A 1288 -52.04 40.67 -1.04
N PRO A 1289 -51.15 40.73 -2.05
CA PRO A 1289 -51.25 39.91 -3.26
C PRO A 1289 -50.76 38.47 -3.07
N TYR A 1290 -50.15 38.14 -1.93
CA TYR A 1290 -49.58 36.82 -1.67
C TYR A 1290 -50.07 36.28 -0.33
N ARG A 1291 -50.34 34.97 -0.32
CA ARG A 1291 -50.71 34.19 0.86
C ARG A 1291 -49.51 33.42 1.41
N PHE A 1292 -49.52 33.17 2.72
CA PHE A 1292 -48.52 32.38 3.44
C PHE A 1292 -49.17 31.08 3.92
N ILE A 1293 -48.58 29.94 3.54
CA ILE A 1293 -49.11 28.61 3.86
C ILE A 1293 -47.99 27.76 4.44
N CYS A 1294 -48.21 27.15 5.60
CA CYS A 1294 -47.27 26.18 6.14
C CYS A 1294 -47.32 24.86 5.37
N LEU A 1295 -46.16 24.25 5.16
CA LEU A 1295 -46.08 22.95 4.52
C LEU A 1295 -46.50 21.83 5.47
N PRO A 1296 -47.22 20.80 4.99
CA PRO A 1296 -47.54 19.63 5.79
C PRO A 1296 -46.26 18.89 6.16
N TYR A 1297 -46.24 18.28 7.35
CA TYR A 1297 -45.09 17.54 7.87
C TYR A 1297 -45.55 16.31 8.63
N CYS A 1298 -44.69 15.29 8.72
CA CYS A 1298 -44.88 14.15 9.61
C CYS A 1298 -43.54 13.64 10.12
N ARG A 1299 -43.56 12.87 11.22
CA ARG A 1299 -42.39 12.12 11.67
C ARG A 1299 -41.99 11.10 10.61
N CYS A 1300 -40.70 10.79 10.49
CA CYS A 1300 -40.16 9.87 9.49
C CYS A 1300 -40.44 8.39 9.81
N GLU A 1301 -41.62 8.07 10.34
CA GLU A 1301 -42.08 6.69 10.52
C GLU A 1301 -42.55 6.14 9.17
N HIS A 1302 -42.30 4.85 8.91
CA HIS A 1302 -42.61 4.21 7.61
C HIS A 1302 -44.09 4.39 7.21
N SER A 1303 -45.02 4.19 8.14
CA SER A 1303 -46.46 4.40 7.96
C SER A 1303 -46.81 5.85 7.64
N SER A 1304 -46.31 6.79 8.45
CA SER A 1304 -46.55 8.23 8.34
C SER A 1304 -46.01 8.80 7.03
N MET A 1305 -44.81 8.38 6.61
CA MET A 1305 -44.22 8.76 5.32
C MET A 1305 -45.01 8.19 4.14
N THR A 1306 -45.46 6.94 4.25
CA THR A 1306 -46.29 6.32 3.21
C THR A 1306 -47.60 7.09 3.05
N GLU A 1307 -48.30 7.38 4.15
CA GLU A 1307 -49.54 8.17 4.13
C GLU A 1307 -49.31 9.59 3.57
N MET A 1308 -48.24 10.26 3.99
CA MET A 1308 -47.86 11.58 3.47
C MET A 1308 -47.67 11.55 1.95
N MET A 1309 -46.99 10.54 1.42
CA MET A 1309 -46.75 10.42 -0.04
C MET A 1309 -48.00 10.09 -0.85
N HIS A 1310 -49.00 9.48 -0.24
CA HIS A 1310 -50.30 9.18 -0.89
C HIS A 1310 -51.29 10.35 -0.78
N ARG A 1311 -51.02 11.36 0.06
CA ARG A 1311 -51.86 12.54 0.21
C ARG A 1311 -51.85 13.38 -1.07
N ASN A 1312 -53.02 13.89 -1.45
CA ASN A 1312 -53.12 14.85 -2.56
C ASN A 1312 -52.74 16.25 -2.06
N PHE A 1313 -51.64 16.80 -2.56
CA PHE A 1313 -51.20 18.17 -2.27
C PHE A 1313 -51.79 19.17 -3.28
N HIS A 1314 -51.99 20.41 -2.85
CA HIS A 1314 -52.40 21.51 -3.73
C HIS A 1314 -51.26 22.07 -4.60
N PHE A 1315 -50.10 21.41 -4.56
CA PHE A 1315 -48.88 21.78 -5.29
C PHE A 1315 -48.18 20.53 -5.82
N GLU A 1316 -47.33 20.73 -6.82
CA GLU A 1316 -46.46 19.68 -7.36
C GLU A 1316 -45.22 19.52 -6.47
N ILE A 1317 -44.93 18.30 -6.04
CA ILE A 1317 -43.79 18.00 -5.14
C ILE A 1317 -42.48 18.02 -5.94
N ASP A 1318 -41.54 18.89 -5.55
CA ASP A 1318 -40.18 18.90 -6.10
C ASP A 1318 -39.26 17.87 -5.40
N GLY A 1319 -39.47 17.66 -4.10
CA GLY A 1319 -38.72 16.71 -3.28
C GLY A 1319 -39.12 16.80 -1.81
N VAL A 1320 -38.42 16.03 -0.98
CA VAL A 1320 -38.70 15.91 0.46
C VAL A 1320 -37.47 16.32 1.24
N LEU A 1321 -37.65 17.26 2.17
CA LEU A 1321 -36.65 17.60 3.17
C LEU A 1321 -36.82 16.75 4.42
N PHE A 1322 -35.69 16.39 5.03
CA PHE A 1322 -35.62 15.63 6.27
C PHE A 1322 -34.84 16.47 7.29
N TYR A 1323 -35.52 16.93 8.33
CA TYR A 1323 -34.92 17.73 9.40
C TYR A 1323 -34.75 16.88 10.65
N HIS A 1324 -33.57 16.93 11.26
CA HIS A 1324 -33.41 16.45 12.64
C HIS A 1324 -34.22 17.37 13.58
N ALA A 1325 -35.04 16.81 14.46
CA ALA A 1325 -35.99 17.54 15.30
C ALA A 1325 -35.31 18.61 16.17
N SER A 1326 -34.09 18.36 16.64
CA SER A 1326 -33.30 19.29 17.46
C SER A 1326 -32.35 20.22 16.70
N VAL A 1327 -32.41 20.35 15.38
CA VAL A 1327 -31.47 21.23 14.64
C VAL A 1327 -31.81 22.72 14.86
N HIS A 1328 -30.80 23.55 15.20
CA HIS A 1328 -30.93 25.03 15.22
C HIS A 1328 -30.79 25.61 13.78
N TYR A 1329 -31.35 26.79 13.51
CA TYR A 1329 -31.17 27.45 12.21
C TYR A 1329 -29.76 28.02 12.08
N LEU A 1330 -28.96 27.44 11.20
CA LEU A 1330 -27.62 27.92 10.87
C LEU A 1330 -27.50 28.11 9.36
N LYS A 1331 -26.97 29.25 8.92
CA LYS A 1331 -26.77 29.52 7.51
C LYS A 1331 -25.73 28.58 6.90
N GLY A 1332 -25.93 28.19 5.64
CA GLY A 1332 -25.08 27.22 4.95
C GLY A 1332 -25.58 25.76 5.05
N GLN A 1333 -24.76 24.82 4.58
CA GLN A 1333 -25.13 23.40 4.53
C GLN A 1333 -25.07 22.72 5.90
N SER A 1334 -26.10 21.93 6.23
CA SER A 1334 -26.19 21.17 7.49
C SER A 1334 -26.32 19.66 7.23
N PRO A 1335 -25.52 18.80 7.90
CA PRO A 1335 -25.67 17.34 7.84
C PRO A 1335 -26.93 16.83 8.58
N LEU A 1336 -27.58 17.71 9.35
CA LEU A 1336 -28.84 17.45 10.05
C LEU A 1336 -30.08 17.82 9.21
N VAL A 1337 -29.88 18.27 7.97
CA VAL A 1337 -30.95 18.54 7.00
C VAL A 1337 -30.66 17.77 5.71
N GLY A 1338 -31.44 16.72 5.44
CA GLY A 1338 -31.32 15.86 4.27
C GLY A 1338 -32.34 16.21 3.18
N TRP A 1339 -32.03 15.90 1.92
CA TRP A 1339 -32.92 16.07 0.77
C TRP A 1339 -32.95 14.82 -0.11
N LEU A 1340 -34.15 14.41 -0.54
CA LEU A 1340 -34.37 13.36 -1.53
C LEU A 1340 -35.44 13.77 -2.56
N LYS A 1341 -35.30 13.29 -3.80
CA LYS A 1341 -36.40 13.35 -4.78
C LYS A 1341 -37.44 12.26 -4.48
N PRO A 1342 -38.73 12.44 -4.83
CA PRO A 1342 -39.77 11.47 -4.50
C PRO A 1342 -39.50 10.07 -5.05
N TRP A 1343 -38.96 9.97 -6.27
CA TRP A 1343 -38.62 8.70 -6.92
C TRP A 1343 -37.40 7.98 -6.29
N MET A 1344 -36.58 8.66 -5.48
CA MET A 1344 -35.43 8.07 -4.77
C MET A 1344 -35.85 7.38 -3.46
N ILE A 1345 -37.00 7.76 -2.91
CA ILE A 1345 -37.45 7.32 -1.57
C ILE A 1345 -37.76 5.82 -1.50
N PRO A 1346 -38.35 5.18 -2.54
CA PRO A 1346 -38.48 3.72 -2.57
C PRO A 1346 -37.13 2.99 -2.56
N GLU A 1347 -36.12 3.52 -3.23
CA GLU A 1347 -34.78 2.90 -3.31
C GLU A 1347 -34.00 3.08 -2.00
N ILE A 1348 -33.97 4.30 -1.46
CA ILE A 1348 -33.15 4.64 -0.29
C ILE A 1348 -33.86 4.26 1.01
N LEU A 1349 -35.12 4.67 1.20
CA LEU A 1349 -35.83 4.49 2.48
C LEU A 1349 -36.81 3.31 2.49
N SER A 1350 -36.93 2.56 1.40
CA SER A 1350 -37.90 1.45 1.26
C SER A 1350 -39.36 1.86 1.54
N VAL A 1351 -39.71 3.13 1.30
CA VAL A 1351 -41.08 3.64 1.44
C VAL A 1351 -41.76 3.69 0.07
N PRO A 1352 -42.92 3.04 -0.11
CA PRO A 1352 -43.62 3.03 -1.38
C PRO A 1352 -44.20 4.41 -1.71
N VAL A 1353 -44.00 4.85 -2.95
CA VAL A 1353 -44.45 6.16 -3.45
C VAL A 1353 -45.41 5.93 -4.64
N PRO A 1354 -46.53 6.67 -4.75
CA PRO A 1354 -47.47 6.52 -5.87
C PRO A 1354 -46.81 6.71 -7.24
N ALA A 1355 -47.28 5.95 -8.25
CA ALA A 1355 -46.74 5.98 -9.61
C ALA A 1355 -46.66 7.40 -10.24
N LYS A 1356 -47.55 8.32 -9.83
CA LYS A 1356 -47.53 9.73 -10.29
C LYS A 1356 -46.23 10.47 -9.93
N LEU A 1357 -45.58 10.11 -8.82
CA LEU A 1357 -44.34 10.75 -8.33
C LEU A 1357 -43.07 10.02 -8.78
N MET A 1358 -43.19 8.87 -9.45
CA MET A 1358 -42.06 8.11 -9.99
C MET A 1358 -41.48 8.74 -11.27
N ASN A 1359 -42.20 9.66 -11.93
CA ASN A 1359 -41.78 10.35 -13.16
C ASN A 1359 -41.19 9.43 -14.26
N GLY A 1360 -41.69 8.19 -14.37
CA GLY A 1360 -41.21 7.20 -15.35
C GLY A 1360 -39.88 6.53 -15.00
N ASN A 1361 -39.31 6.79 -13.81
CA ASN A 1361 -38.11 6.10 -13.33
C ASN A 1361 -38.48 4.72 -12.77
N GLU A 1362 -37.74 3.69 -13.17
CA GLU A 1362 -37.81 2.35 -12.57
C GLU A 1362 -36.86 2.26 -11.37
N ILE A 1363 -37.20 1.42 -10.39
CA ILE A 1363 -36.35 1.18 -9.21
C ILE A 1363 -35.18 0.28 -9.66
N VAL A 1364 -34.05 0.92 -9.98
CA VAL A 1364 -32.79 0.24 -10.33
C VAL A 1364 -31.79 0.48 -9.22
N ALA A 1365 -31.22 -0.58 -8.65
CA ALA A 1365 -30.22 -0.47 -7.58
C ALA A 1365 -29.01 0.37 -8.04
N GLY A 1366 -28.72 1.44 -7.29
CA GLY A 1366 -27.65 2.42 -7.58
C GLY A 1366 -28.10 3.57 -8.49
N GLY A 1367 -29.37 3.62 -8.91
CA GLY A 1367 -29.92 4.68 -9.76
C GLY A 1367 -29.88 6.05 -9.06
N SER A 1368 -30.28 6.10 -7.79
CA SER A 1368 -30.24 7.33 -6.98
C SER A 1368 -28.81 7.85 -6.81
N GLN A 1369 -27.84 6.98 -6.53
CA GLN A 1369 -26.45 7.38 -6.31
C GLN A 1369 -25.80 7.94 -7.59
N LYS A 1370 -26.05 7.32 -8.74
CA LYS A 1370 -25.61 7.82 -10.04
C LYS A 1370 -26.20 9.20 -10.37
N PHE A 1371 -27.47 9.43 -10.03
CA PHE A 1371 -28.09 10.74 -10.20
C PHE A 1371 -27.44 11.79 -9.30
N ILE A 1372 -27.22 11.47 -8.02
CA ILE A 1372 -26.58 12.38 -7.04
C ILE A 1372 -25.18 12.78 -7.50
N GLU A 1373 -24.37 11.82 -7.95
CA GLU A 1373 -23.03 12.08 -8.48
C GLU A 1373 -23.09 12.98 -9.72
N THR A 1374 -23.98 12.68 -10.67
CA THR A 1374 -24.17 13.48 -11.89
C THR A 1374 -24.64 14.90 -11.56
N TYR A 1375 -25.58 15.03 -10.61
CA TYR A 1375 -26.10 16.32 -10.15
C TYR A 1375 -25.00 17.14 -9.47
N ASN A 1376 -24.24 16.53 -8.57
CA ASN A 1376 -23.14 17.20 -7.86
C ASN A 1376 -22.05 17.67 -8.83
N GLN A 1377 -21.69 16.86 -9.84
CA GLN A 1377 -20.76 17.26 -10.89
C GLN A 1377 -21.31 18.41 -11.74
N LYS A 1378 -22.57 18.33 -12.19
CA LYS A 1378 -23.20 19.34 -13.06
C LYS A 1378 -23.40 20.68 -12.36
N HIS A 1379 -23.80 20.66 -11.08
CA HIS A 1379 -24.10 21.86 -10.30
C HIS A 1379 -22.94 22.33 -9.43
N LYS A 1380 -21.75 21.70 -9.52
CA LYS A 1380 -20.60 21.94 -8.62
C LYS A 1380 -21.01 21.91 -7.14
N HIS A 1381 -21.94 21.02 -6.80
CA HIS A 1381 -22.43 20.89 -5.44
C HIS A 1381 -21.39 20.11 -4.63
N VAL A 1382 -20.67 20.83 -3.76
CA VAL A 1382 -19.69 20.21 -2.86
C VAL A 1382 -20.45 19.70 -1.64
N SER A 1383 -20.50 18.38 -1.43
CA SER A 1383 -20.83 17.86 -0.10
C SER A 1383 -19.68 18.23 0.83
N MET A 1384 -19.96 18.78 2.02
CA MET A 1384 -18.95 19.26 2.98
C MET A 1384 -18.09 18.15 3.62
N ILE A 1385 -17.95 16.99 2.97
CA ILE A 1385 -17.08 15.87 3.37
C ILE A 1385 -15.57 16.27 3.36
N GLY A 1386 -15.19 17.47 2.89
CA GLY A 1386 -13.78 17.84 2.76
C GLY A 1386 -13.35 19.30 2.96
N LYS A 1387 -14.14 20.18 3.61
CA LYS A 1387 -13.69 21.56 3.90
C LYS A 1387 -13.45 21.79 5.40
N THR A 1388 -12.32 22.44 5.71
CA THR A 1388 -11.82 22.74 7.06
C THR A 1388 -12.63 23.84 7.76
N PRO A 1389 -12.74 23.79 9.11
CA PRO A 1389 -13.61 24.66 9.90
C PRO A 1389 -13.21 26.14 9.94
N GLU A 1390 -11.96 26.52 9.62
CA GLU A 1390 -11.55 27.93 9.60
C GLU A 1390 -12.18 28.73 8.44
N SER A 1391 -12.74 28.07 7.43
CA SER A 1391 -13.42 28.75 6.29
C SER A 1391 -14.92 29.02 6.50
N VAL A 1392 -15.47 28.72 7.67
CA VAL A 1392 -16.91 28.94 7.99
C VAL A 1392 -17.11 29.98 9.10
N SER A 1393 -16.05 30.36 9.82
CA SER A 1393 -16.09 31.49 10.78
C SER A 1393 -15.74 32.86 10.15
N SER A 1394 -15.41 32.90 8.85
CA SER A 1394 -15.16 34.10 8.04
C SER A 1394 -16.29 34.34 7.03
#